data_AF-A0A1F3ZHM6-F1
#
_entry.id   AF-A0A1F3ZHM6-F1
#
_cell.length_a   1.000
_cell.length_b   1.000
_cell.length_c   1.000
_cell.angle_alpha   90.00
_cell.angle_beta   90.00
_cell.angle_gamma   90.00
#
_symmetry.space_group_name_H-M   'P 1'
#
loop_
_entity.id
_entity.type
_entity.pdbx_description
1 polymer ?
#
loop_
_entity_poly.entity_id
_entity_poly.type
_entity_poly.pdbx_seq_one_letter_code
_entity_poly.pdbx_strand_id
1 'polypeptide(L)'
;MKALLELFKQVQQNEEFDAIKIGLASPEKIRSWSYGEVKKPETINYRTFKPERDGLFCARIFGPIKDYECVCGKYKRLKHRGVICEKCGVEVTLAKVRRERMGHIELASPVAHIWFLKSLPSRLGLVLDMTLRDIERVLYFEAYVVTDEGMVVDEKIKRGKLLTEDDYIAKVEEHGDDFSAMMGAEGIRALLRSLDLNREIDTLRKDLEATTSDAKVKKIAKRLKVLDGFKSSNIKPDWMIMEVLPVLPPELRPLVPLDGGRFATSDLNDLYRRVINRNNRLKRLLELKAPEIIVRNEKRMLQEAVDSLLDNGRRGKAMTGANKRPLKSLADMIKGKGGRFRQNLLGKRVDYSGRSVIVVGPQLKLHQCGLPKKMALELFKPFIFNKLELLGLATTIKAAKRLVEQEVPEVWDILEEVIREHPVMLNRAPTLHRLGIQAFEPQLIEGKAIQLHPLVCAAFNADFDGDQMAVHVPLSLEAQMEARTLMLASNNVLSPANGEPIIVPSQDIVLGLYYATRERTNATGEGMSFADLAEVSRAYESRQLDLNARIWVRIKEVVISEDGERNDKITRYETTVGRALLSEILPPGLPFELLNKPLKKKEISRLINGAFRRCGLRETVIFADKLMQAGFTHATRAGISFGVHDMRIPAQKHDLIQAAEAEVKEIESQYTSGLVTVGERYNKVVDIWSRCGEQVGKVMMEQLGTEEVVDRHARKVRQEAFNSIYMMADSGARGSAAQIRQLAGMRGLMAKPDGSIIETPITANFREGLNVLQYFISTHGARKGLADTALKTANSGYLTRRLVDVTQDLVVTEEDCATQNGVSMKALVEGGEVVEALKERILGRVLAVDLLHPETQDVLHAASTLLDEEAVDLIDSVGIDEVKVRTPLTCSTRWGVCSKCYGRDLGRGSPVNVGEAIGVIAAQSIGEPGTQLTMRTFHIGGAASRTAVQSHVEGKSAGTARFTPTMRFVTNAKGDKVVISRSGEVVIVDDNHRERERHKVPYGALLSVTDGKLVKAGMVLANWDPHHRPIITEYPGTVKFEHVEEGVTVAKQIDDVTGLSTLVVIDPKRRAGAAAKGVRPSVKLINEQGEEVRIPGTDHAVNISFPVGAVIAVRDGQQVAVGEVLARIPQETSKTRDITGGLPRVAELFEARSPKDAGILAEVTGTVSFGKDTKGKQRLVITDLDNQQHEYLIPKDKHVLVHDGQVVNKGEMIVDGPVDPHDLLRLLGVEALARYIIDEVQDVYRLQGVKINDKHIEVIVRQMLRRVQIEEPGDTPF
;
A
#
# COMPACT_ATOMS: atom_id res chain seq x y z
N MET A 1 64.60 0.65 14.58
CA MET A 1 63.55 1.50 13.97
C MET A 1 62.64 0.76 12.99
N LYS A 2 63.11 -0.06 12.03
CA LYS A 2 62.22 -0.82 11.11
C LYS A 2 61.22 -1.77 11.80
N ALA A 3 61.64 -2.49 12.84
CA ALA A 3 60.74 -3.37 13.62
C ALA A 3 59.68 -2.61 14.46
N LEU A 4 59.95 -1.35 14.81
CA LEU A 4 59.01 -0.47 15.51
C LEU A 4 57.97 0.13 14.54
N LEU A 5 58.38 0.41 13.30
CA LEU A 5 57.50 0.81 12.19
C LEU A 5 56.57 -0.33 11.74
N GLU A 6 57.01 -1.59 11.77
CA GLU A 6 56.13 -2.74 11.50
C GLU A 6 55.06 -2.95 12.58
N LEU A 7 55.37 -2.62 13.84
CA LEU A 7 54.43 -2.66 14.96
C LEU A 7 53.29 -1.64 14.81
N PHE A 8 53.56 -0.48 14.21
CA PHE A 8 52.55 0.54 13.90
C PHE A 8 51.82 0.29 12.57
N LYS A 9 52.47 -0.32 11.56
CA LYS A 9 51.81 -0.70 10.28
C LYS A 9 50.78 -1.82 10.40
N GLN A 10 50.78 -2.60 11.49
CA GLN A 10 49.82 -3.70 11.70
C GLN A 10 48.46 -3.27 12.27
N VAL A 11 48.27 -2.01 12.62
CA VAL A 11 46.91 -1.46 12.71
C VAL A 11 46.48 -1.29 11.27
N GLN A 12 45.74 -2.26 10.72
CA GLN A 12 45.09 -2.12 9.41
C GLN A 12 44.41 -0.76 9.41
N GLN A 13 44.91 0.17 8.59
CA GLN A 13 44.13 1.34 8.24
C GLN A 13 42.81 0.78 7.72
N ASN A 14 41.71 1.12 8.38
CA ASN A 14 40.40 0.90 7.79
C ASN A 14 40.38 1.75 6.54
N GLU A 15 40.73 1.17 5.40
CA GLU A 15 40.52 1.80 4.10
C GLU A 15 39.01 1.96 3.96
N GLU A 16 38.55 3.22 3.97
CA GLU A 16 37.18 3.53 3.58
C GLU A 16 36.98 3.04 2.15
N PHE A 17 35.87 2.34 1.92
CA PHE A 17 35.54 1.79 0.61
C PHE A 17 34.23 2.40 0.12
N ASP A 18 34.21 2.86 -1.13
CA ASP A 18 33.03 3.51 -1.72
C ASP A 18 32.04 2.50 -2.33
N ALA A 19 32.52 1.32 -2.72
CA ALA A 19 31.74 0.34 -3.45
C ALA A 19 32.01 -1.12 -3.03
N ILE A 20 31.00 -1.96 -3.15
CA ILE A 20 31.09 -3.41 -2.91
C ILE A 20 30.93 -4.15 -4.24
N LYS A 21 31.88 -5.02 -4.56
CA LYS A 21 31.83 -5.91 -5.73
C LYS A 21 31.51 -7.34 -5.30
N ILE A 22 30.63 -8.01 -6.06
CA ILE A 22 30.32 -9.43 -5.91
C ILE A 22 30.82 -10.22 -7.13
N GLY A 23 31.32 -11.43 -6.91
CA GLY A 23 31.76 -12.35 -7.96
C GLY A 23 31.85 -13.78 -7.43
N LEU A 24 31.98 -14.75 -8.34
CA LEU A 24 32.17 -16.15 -7.97
C LEU A 24 33.60 -16.37 -7.45
N ALA A 25 33.74 -17.23 -6.44
CA ALA A 25 35.03 -17.57 -5.87
C ALA A 25 35.63 -18.77 -6.62
N SER A 26 36.81 -18.60 -7.20
CA SER A 26 37.56 -19.72 -7.77
C SER A 26 38.10 -20.64 -6.66
N PRO A 27 38.38 -21.93 -6.95
CA PRO A 27 39.02 -22.83 -6.00
C PRO A 27 40.32 -22.26 -5.40
N GLU A 28 41.16 -21.63 -6.23
CA GLU A 28 42.39 -20.98 -5.81
C GLU A 28 42.14 -19.80 -4.86
N LYS A 29 41.12 -19.00 -5.15
CA LYS A 29 40.74 -17.86 -4.31
C LYS A 29 40.22 -18.33 -2.95
N ILE A 30 39.45 -19.40 -2.90
CA ILE A 30 39.00 -20.02 -1.63
C ILE A 30 40.20 -20.50 -0.81
N ARG A 31 41.21 -21.11 -1.45
CA ARG A 31 42.45 -21.50 -0.77
C ARG A 31 43.22 -20.29 -0.23
N SER A 32 43.24 -19.16 -0.95
CA SER A 32 43.88 -17.92 -0.49
C SER A 32 43.24 -17.31 0.77
N TRP A 33 41.93 -17.47 0.94
CA TRP A 33 41.21 -17.04 2.15
C TRP A 33 41.39 -17.98 3.33
N SER A 34 41.80 -19.22 3.05
CA SER A 34 41.82 -20.28 4.03
C SER A 34 43.14 -20.36 4.79
N TYR A 35 43.04 -20.56 6.10
CA TYR A 35 44.20 -20.78 6.97
C TYR A 35 44.52 -22.27 7.19
N GLY A 36 43.74 -23.17 6.58
CA GLY A 36 43.99 -24.61 6.61
C GLY A 36 42.77 -25.48 6.27
N GLU A 37 43.04 -26.74 5.92
CA GLU A 37 42.02 -27.74 5.60
C GLU A 37 41.43 -28.35 6.88
N VAL A 38 40.09 -28.38 6.97
CA VAL A 38 39.37 -29.09 8.03
C VAL A 38 39.17 -30.54 7.62
N LYS A 39 39.90 -31.45 8.26
CA LYS A 39 39.90 -32.88 7.91
C LYS A 39 38.94 -33.69 8.76
N LYS A 40 38.71 -33.26 9.99
CA LYS A 40 38.04 -34.03 11.03
C LYS A 40 36.66 -33.44 11.38
N PRO A 41 35.63 -34.29 11.54
CA PRO A 41 34.29 -33.85 11.94
C PRO A 41 34.20 -33.44 13.42
N GLU A 42 35.16 -33.84 14.25
CA GLU A 42 35.13 -33.60 15.69
C GLU A 42 35.25 -32.10 16.01
N THR A 43 34.59 -31.66 17.09
CA THR A 43 34.56 -30.26 17.53
C THR A 43 35.53 -30.02 18.68
N ILE A 44 35.19 -30.54 19.85
CA ILE A 44 35.97 -30.43 21.09
C ILE A 44 36.18 -31.81 21.69
N ASN A 45 37.25 -31.93 22.48
CA ASN A 45 37.51 -33.12 23.26
C ASN A 45 36.54 -33.19 24.45
N TYR A 46 35.87 -34.33 24.62
CA TYR A 46 34.84 -34.50 25.66
C TYR A 46 35.37 -34.41 27.11
N ARG A 47 36.66 -34.66 27.36
CA ARG A 47 37.27 -34.56 28.70
C ARG A 47 37.86 -33.18 28.98
N THR A 48 38.61 -32.64 28.02
CA THR A 48 39.39 -31.40 28.25
C THR A 48 38.68 -30.14 27.76
N PHE A 49 37.58 -30.29 27.03
CA PHE A 49 36.86 -29.23 26.32
C PHE A 49 37.73 -28.37 25.38
N LYS A 50 38.95 -28.83 25.09
CA LYS A 50 39.84 -28.18 24.13
C LYS A 50 39.41 -28.54 22.71
N PRO A 51 39.51 -27.62 21.75
CA PRO A 51 39.24 -27.90 20.35
C PRO A 51 40.16 -28.99 19.81
N GLU A 52 39.59 -29.90 19.03
CA GLU A 52 40.34 -30.97 18.40
C GLU A 52 41.24 -30.47 17.28
N ARG A 53 42.39 -31.14 17.12
CA ARG A 53 43.35 -30.81 16.05
C ARG A 53 42.74 -31.22 14.71
N ASP A 54 42.76 -30.29 13.76
CA ASP A 54 42.20 -30.41 12.40
C ASP A 54 40.68 -30.63 12.35
N GLY A 55 40.01 -30.46 13.48
CA GLY A 55 38.56 -30.51 13.61
C GLY A 55 37.86 -29.19 13.27
N LEU A 56 36.53 -29.18 13.39
CA LEU A 56 35.68 -28.03 13.07
C LEU A 56 35.95 -26.77 13.91
N PHE A 57 36.60 -26.89 15.07
CA PHE A 57 36.95 -25.78 15.97
C PHE A 57 38.46 -25.57 16.12
N CYS A 58 39.27 -26.23 15.27
CA CYS A 58 40.72 -26.28 15.34
C CYS A 58 41.36 -24.89 15.54
N ALA A 59 42.12 -24.73 16.62
CA ALA A 59 42.77 -23.46 16.93
C ALA A 59 43.96 -23.13 16.00
N ARG A 60 44.54 -24.13 15.34
CA ARG A 60 45.60 -23.91 14.33
C ARG A 60 45.04 -23.19 13.10
N ILE A 61 43.83 -23.57 12.67
CA ILE A 61 43.18 -22.99 11.48
C ILE A 61 42.54 -21.65 11.85
N PHE A 62 41.72 -21.63 12.90
CA PHE A 62 40.87 -20.48 13.20
C PHE A 62 41.49 -19.45 14.17
N GLY A 63 42.53 -19.82 14.93
CA GLY A 63 43.16 -18.96 15.94
C GLY A 63 42.89 -19.37 17.39
N PRO A 64 43.44 -18.63 18.37
CA PRO A 64 43.42 -18.99 19.80
C PRO A 64 42.06 -18.75 20.47
N ILE A 65 41.72 -19.52 21.50
CA ILE A 65 40.44 -19.41 22.24
C ILE A 65 40.44 -18.23 23.19
N LYS A 66 41.60 -17.92 23.77
CA LYS A 66 41.82 -16.84 24.73
C LYS A 66 42.82 -15.86 24.15
N ASP A 67 42.66 -14.59 24.49
CA ASP A 67 43.53 -13.54 23.99
C ASP A 67 44.98 -13.78 24.39
N TYR A 68 45.87 -13.77 23.39
CA TYR A 68 47.31 -13.97 23.55
C TYR A 68 47.70 -15.25 24.31
N GLU A 69 46.94 -16.34 24.13
CA GLU A 69 47.23 -17.64 24.73
C GLU A 69 47.09 -18.78 23.72
N CYS A 70 48.14 -19.61 23.59
CA CYS A 70 48.08 -20.82 22.77
C CYS A 70 47.36 -21.98 23.49
N VAL A 71 46.79 -22.93 22.76
CA VAL A 71 45.95 -24.02 23.33
C VAL A 71 46.70 -24.94 24.32
N CYS A 72 48.00 -25.14 24.14
CA CYS A 72 48.80 -25.94 25.08
C CYS A 72 49.25 -25.14 26.33
N GLY A 73 49.10 -23.81 26.32
CA GLY A 73 49.47 -22.95 27.44
C GLY A 73 50.98 -22.63 27.56
N LYS A 74 51.83 -23.05 26.61
CA LYS A 74 53.28 -22.74 26.58
C LYS A 74 53.53 -21.22 26.47
N TYR A 75 52.81 -20.57 25.56
CA TYR A 75 52.92 -19.14 25.31
C TYR A 75 51.65 -18.43 25.80
N LYS A 76 51.83 -17.47 26.71
CA LYS A 76 50.77 -16.67 27.33
C LYS A 76 51.18 -15.21 27.44
N ARG A 77 50.19 -14.32 27.46
CA ARG A 77 50.32 -12.86 27.63
C ARG A 77 50.86 -12.16 26.37
N LEU A 78 50.69 -10.84 26.35
CA LEU A 78 50.97 -9.97 25.21
C LEU A 78 52.40 -10.08 24.63
N LYS A 79 53.39 -10.42 25.47
CA LYS A 79 54.81 -10.54 25.09
C LYS A 79 55.10 -11.55 23.96
N HIS A 80 54.22 -12.53 23.74
CA HIS A 80 54.39 -13.56 22.71
C HIS A 80 53.48 -13.35 21.49
N ARG A 81 52.96 -12.13 21.29
CA ARG A 81 52.13 -11.78 20.15
C ARG A 81 52.82 -12.14 18.83
N GLY A 82 52.09 -12.82 17.94
CA GLY A 82 52.58 -13.23 16.61
C GLY A 82 53.45 -14.47 16.60
N VAL A 83 53.80 -15.06 17.76
CA VAL A 83 54.57 -16.30 17.82
C VAL A 83 53.67 -17.50 17.55
N ILE A 84 54.08 -18.38 16.64
CA ILE A 84 53.42 -19.67 16.39
C ILE A 84 53.99 -20.72 17.36
N CYS A 85 53.12 -21.38 18.11
CA CYS A 85 53.56 -22.33 19.11
C CYS A 85 54.09 -23.63 18.49
N GLU A 86 55.34 -24.02 18.74
CA GLU A 86 55.93 -25.28 18.26
C GLU A 86 55.15 -26.54 18.68
N LYS A 87 54.56 -26.54 19.88
CA LYS A 87 53.86 -27.73 20.43
C LYS A 87 52.49 -27.96 19.80
N CYS A 88 51.74 -26.90 19.53
CA CYS A 88 50.35 -27.01 19.07
C CYS A 88 50.08 -26.35 17.71
N GLY A 89 51.05 -25.65 17.13
CA GLY A 89 50.93 -24.92 15.87
C GLY A 89 49.99 -23.71 15.92
N VAL A 90 49.57 -23.27 17.11
CA VAL A 90 48.61 -22.16 17.26
C VAL A 90 49.38 -20.84 17.36
N GLU A 91 48.98 -19.88 16.54
CA GLU A 91 49.46 -18.50 16.58
C GLU A 91 48.88 -17.74 17.79
N VAL A 92 49.73 -17.00 18.49
CA VAL A 92 49.34 -16.22 19.67
C VAL A 92 48.86 -14.83 19.25
N THR A 93 47.55 -14.68 19.10
CA THR A 93 46.85 -13.44 18.71
C THR A 93 45.59 -13.23 19.55
N LEU A 94 44.76 -12.24 19.19
CA LEU A 94 43.45 -12.01 19.80
C LEU A 94 42.48 -13.15 19.43
N ALA A 95 41.59 -13.52 20.34
CA ALA A 95 40.56 -14.53 20.07
C ALA A 95 39.59 -14.09 18.95
N LYS A 96 39.38 -12.78 18.77
CA LYS A 96 38.53 -12.18 17.73
C LYS A 96 38.85 -12.69 16.32
N VAL A 97 40.10 -13.06 16.03
CA VAL A 97 40.48 -13.59 14.70
C VAL A 97 39.71 -14.89 14.34
N ARG A 98 39.19 -15.62 15.34
CA ARG A 98 38.33 -16.81 15.15
C ARG A 98 36.96 -16.49 14.53
N ARG A 99 36.61 -15.22 14.41
CA ARG A 99 35.44 -14.73 13.69
C ARG A 99 35.70 -14.46 12.21
N GLU A 100 36.96 -14.22 11.85
CA GLU A 100 37.36 -13.73 10.52
C GLU A 100 38.08 -14.82 9.72
N ARG A 101 38.95 -15.63 10.35
CA ARG A 101 39.72 -16.69 9.67
C ARG A 101 38.82 -17.81 9.16
N MET A 102 38.92 -18.12 7.88
CA MET A 102 38.16 -19.20 7.23
C MET A 102 38.97 -20.49 7.13
N GLY A 103 38.27 -21.62 7.10
CA GLY A 103 38.82 -22.93 6.75
C GLY A 103 38.33 -23.36 5.37
N HIS A 104 38.84 -24.47 4.85
CA HIS A 104 38.29 -25.09 3.64
C HIS A 104 38.24 -26.62 3.78
N ILE A 105 37.46 -27.27 2.91
CA ILE A 105 37.39 -28.71 2.75
C ILE A 105 37.65 -29.00 1.27
N GLU A 106 38.65 -29.85 1.00
CA GLU A 106 38.92 -30.34 -0.34
C GLU A 106 37.96 -31.49 -0.66
N LEU A 107 37.07 -31.30 -1.64
CA LEU A 107 36.07 -32.29 -2.03
C LEU A 107 36.72 -33.40 -2.86
N ALA A 108 36.40 -34.66 -2.57
CA ALA A 108 36.94 -35.82 -3.30
C ALA A 108 36.39 -35.94 -4.73
N SER A 109 35.24 -35.31 -4.99
CA SER A 109 34.59 -35.23 -6.30
C SER A 109 34.08 -33.81 -6.46
N PRO A 110 34.10 -33.22 -7.67
CA PRO A 110 33.42 -31.97 -7.96
C PRO A 110 31.94 -32.05 -7.58
N VAL A 111 31.38 -30.95 -7.09
CA VAL A 111 30.00 -30.83 -6.62
C VAL A 111 29.34 -29.61 -7.25
N ALA A 112 28.16 -29.77 -7.83
CA ALA A 112 27.42 -28.65 -8.41
C ALA A 112 26.86 -27.75 -7.30
N HIS A 113 26.97 -26.42 -7.46
CA HIS A 113 26.40 -25.50 -6.48
C HIS A 113 24.88 -25.35 -6.68
N ILE A 114 24.08 -25.66 -5.64
CA ILE A 114 22.62 -25.72 -5.70
C ILE A 114 21.93 -24.46 -6.24
N TRP A 115 22.44 -23.26 -5.96
CA TRP A 115 21.84 -22.02 -6.47
C TRP A 115 21.90 -21.88 -7.99
N PHE A 116 22.96 -22.36 -8.65
CA PHE A 116 23.04 -22.27 -10.12
C PHE A 116 22.24 -23.37 -10.81
N LEU A 117 22.02 -24.49 -10.11
CA LEU A 117 21.22 -25.62 -10.57
C LEU A 117 19.71 -25.36 -10.41
N LYS A 118 19.23 -25.17 -9.18
CA LYS A 118 17.81 -25.18 -8.80
C LYS A 118 17.16 -23.78 -8.67
N SER A 119 17.91 -22.69 -8.83
CA SER A 119 17.26 -21.38 -8.94
C SER A 119 16.46 -21.33 -10.24
N LEU A 120 15.24 -20.77 -10.21
CA LEU A 120 14.43 -20.56 -11.40
C LEU A 120 14.60 -19.10 -11.86
N PRO A 121 15.06 -18.84 -13.09
CA PRO A 121 15.54 -19.79 -14.10
C PRO A 121 16.93 -20.38 -13.77
N SER A 122 17.19 -21.61 -14.20
CA SER A 122 18.46 -22.32 -13.95
C SER A 122 19.60 -21.70 -14.75
N ARG A 123 20.68 -21.31 -14.08
CA ARG A 123 21.83 -20.69 -14.75
C ARG A 123 22.66 -21.71 -15.52
N LEU A 124 22.83 -22.91 -14.96
CA LEU A 124 23.50 -24.02 -15.65
C LEU A 124 22.72 -24.43 -16.92
N GLY A 125 21.39 -24.54 -16.83
CA GLY A 125 20.54 -24.86 -17.99
C GLY A 125 20.62 -23.82 -19.09
N LEU A 126 20.66 -22.54 -18.73
CA LEU A 126 20.78 -21.45 -19.72
C LEU A 126 22.15 -21.44 -20.42
N VAL A 127 23.25 -21.68 -19.69
CA VAL A 127 24.61 -21.66 -20.25
C VAL A 127 24.81 -22.85 -21.21
N LEU A 128 24.42 -24.05 -20.79
CA LEU A 128 24.61 -25.30 -21.56
C LEU A 128 23.52 -25.57 -22.61
N ASP A 129 22.46 -24.75 -22.66
CA ASP A 129 21.24 -24.98 -23.45
C ASP A 129 20.59 -26.37 -23.24
N MET A 130 20.66 -26.89 -22.02
CA MET A 130 20.08 -28.18 -21.62
C MET A 130 18.91 -27.99 -20.68
N THR A 131 17.96 -28.94 -20.69
CA THR A 131 16.86 -28.90 -19.72
C THR A 131 17.38 -29.20 -18.31
N LEU A 132 16.72 -28.62 -17.30
CA LEU A 132 17.09 -28.86 -15.90
C LEU A 132 17.01 -30.35 -15.54
N ARG A 133 16.04 -31.08 -16.10
CA ARG A 133 15.86 -32.51 -15.86
C ARG A 133 17.05 -33.30 -16.41
N ASP A 134 17.54 -32.97 -17.59
CA ASP A 134 18.67 -33.64 -18.22
C ASP A 134 19.96 -33.43 -17.43
N ILE A 135 20.20 -32.20 -16.98
CA ILE A 135 21.33 -31.86 -16.09
C ILE A 135 21.28 -32.67 -14.78
N GLU A 136 20.09 -32.83 -14.18
CA GLU A 136 19.94 -33.62 -12.95
C GLU A 136 20.20 -35.11 -13.17
N ARG A 137 19.77 -35.68 -14.30
CA ARG A 137 20.06 -37.07 -14.67
C ARG A 137 21.56 -37.32 -14.77
N VAL A 138 22.31 -36.38 -15.35
CA VAL A 138 23.78 -36.45 -15.41
C VAL A 138 24.38 -36.35 -14.01
N LEU A 139 23.98 -35.35 -13.21
CA LEU A 139 24.52 -35.12 -11.86
C LEU A 139 24.31 -36.29 -10.90
N TYR A 140 23.18 -37.00 -11.02
CA TYR A 140 22.85 -38.15 -10.17
C TYR A 140 23.27 -39.50 -10.74
N PHE A 141 24.12 -39.49 -11.77
CA PHE A 141 24.70 -40.70 -12.38
C PHE A 141 23.65 -41.62 -13.02
N GLU A 142 22.56 -41.08 -13.55
CA GLU A 142 21.53 -41.84 -14.28
C GLU A 142 21.80 -41.95 -15.78
N ALA A 143 22.56 -41.01 -16.34
CA ALA A 143 22.90 -40.96 -17.76
C ALA A 143 24.31 -40.39 -17.98
N TYR A 144 24.95 -40.78 -19.08
CA TYR A 144 26.19 -40.19 -19.56
C TYR A 144 25.88 -38.97 -20.44
N VAL A 145 26.77 -37.98 -20.42
CA VAL A 145 26.72 -36.84 -21.35
C VAL A 145 27.97 -36.81 -22.21
N VAL A 146 27.78 -36.62 -23.51
CA VAL A 146 28.89 -36.50 -24.47
C VAL A 146 29.59 -35.16 -24.23
N THR A 147 30.86 -35.24 -23.80
CA THR A 147 31.71 -34.07 -23.50
C THR A 147 32.48 -33.59 -24.71
N ASP A 148 32.96 -34.53 -25.53
CA ASP A 148 33.64 -34.29 -26.80
C ASP A 148 33.15 -35.31 -27.83
N GLU A 149 32.77 -34.82 -29.00
CA GLU A 149 32.23 -35.60 -30.11
C GLU A 149 33.32 -36.21 -31.02
N GLY A 150 34.57 -35.71 -30.90
CA GLY A 150 35.71 -36.25 -31.65
C GLY A 150 35.51 -36.21 -33.16
N MET A 151 35.89 -37.29 -33.87
CA MET A 151 35.71 -37.41 -35.33
C MET A 151 34.46 -38.21 -35.73
N VAL A 152 33.60 -38.56 -34.77
CA VAL A 152 32.46 -39.45 -35.00
C VAL A 152 31.28 -38.67 -35.56
N VAL A 153 30.81 -39.03 -36.76
CA VAL A 153 29.66 -38.40 -37.44
C VAL A 153 28.39 -39.20 -37.13
N ASP A 154 27.99 -39.26 -35.86
CA ASP A 154 26.69 -39.81 -35.43
C ASP A 154 25.86 -38.70 -34.77
N GLU A 155 24.59 -38.55 -35.18
CA GLU A 155 23.67 -37.58 -34.58
C GLU A 155 23.41 -37.81 -33.08
N LYS A 156 23.58 -39.04 -32.61
CA LYS A 156 23.46 -39.40 -31.19
C LYS A 156 24.70 -38.99 -30.38
N ILE A 157 25.85 -38.83 -31.03
CA ILE A 157 27.14 -38.42 -30.44
C ILE A 157 27.38 -36.96 -30.80
N LYS A 158 26.49 -36.08 -30.33
CA LYS A 158 26.67 -34.62 -30.39
C LYS A 158 26.91 -34.09 -28.99
N ARG A 159 27.75 -33.06 -28.87
CA ARG A 159 28.03 -32.41 -27.58
C ARG A 159 26.73 -32.07 -26.83
N GLY A 160 26.66 -32.43 -25.55
CA GLY A 160 25.50 -32.17 -24.69
C GLY A 160 24.31 -33.11 -24.87
N LYS A 161 24.41 -34.12 -25.74
CA LYS A 161 23.43 -35.23 -25.80
C LYS A 161 23.68 -36.23 -24.68
N LEU A 162 22.58 -36.86 -24.25
CA LEU A 162 22.59 -37.89 -23.22
C LEU A 162 22.61 -39.28 -23.84
N LEU A 163 23.42 -40.17 -23.27
CA LEU A 163 23.47 -41.59 -23.57
C LEU A 163 23.00 -42.38 -22.34
N THR A 164 22.21 -43.43 -22.56
CA THR A 164 21.94 -44.42 -21.51
C THR A 164 23.18 -45.28 -21.26
N GLU A 165 23.21 -46.07 -20.19
CA GLU A 165 24.36 -46.95 -19.91
C GLU A 165 24.54 -48.00 -21.01
N ASP A 166 23.44 -48.59 -21.50
CA ASP A 166 23.45 -49.55 -22.62
C ASP A 166 23.92 -48.88 -23.92
N ASP A 167 23.40 -47.67 -24.22
CA ASP A 167 23.82 -46.91 -25.41
C ASP A 167 25.30 -46.54 -25.33
N TYR A 168 25.79 -46.15 -24.14
CA TYR A 168 27.19 -45.79 -23.94
C TYR A 168 28.10 -46.99 -24.16
N ILE A 169 27.77 -48.17 -23.61
CA ILE A 169 28.56 -49.39 -23.82
C ILE A 169 28.56 -49.78 -25.30
N ALA A 170 27.40 -49.80 -25.94
CA ALA A 170 27.29 -50.11 -27.37
C ALA A 170 28.12 -49.15 -28.25
N LYS A 171 28.11 -47.86 -27.92
CA LYS A 171 28.89 -46.85 -28.65
C LYS A 171 30.39 -46.90 -28.39
N VAL A 172 30.81 -47.22 -27.17
CA VAL A 172 32.22 -47.47 -26.85
C VAL A 172 32.73 -48.73 -27.55
N GLU A 173 31.91 -49.78 -27.66
CA GLU A 173 32.25 -50.97 -28.46
C GLU A 173 32.37 -50.66 -29.97
N GLU A 174 31.51 -49.78 -30.49
CA GLU A 174 31.47 -49.42 -31.91
C GLU A 174 32.60 -48.45 -32.33
N HIS A 175 32.87 -47.42 -31.52
CA HIS A 175 33.77 -46.30 -31.88
C HIS A 175 35.03 -46.20 -31.01
N GLY A 176 35.24 -47.11 -30.06
CA GLY A 176 36.42 -47.11 -29.20
C GLY A 176 36.61 -45.80 -28.43
N ASP A 177 37.83 -45.24 -28.48
CA ASP A 177 38.23 -44.01 -27.80
C ASP A 177 37.97 -42.73 -28.62
N ASP A 178 37.28 -42.82 -29.77
CA ASP A 178 37.12 -41.70 -30.71
C ASP A 178 36.15 -40.61 -30.23
N PHE A 179 35.39 -40.86 -29.15
CA PHE A 179 34.53 -39.88 -28.50
C PHE A 179 34.63 -39.99 -26.98
N SER A 180 34.30 -38.92 -26.26
CA SER A 180 34.29 -38.94 -24.79
C SER A 180 32.91 -38.63 -24.22
N ALA A 181 32.43 -39.49 -23.33
CA ALA A 181 31.25 -39.23 -22.53
C ALA A 181 31.54 -39.48 -21.05
N MET A 182 31.04 -38.58 -20.20
CA MET A 182 31.25 -38.62 -18.76
C MET A 182 29.92 -38.49 -18.02
N MET A 183 29.88 -38.89 -16.75
CA MET A 183 28.72 -38.74 -15.89
C MET A 183 29.05 -37.92 -14.63
N GLY A 184 28.01 -37.47 -13.93
CA GLY A 184 28.14 -36.70 -12.71
C GLY A 184 28.55 -35.24 -12.94
N ALA A 185 28.93 -34.59 -11.84
CA ALA A 185 29.41 -33.20 -11.86
C ALA A 185 30.72 -33.01 -12.65
N GLU A 186 31.51 -34.07 -12.83
CA GLU A 186 32.72 -34.08 -13.65
C GLU A 186 32.39 -33.85 -15.13
N GLY A 187 31.39 -34.56 -15.67
CA GLY A 187 30.95 -34.39 -17.06
C GLY A 187 30.39 -32.98 -17.32
N ILE A 188 29.59 -32.44 -16.40
CA ILE A 188 29.07 -31.07 -16.53
C ILE A 188 30.20 -30.04 -16.48
N ARG A 189 31.18 -30.24 -15.60
CA ARG A 189 32.33 -29.34 -15.53
C ARG A 189 33.17 -29.40 -16.80
N ALA A 190 33.39 -30.58 -17.36
CA ALA A 190 34.11 -30.75 -18.62
C ALA A 190 33.40 -29.98 -19.75
N LEU A 191 32.07 -30.09 -19.85
CA LEU A 191 31.25 -29.32 -20.80
C LEU A 191 31.39 -27.80 -20.62
N LEU A 192 31.43 -27.31 -19.38
CA LEU A 192 31.60 -25.90 -19.08
C LEU A 192 33.01 -25.41 -19.40
N ARG A 193 34.03 -26.25 -19.22
CA ARG A 193 35.44 -25.92 -19.47
C ARG A 193 35.78 -25.88 -20.96
N SER A 194 35.13 -26.72 -21.77
CA SER A 194 35.28 -26.71 -23.23
C SER A 194 34.41 -25.67 -23.94
N LEU A 195 33.68 -24.83 -23.20
CA LEU A 195 32.83 -23.77 -23.77
C LEU A 195 33.67 -22.52 -24.09
N ASP A 196 33.78 -22.19 -25.37
CA ASP A 196 34.33 -20.90 -25.80
C ASP A 196 33.23 -19.84 -25.83
N LEU A 197 33.27 -18.93 -24.86
CA LEU A 197 32.27 -17.88 -24.69
C LEU A 197 32.21 -16.92 -25.88
N ASN A 198 33.35 -16.59 -26.50
CA ASN A 198 33.36 -15.60 -27.58
C ASN A 198 32.68 -16.16 -28.83
N ARG A 199 33.05 -17.39 -29.20
CA ARG A 199 32.46 -18.07 -30.35
C ARG A 199 30.96 -18.28 -30.19
N GLU A 200 30.50 -18.68 -29.01
CA GLU A 200 29.07 -18.89 -28.73
C GLU A 200 28.26 -17.59 -28.71
N ILE A 201 28.85 -16.47 -28.26
CA ILE A 201 28.18 -15.16 -28.31
C ILE A 201 27.98 -14.74 -29.76
N ASP A 202 29.00 -14.91 -30.61
CA ASP A 202 28.93 -14.55 -32.02
C ASP A 202 27.94 -15.43 -32.81
N THR A 203 27.86 -16.73 -32.50
CA THR A 203 26.85 -17.61 -33.11
C THR A 203 25.44 -17.23 -32.68
N LEU A 204 25.21 -16.97 -31.40
CA LEU A 204 23.88 -16.57 -30.91
C LEU A 204 23.41 -15.23 -31.47
N ARG A 205 24.32 -14.29 -31.76
CA ARG A 205 23.99 -13.03 -32.44
C ARG A 205 23.53 -13.28 -33.88
N LYS A 206 24.26 -14.11 -34.63
CA LYS A 206 23.85 -14.52 -35.99
C LYS A 206 22.51 -15.27 -36.00
N ASP A 207 22.29 -16.16 -35.03
CA ASP A 207 21.02 -16.89 -34.90
C ASP A 207 19.86 -15.96 -34.57
N LEU A 208 20.11 -14.90 -33.79
CA LEU A 208 19.13 -13.88 -33.45
C LEU A 208 18.74 -13.04 -34.67
N GLU A 209 19.71 -12.68 -35.52
CA GLU A 209 19.46 -12.00 -36.80
C GLU A 209 18.69 -12.90 -37.79
N ALA A 210 18.98 -14.20 -37.81
CA ALA A 210 18.34 -15.14 -38.75
C ALA A 210 16.93 -15.60 -38.34
N THR A 211 16.56 -15.49 -37.05
CA THR A 211 15.33 -16.10 -36.52
C THR A 211 14.18 -15.09 -36.37
N THR A 212 13.07 -15.33 -37.07
CA THR A 212 11.84 -14.52 -36.98
C THR A 212 10.84 -14.97 -35.90
N SER A 213 11.14 -16.06 -35.17
CA SER A 213 10.23 -16.60 -34.15
C SER A 213 10.44 -16.00 -32.76
N ASP A 214 9.44 -15.27 -32.26
CA ASP A 214 9.41 -14.63 -30.92
C ASP A 214 9.85 -15.53 -29.76
N ALA A 215 9.40 -16.79 -29.75
CA ALA A 215 9.72 -17.73 -28.67
C ALA A 215 11.22 -18.09 -28.65
N LYS A 216 11.81 -18.28 -29.84
CA LYS A 216 13.24 -18.55 -29.99
C LYS A 216 14.06 -17.30 -29.70
N VAL A 217 13.65 -16.13 -30.20
CA VAL A 217 14.30 -14.83 -29.92
C VAL A 217 14.37 -14.58 -28.41
N LYS A 218 13.27 -14.76 -27.68
CA LYS A 218 13.25 -14.62 -26.21
C LYS A 218 14.17 -15.62 -25.49
N LYS A 219 14.32 -16.85 -26.02
CA LYS A 219 15.22 -17.87 -25.45
C LYS A 219 16.68 -17.49 -25.68
N ILE A 220 17.04 -17.15 -26.92
CA ILE A 220 18.39 -16.75 -27.34
C ILE A 220 18.81 -15.47 -26.58
N ALA A 221 17.97 -14.45 -26.55
CA ALA A 221 18.26 -13.20 -25.84
C ALA A 221 18.55 -13.41 -24.35
N LYS A 222 17.80 -14.30 -23.68
CA LYS A 222 18.06 -14.66 -22.27
C LYS A 222 19.41 -15.36 -22.09
N ARG A 223 19.80 -16.23 -23.02
CA ARG A 223 21.08 -16.95 -22.99
C ARG A 223 22.24 -16.00 -23.27
N LEU A 224 22.14 -15.21 -24.34
CA LEU A 224 23.11 -14.20 -24.75
C LEU A 224 23.42 -13.23 -23.60
N LYS A 225 22.39 -12.70 -22.93
CA LYS A 225 22.55 -11.82 -21.76
C LYS A 225 23.37 -12.45 -20.63
N VAL A 226 23.24 -13.76 -20.40
CA VAL A 226 24.01 -14.45 -19.37
C VAL A 226 25.47 -14.62 -19.80
N LEU A 227 25.72 -14.98 -21.07
CA LEU A 227 27.08 -15.16 -21.60
C LEU A 227 27.84 -13.83 -21.69
N ASP A 228 27.19 -12.75 -22.14
CA ASP A 228 27.76 -11.39 -22.11
C ASP A 228 28.06 -10.95 -20.67
N GLY A 229 27.22 -11.36 -19.71
CA GLY A 229 27.48 -11.18 -18.29
C GLY A 229 28.76 -11.87 -17.81
N PHE A 230 29.03 -13.11 -18.26
CA PHE A 230 30.28 -13.81 -17.95
C PHE A 230 31.50 -13.15 -18.61
N LYS A 231 31.37 -12.73 -19.88
CA LYS A 231 32.42 -12.04 -20.63
C LYS A 231 32.81 -10.72 -19.97
N SER A 232 31.83 -9.86 -19.65
CA SER A 232 32.06 -8.56 -19.01
C SER A 232 32.60 -8.67 -17.58
N SER A 233 32.22 -9.70 -16.83
CA SER A 233 32.68 -9.91 -15.44
C SER A 233 34.01 -10.66 -15.32
N ASN A 234 34.54 -11.22 -16.42
CA ASN A 234 35.72 -12.09 -16.46
C ASN A 234 35.62 -13.30 -15.49
N ILE A 235 34.39 -13.80 -15.30
CA ILE A 235 34.10 -14.97 -14.47
C ILE A 235 34.09 -16.19 -15.39
N LYS A 236 34.72 -17.29 -14.96
CA LYS A 236 34.67 -18.54 -15.72
C LYS A 236 33.43 -19.36 -15.36
N PRO A 237 32.72 -19.95 -16.35
CA PRO A 237 31.51 -20.75 -16.10
C PRO A 237 31.73 -22.00 -15.25
N ASP A 238 32.93 -22.59 -15.30
CA ASP A 238 33.29 -23.82 -14.57
C ASP A 238 33.28 -23.62 -13.05
N TRP A 239 33.42 -22.39 -12.54
CA TRP A 239 33.32 -22.08 -11.12
C TRP A 239 31.93 -22.33 -10.51
N MET A 240 30.90 -22.59 -11.32
CA MET A 240 29.60 -23.06 -10.85
C MET A 240 29.66 -24.49 -10.25
N ILE A 241 30.71 -25.25 -10.58
CA ILE A 241 31.02 -26.55 -10.01
C ILE A 241 32.19 -26.38 -9.03
N MET A 242 31.97 -26.71 -7.76
CA MET A 242 32.95 -26.52 -6.69
C MET A 242 33.83 -27.74 -6.52
N GLU A 243 35.14 -27.51 -6.42
CA GLU A 243 36.12 -28.50 -5.92
C GLU A 243 36.46 -28.28 -4.45
N VAL A 244 36.39 -27.03 -4.00
CA VAL A 244 36.78 -26.61 -2.66
C VAL A 244 35.58 -25.95 -1.99
N LEU A 245 35.23 -26.41 -0.80
CA LEU A 245 34.15 -25.86 -0.01
C LEU A 245 34.70 -25.01 1.15
N PRO A 246 34.40 -23.70 1.24
CA PRO A 246 34.81 -22.89 2.38
C PRO A 246 34.04 -23.27 3.65
N VAL A 247 34.74 -23.22 4.79
CA VAL A 247 34.18 -23.49 6.11
C VAL A 247 34.04 -22.19 6.88
N LEU A 248 32.81 -21.92 7.34
CA LEU A 248 32.49 -20.73 8.12
C LEU A 248 33.30 -20.68 9.43
N PRO A 249 33.79 -19.50 9.87
CA PRO A 249 34.51 -19.35 11.13
C PRO A 249 33.69 -19.82 12.36
N PRO A 250 34.33 -20.45 13.38
CA PRO A 250 33.63 -21.03 14.52
C PRO A 250 32.79 -20.06 15.37
N GLU A 251 33.20 -18.80 15.51
CA GLU A 251 32.40 -17.82 16.28
C GLU A 251 31.05 -17.50 15.62
N LEU A 252 30.94 -17.66 14.30
CA LEU A 252 29.66 -17.52 13.59
C LEU A 252 28.77 -18.76 13.71
N ARG A 253 29.32 -19.88 14.22
CA ARG A 253 28.64 -21.15 14.49
C ARG A 253 29.02 -21.71 15.87
N PRO A 254 28.78 -20.95 16.95
CA PRO A 254 29.36 -21.21 18.25
C PRO A 254 28.84 -22.51 18.86
N LEU A 255 29.66 -23.06 19.77
CA LEU A 255 29.32 -24.15 20.66
C LEU A 255 29.44 -23.58 22.08
N VAL A 256 28.30 -23.28 22.70
CA VAL A 256 28.25 -22.58 24.00
C VAL A 256 27.92 -23.59 25.10
N PRO A 257 28.76 -23.69 26.15
CA PRO A 257 28.40 -24.47 27.32
C PRO A 257 27.20 -23.82 28.04
N LEU A 258 26.21 -24.63 28.38
CA LEU A 258 25.10 -24.26 29.25
C LEU A 258 25.35 -24.80 30.67
N ASP A 259 24.68 -24.20 31.65
CA ASP A 259 24.70 -24.69 33.02
C ASP A 259 24.22 -26.17 33.06
N GLY A 260 24.94 -27.02 33.80
CA GLY A 260 24.67 -28.46 33.86
C GLY A 260 25.43 -29.33 32.83
N GLY A 261 26.51 -28.82 32.23
CA GLY A 261 27.42 -29.61 31.38
C GLY A 261 26.87 -29.95 29.99
N ARG A 262 25.74 -29.34 29.61
CA ARG A 262 25.16 -29.45 28.26
C ARG A 262 25.79 -28.43 27.33
N PHE A 263 25.74 -28.68 26.03
CA PHE A 263 26.23 -27.75 25.01
C PHE A 263 25.11 -27.38 24.05
N ALA A 264 24.96 -26.08 23.78
CA ALA A 264 24.16 -25.58 22.68
C ALA A 264 25.03 -25.54 21.42
N THR A 265 24.69 -26.33 20.41
CA THR A 265 25.41 -26.38 19.13
C THR A 265 24.61 -25.72 18.02
N SER A 266 25.27 -24.92 17.18
CA SER A 266 24.66 -24.45 15.93
C SER A 266 24.40 -25.59 14.94
N ASP A 267 23.23 -25.57 14.30
CA ASP A 267 22.80 -26.53 13.25
C ASP A 267 23.82 -26.68 12.11
N LEU A 268 24.57 -25.61 11.79
CA LEU A 268 25.60 -25.64 10.75
C LEU A 268 26.70 -26.65 11.04
N ASN A 269 27.06 -26.84 12.32
CA ASN A 269 28.10 -27.80 12.71
C ASN A 269 27.68 -29.23 12.36
N ASP A 270 26.38 -29.55 12.47
CA ASP A 270 25.86 -30.86 12.08
C ASP A 270 25.88 -31.06 10.56
N LEU A 271 25.55 -30.02 9.79
CA LEU A 271 25.61 -30.06 8.33
C LEU A 271 27.07 -30.21 7.84
N TYR A 272 28.00 -29.43 8.38
CA TYR A 272 29.44 -29.57 8.07
C TYR A 272 29.98 -30.96 8.45
N ARG A 273 29.60 -31.47 9.62
CA ARG A 273 29.98 -32.82 10.05
C ARG A 273 29.52 -33.90 9.06
N ARG A 274 28.30 -33.79 8.54
CA ARG A 274 27.80 -34.71 7.50
C ARG A 274 28.63 -34.61 6.22
N VAL A 275 28.93 -33.41 5.74
CA VAL A 275 29.77 -33.19 4.54
C VAL A 275 31.15 -33.82 4.73
N ILE A 276 31.83 -33.54 5.85
CA ILE A 276 33.17 -34.07 6.14
C ILE A 276 33.14 -35.61 6.20
N ASN A 277 32.16 -36.21 6.87
CA ASN A 277 32.04 -37.66 6.98
C ASN A 277 31.85 -38.33 5.62
N ARG A 278 30.97 -37.78 4.77
CA ARG A 278 30.73 -38.29 3.41
C ARG A 278 31.96 -38.11 2.52
N ASN A 279 32.60 -36.96 2.59
CA ASN A 279 33.80 -36.65 1.82
C ASN A 279 34.98 -37.56 2.20
N ASN A 280 35.22 -37.76 3.49
CA ASN A 280 36.28 -38.64 3.98
C ASN A 280 36.00 -40.12 3.64
N ARG A 281 34.73 -40.54 3.70
CA ARG A 281 34.34 -41.89 3.26
C ARG A 281 34.59 -42.07 1.77
N LEU A 282 34.23 -41.09 0.95
CA LEU A 282 34.49 -41.11 -0.49
C LEU A 282 35.99 -41.15 -0.81
N LYS A 283 36.83 -40.34 -0.13
CA LYS A 283 38.30 -40.40 -0.26
C LYS A 283 38.84 -41.82 0.00
N ARG A 284 38.42 -42.44 1.10
CA ARG A 284 38.81 -43.83 1.43
C ARG A 284 38.34 -44.85 0.40
N LEU A 285 37.12 -44.70 -0.13
CA LEU A 285 36.59 -45.61 -1.16
C LEU A 285 37.37 -45.52 -2.48
N LEU A 286 37.81 -44.31 -2.85
CA LEU A 286 38.66 -44.09 -4.02
C LEU A 286 40.07 -44.66 -3.81
N GLU A 287 40.66 -44.48 -2.63
CA GLU A 287 41.96 -45.07 -2.25
C GLU A 287 41.93 -46.61 -2.29
N LEU A 288 40.82 -47.21 -1.84
CA LEU A 288 40.61 -48.66 -1.84
C LEU A 288 40.15 -49.21 -3.20
N LYS A 289 39.98 -48.36 -4.23
CA LYS A 289 39.44 -48.73 -5.56
C LYS A 289 38.14 -49.54 -5.47
N ALA A 290 37.20 -49.09 -4.64
CA ALA A 290 35.92 -49.75 -4.45
C ALA A 290 35.06 -49.78 -5.74
N PRO A 291 34.11 -50.72 -5.88
CA PRO A 291 33.22 -50.79 -7.05
C PRO A 291 32.46 -49.50 -7.34
N GLU A 292 32.27 -49.19 -8.63
CA GLU A 292 31.71 -47.92 -9.08
C GLU A 292 30.31 -47.62 -8.52
N ILE A 293 29.46 -48.63 -8.33
CA ILE A 293 28.10 -48.45 -7.78
C ILE A 293 28.18 -47.78 -6.39
N ILE A 294 29.11 -48.20 -5.55
CA ILE A 294 29.30 -47.65 -4.20
C ILE A 294 29.86 -46.22 -4.29
N VAL A 295 30.81 -45.99 -5.19
CA VAL A 295 31.41 -44.67 -5.42
C VAL A 295 30.38 -43.67 -5.95
N ARG A 296 29.57 -44.05 -6.95
CA ARG A 296 28.47 -43.25 -7.52
C ARG A 296 27.45 -42.88 -6.43
N ASN A 297 27.07 -43.86 -5.60
CA ASN A 297 26.17 -43.58 -4.49
C ASN A 297 26.78 -42.59 -3.48
N GLU A 298 28.04 -42.75 -3.09
CA GLU A 298 28.68 -41.83 -2.13
C GLU A 298 28.92 -40.43 -2.73
N LYS A 299 29.25 -40.33 -4.04
CA LYS A 299 29.27 -39.04 -4.77
C LYS A 299 27.90 -38.35 -4.73
N ARG A 300 26.81 -39.09 -4.96
CA ARG A 300 25.43 -38.58 -4.83
C ARG A 300 25.10 -38.10 -3.40
N MET A 301 25.51 -38.86 -2.39
CA MET A 301 25.31 -38.48 -0.98
C MET A 301 26.14 -37.26 -0.58
N LEU A 302 27.34 -37.11 -1.13
CA LEU A 302 28.17 -35.92 -0.93
C LEU A 302 27.51 -34.68 -1.55
N GLN A 303 27.02 -34.78 -2.79
CA GLN A 303 26.24 -33.72 -3.45
C GLN A 303 25.04 -33.31 -2.58
N GLU A 304 24.28 -34.28 -2.07
CA GLU A 304 23.13 -34.03 -1.18
C GLU A 304 23.50 -33.34 0.14
N ALA A 305 24.63 -33.74 0.74
CA ALA A 305 25.11 -33.13 1.99
C ALA A 305 25.53 -31.67 1.77
N VAL A 306 26.22 -31.37 0.66
CA VAL A 306 26.63 -30.00 0.30
C VAL A 306 25.42 -29.14 -0.07
N ASP A 307 24.48 -29.70 -0.84
CA ASP A 307 23.20 -29.06 -1.15
C ASP A 307 22.46 -28.64 0.13
N SER A 308 22.37 -29.57 1.10
CA SER A 308 21.70 -29.33 2.39
C SER A 308 22.41 -28.30 3.26
N LEU A 309 23.74 -28.21 3.18
CA LEU A 309 24.54 -27.20 3.87
C LEU A 309 24.27 -25.80 3.30
N LEU A 310 24.24 -25.68 1.97
CA LEU A 310 24.04 -24.41 1.28
C LEU A 310 22.59 -23.93 1.37
N ASP A 311 21.62 -24.78 1.01
CA ASP A 311 20.19 -24.45 1.03
C ASP A 311 19.34 -25.71 1.31
N ASN A 312 18.99 -25.90 2.58
CA ASN A 312 18.25 -27.08 3.03
C ASN A 312 16.77 -27.01 2.59
N GLY A 313 16.30 -28.05 1.89
CA GLY A 313 14.90 -28.19 1.45
C GLY A 313 14.61 -27.79 0.00
N ARG A 314 15.56 -27.18 -0.73
CA ARG A 314 15.33 -26.77 -2.13
C ARG A 314 15.31 -27.95 -3.13
N ARG A 315 15.95 -29.06 -2.78
CA ARG A 315 16.00 -30.30 -3.58
C ARG A 315 14.86 -31.27 -3.27
N GLY A 316 14.24 -31.17 -2.09
CA GLY A 316 13.27 -32.15 -1.59
C GLY A 316 13.15 -32.14 -0.07
N LYS A 317 13.08 -33.32 0.55
CA LYS A 317 12.93 -33.48 2.01
C LYS A 317 14.11 -32.85 2.76
N ALA A 318 13.82 -31.90 3.63
CA ALA A 318 14.84 -31.23 4.43
C ALA A 318 15.49 -32.20 5.43
N MET A 319 16.80 -32.04 5.62
CA MET A 319 17.54 -32.78 6.64
C MET A 319 17.15 -32.29 8.04
N THR A 320 16.70 -33.21 8.87
CA THR A 320 16.25 -32.93 10.25
C THR A 320 17.29 -33.32 11.29
N GLY A 321 17.29 -32.60 12.41
CA GLY A 321 18.02 -32.97 13.63
C GLY A 321 17.25 -33.98 14.49
N ALA A 322 17.77 -34.28 15.69
CA ALA A 322 17.12 -35.18 16.66
C ALA A 322 15.70 -34.76 17.03
N ASN A 323 15.43 -33.45 17.05
CA ASN A 323 14.13 -32.86 17.39
C ASN A 323 13.13 -32.84 16.22
N LYS A 324 13.38 -33.58 15.13
CA LYS A 324 12.59 -33.57 13.87
C LYS A 324 12.44 -32.21 13.17
N ARG A 325 13.01 -31.13 13.72
CA ARG A 325 13.10 -29.82 13.08
C ARG A 325 14.13 -29.84 11.94
N PRO A 326 13.88 -29.17 10.79
CA PRO A 326 14.87 -28.99 9.75
C PRO A 326 16.05 -28.14 10.26
N LEU A 327 17.27 -28.57 9.95
CA LEU A 327 18.49 -27.86 10.31
C LEU A 327 18.60 -26.55 9.49
N LYS A 328 19.00 -25.46 10.14
CA LYS A 328 19.19 -24.15 9.48
C LYS A 328 20.42 -24.19 8.55
N SER A 329 20.22 -23.88 7.27
CA SER A 329 21.30 -23.80 6.27
C SER A 329 21.98 -22.43 6.21
N LEU A 330 23.05 -22.31 5.41
CA LEU A 330 23.70 -21.02 5.15
C LEU A 330 22.75 -20.02 4.48
N ALA A 331 21.95 -20.46 3.51
CA ALA A 331 20.95 -19.62 2.88
C ALA A 331 19.93 -19.08 3.89
N ASP A 332 19.45 -19.91 4.84
CA ASP A 332 18.48 -19.50 5.87
C ASP A 332 19.04 -18.50 6.88
N MET A 333 20.37 -18.41 7.02
CA MET A 333 20.99 -17.34 7.80
C MET A 333 20.88 -15.98 7.11
N ILE A 334 20.75 -15.97 5.78
CA ILE A 334 20.71 -14.75 4.98
C ILE A 334 19.25 -14.37 4.68
N LYS A 335 18.44 -15.32 4.22
CA LYS A 335 17.05 -15.13 3.78
C LYS A 335 16.04 -15.19 4.93
N GLY A 336 14.84 -14.66 4.66
CA GLY A 336 13.70 -14.75 5.58
C GLY A 336 13.69 -13.69 6.70
N LYS A 337 12.66 -13.75 7.56
CA LYS A 337 12.48 -12.79 8.67
C LYS A 337 13.58 -12.93 9.74
N GLY A 338 14.00 -14.17 10.03
CA GLY A 338 15.11 -14.48 10.95
C GLY A 338 16.49 -14.51 10.28
N GLY A 339 16.60 -13.93 9.08
CA GLY A 339 17.85 -13.77 8.35
C GLY A 339 18.58 -12.50 8.74
N ARG A 340 19.90 -12.44 8.47
CA ARG A 340 20.78 -11.33 8.86
C ARG A 340 20.34 -9.98 8.32
N PHE A 341 19.94 -9.90 7.05
CA PHE A 341 19.51 -8.64 6.42
C PHE A 341 18.34 -7.99 7.16
N ARG A 342 17.31 -8.78 7.51
CA ARG A 342 16.10 -8.24 8.16
C ARG A 342 16.25 -8.07 9.67
N GLN A 343 16.83 -9.05 10.36
CA GLN A 343 16.82 -9.09 11.82
C GLN A 343 18.02 -8.40 12.48
N ASN A 344 19.17 -8.31 11.80
CA ASN A 344 20.42 -7.83 12.40
C ASN A 344 21.01 -6.59 11.74
N LEU A 345 20.75 -6.38 10.44
CA LEU A 345 21.22 -5.20 9.70
C LEU A 345 20.17 -4.10 9.74
N LEU A 346 18.98 -4.35 9.17
CA LEU A 346 17.88 -3.37 9.16
C LEU A 346 17.25 -3.21 10.54
N GLY A 347 16.99 -4.33 11.23
CA GLY A 347 16.65 -4.33 12.65
C GLY A 347 17.90 -4.58 13.49
N LYS A 348 18.08 -3.84 14.58
CA LYS A 348 19.20 -4.05 15.52
C LYS A 348 18.74 -3.75 16.94
N ARG A 349 19.32 -4.45 17.92
CA ARG A 349 19.21 -4.06 19.33
C ARG A 349 20.18 -2.92 19.60
N VAL A 350 19.66 -1.84 20.15
CA VAL A 350 20.40 -0.59 20.36
C VAL A 350 20.56 -0.37 21.86
N ASP A 351 21.78 -0.09 22.30
CA ASP A 351 22.08 0.31 23.68
C ASP A 351 21.52 1.73 23.95
N TYR A 352 21.53 2.19 25.21
CA TYR A 352 20.97 3.50 25.58
C TYR A 352 19.51 3.68 25.15
N SER A 353 18.74 2.61 25.29
CA SER A 353 17.32 2.59 25.04
C SER A 353 16.56 1.90 26.18
N GLY A 354 15.30 2.28 26.35
CA GLY A 354 14.40 1.67 27.33
C GLY A 354 12.95 1.76 26.88
N ARG A 355 12.04 1.05 27.54
CA ARG A 355 10.60 1.12 27.25
C ARG A 355 9.79 1.14 28.52
N SER A 356 8.68 1.87 28.50
CA SER A 356 7.70 1.84 29.59
C SER A 356 6.30 2.14 29.08
N VAL A 357 5.31 1.92 29.93
CA VAL A 357 3.91 2.28 29.69
C VAL A 357 3.79 3.81 29.63
N ILE A 358 2.98 4.30 28.70
CA ILE A 358 2.69 5.73 28.57
C ILE A 358 1.49 6.15 29.41
N VAL A 359 1.56 7.36 29.95
CA VAL A 359 0.48 8.03 30.67
C VAL A 359 0.36 9.48 30.17
N VAL A 360 -0.79 10.09 30.39
CA VAL A 360 -1.06 11.46 29.94
C VAL A 360 -0.28 12.48 30.79
N GLY A 361 0.38 13.44 30.14
CA GLY A 361 1.06 14.57 30.78
C GLY A 361 0.51 15.92 30.32
N PRO A 362 -0.65 16.37 30.83
CA PRO A 362 -1.32 17.58 30.32
C PRO A 362 -0.62 18.89 30.71
N GLN A 363 0.31 18.87 31.67
CA GLN A 363 1.09 20.04 32.09
C GLN A 363 2.37 20.24 31.27
N LEU A 364 2.76 19.23 30.48
CA LEU A 364 3.93 19.31 29.61
C LEU A 364 3.68 20.31 28.49
N LYS A 365 4.75 20.93 27.98
CA LYS A 365 4.71 21.69 26.72
C LYS A 365 4.87 20.74 25.53
N LEU A 366 4.50 21.18 24.33
CA LEU A 366 4.55 20.32 23.13
C LEU A 366 5.90 19.64 22.87
N HIS A 367 7.01 20.33 23.16
CA HIS A 367 8.37 19.83 22.95
C HIS A 367 8.90 18.97 24.10
N GLN A 368 8.14 18.76 25.17
CA GLN A 368 8.59 18.08 26.39
C GLN A 368 7.95 16.69 26.54
N CYS A 369 8.67 15.79 27.21
CA CYS A 369 8.14 14.50 27.66
C CYS A 369 8.55 14.23 29.11
N GLY A 370 7.71 13.54 29.88
CA GLY A 370 8.09 13.15 31.24
C GLY A 370 8.83 11.82 31.26
N LEU A 371 10.06 11.83 31.77
CA LEU A 371 10.92 10.65 31.87
C LEU A 371 11.11 10.24 33.35
N PRO A 372 10.81 8.99 33.72
CA PRO A 372 11.03 8.52 35.09
C PRO A 372 12.47 8.66 35.55
N LYS A 373 12.68 9.16 36.76
CA LYS A 373 14.01 9.34 37.37
C LYS A 373 14.93 8.12 37.26
N LYS A 374 14.44 6.92 37.60
CA LYS A 374 15.24 5.68 37.52
C LYS A 374 15.60 5.28 36.09
N MET A 375 14.70 5.55 35.14
CA MET A 375 14.95 5.28 33.74
C MET A 375 15.97 6.26 33.17
N ALA A 376 15.83 7.55 33.48
CA ALA A 376 16.81 8.57 33.13
C ALA A 376 18.19 8.25 33.71
N LEU A 377 18.26 7.86 34.98
CA LEU A 377 19.50 7.47 35.64
C LEU A 377 20.22 6.36 34.88
N GLU A 378 19.50 5.32 34.43
CA GLU A 378 20.08 4.20 33.65
C GLU A 378 20.55 4.64 32.27
N LEU A 379 19.75 5.43 31.57
CA LEU A 379 20.04 5.87 30.20
C LEU A 379 21.24 6.83 30.14
N PHE A 380 21.40 7.71 31.13
CA PHE A 380 22.43 8.74 31.17
C PHE A 380 23.66 8.37 32.02
N LYS A 381 23.80 7.11 32.48
CA LYS A 381 24.91 6.66 33.35
C LYS A 381 26.31 7.13 32.92
N PRO A 382 26.73 7.01 31.64
CA PRO A 382 28.09 7.41 31.25
C PRO A 382 28.33 8.91 31.43
N PHE A 383 27.31 9.74 31.15
CA PHE A 383 27.39 11.19 31.30
C PHE A 383 27.50 11.59 32.78
N ILE A 384 26.73 10.92 33.65
CA ILE A 384 26.81 11.12 35.10
C ILE A 384 28.20 10.75 35.62
N PHE A 385 28.75 9.60 35.21
CA PHE A 385 30.09 9.18 35.64
C PHE A 385 31.16 10.18 35.26
N ASN A 386 31.10 10.71 34.03
CA ASN A 386 32.03 11.74 33.57
C ASN A 386 31.89 13.04 34.36
N LYS A 387 30.66 13.52 34.59
CA LYS A 387 30.40 14.74 35.35
C LYS A 387 30.83 14.63 36.82
N LEU A 388 30.58 13.50 37.48
CA LEU A 388 31.02 13.25 38.86
C LEU A 388 32.55 13.29 39.00
N GLU A 389 33.27 12.78 38.00
CA GLU A 389 34.73 12.82 37.95
C GLU A 389 35.23 14.25 37.67
N LEU A 390 34.60 14.96 36.73
CA LEU A 390 34.96 16.33 36.36
C LEU A 390 34.75 17.33 37.50
N LEU A 391 33.66 17.18 38.26
CA LEU A 391 33.35 18.00 39.44
C LEU A 391 34.17 17.60 40.68
N GLY A 392 34.95 16.53 40.63
CA GLY A 392 35.76 16.04 41.75
C GLY A 392 34.97 15.36 42.87
N LEU A 393 33.67 15.12 42.68
CA LEU A 393 32.81 14.39 43.63
C LEU A 393 33.15 12.90 43.69
N ALA A 394 33.72 12.35 42.61
CA ALA A 394 34.26 11.00 42.57
C ALA A 394 35.69 11.00 42.04
N THR A 395 36.61 10.34 42.75
CA THR A 395 38.02 10.25 42.33
C THR A 395 38.27 9.22 41.23
N THR A 396 37.36 8.26 41.04
CA THR A 396 37.47 7.21 40.02
C THR A 396 36.09 6.81 39.51
N ILE A 397 36.00 6.30 38.29
CA ILE A 397 34.75 5.75 37.71
C ILE A 397 34.13 4.67 38.61
N LYS A 398 34.94 3.87 39.32
CA LYS A 398 34.42 2.86 40.27
C LYS A 398 33.76 3.50 41.48
N ALA A 399 34.32 4.61 41.99
CA ALA A 399 33.70 5.38 43.07
C ALA A 399 32.41 6.05 42.58
N ALA A 400 32.44 6.66 41.39
CA ALA A 400 31.25 7.26 40.76
C ALA A 400 30.13 6.23 40.57
N LYS A 401 30.46 5.01 40.13
CA LYS A 401 29.50 3.90 40.00
C LYS A 401 28.83 3.56 41.32
N ARG A 402 29.59 3.52 42.44
CA ARG A 402 29.02 3.27 43.77
C ARG A 402 28.07 4.39 44.21
N LEU A 403 28.42 5.65 43.97
CA LEU A 403 27.55 6.79 44.30
C LEU A 403 26.24 6.75 43.50
N VAL A 404 26.32 6.45 42.19
CA VAL A 404 25.13 6.31 41.34
C VAL A 404 24.26 5.13 41.76
N GLU A 405 24.86 3.99 42.13
CA GLU A 405 24.12 2.82 42.65
C GLU A 405 23.46 3.10 44.02
N GLN A 406 23.99 4.03 44.81
CA GLN A 406 23.42 4.46 46.08
C GLN A 406 22.35 5.56 45.94
N GLU A 407 22.13 6.09 44.73
CA GLU A 407 21.11 7.12 44.43
C GLU A 407 21.26 8.39 45.33
N VAL A 408 22.50 8.81 45.62
CA VAL A 408 22.82 9.96 46.50
C VAL A 408 22.27 11.29 45.91
N PRO A 409 21.80 12.25 46.72
CA PRO A 409 21.21 13.51 46.25
C PRO A 409 21.95 14.26 45.14
N GLU A 410 23.28 14.36 45.20
CA GLU A 410 24.09 15.10 44.21
C GLU A 410 23.98 14.50 42.81
N VAL A 411 23.66 13.20 42.71
CA VAL A 411 23.46 12.52 41.43
C VAL A 411 22.21 13.06 40.72
N TRP A 412 21.17 13.45 41.46
CA TRP A 412 19.94 13.99 40.87
C TRP A 412 20.17 15.40 40.30
N ASP A 413 20.94 16.23 41.00
CA ASP A 413 21.30 17.58 40.52
C ASP A 413 22.14 17.49 39.23
N ILE A 414 23.12 16.57 39.19
CA ILE A 414 23.92 16.32 37.98
C ILE A 414 23.05 15.75 36.85
N LEU A 415 22.12 14.86 37.17
CA LEU A 415 21.22 14.29 36.17
C LEU A 415 20.34 15.38 35.55
N GLU A 416 19.82 16.31 36.35
CA GLU A 416 19.06 17.45 35.84
C GLU A 416 19.91 18.35 34.94
N GLU A 417 21.18 18.60 35.30
CA GLU A 417 22.12 19.35 34.47
C GLU A 417 22.42 18.64 33.14
N VAL A 418 22.63 17.32 33.16
CA VAL A 418 22.90 16.51 31.96
C VAL A 418 21.69 16.44 31.04
N ILE A 419 20.48 16.39 31.59
CA ILE A 419 19.23 16.30 30.83
C ILE A 419 18.86 17.64 30.20
N ARG A 420 19.24 18.75 30.82
CA ARG A 420 18.98 20.08 30.28
C ARG A 420 19.58 20.17 28.88
N GLU A 421 18.76 20.57 27.92
CA GLU A 421 19.15 20.69 26.51
C GLU A 421 19.56 19.36 25.83
N HIS A 422 19.30 18.19 26.43
CA HIS A 422 19.58 16.89 25.81
C HIS A 422 18.29 16.24 25.29
N PRO A 423 17.98 16.31 23.97
CA PRO A 423 16.76 15.73 23.44
C PRO A 423 16.77 14.19 23.51
N VAL A 424 15.63 13.58 23.76
CA VAL A 424 15.41 12.13 23.69
C VAL A 424 14.40 11.80 22.59
N MET A 425 14.58 10.67 21.92
CA MET A 425 13.65 10.21 20.91
C MET A 425 12.65 9.24 21.51
N LEU A 426 11.36 9.53 21.36
CA LEU A 426 10.26 8.62 21.68
C LEU A 426 9.80 7.89 20.42
N ASN A 427 9.58 6.59 20.53
CA ASN A 427 9.14 5.73 19.44
C ASN A 427 7.96 4.85 19.87
N ARG A 428 6.88 4.86 19.09
CA ARG A 428 5.77 3.90 19.22
C ARG A 428 5.85 2.87 18.10
N ALA A 429 6.02 1.60 18.48
CA ALA A 429 6.06 0.50 17.53
C ALA A 429 4.64 -0.07 17.28
N PRO A 430 4.27 -0.44 16.03
CA PRO A 430 5.06 -0.35 14.80
C PRO A 430 5.08 1.08 14.21
N THR A 431 6.26 1.54 13.79
CA THR A 431 6.45 2.85 13.14
C THR A 431 6.03 2.76 11.66
N LEU A 432 4.81 3.20 11.34
CA LEU A 432 4.27 3.18 9.97
C LEU A 432 4.65 4.44 9.16
N HIS A 433 4.81 5.56 9.85
CA HIS A 433 5.13 6.88 9.30
C HIS A 433 6.17 7.58 10.18
N ARG A 434 6.81 8.61 9.64
CA ARG A 434 7.89 9.33 10.34
C ARG A 434 7.48 9.92 11.69
N LEU A 435 6.22 10.35 11.86
CA LEU A 435 5.74 10.93 13.13
C LEU A 435 5.60 9.89 14.25
N GLY A 436 5.73 8.59 13.95
CA GLY A 436 5.85 7.54 14.96
C GLY A 436 7.18 7.56 15.73
N ILE A 437 8.13 8.41 15.33
CA ILE A 437 9.33 8.75 16.09
C ILE A 437 9.47 10.28 16.14
N GLN A 438 9.53 10.85 17.34
CA GLN A 438 9.76 12.28 17.54
C GLN A 438 10.73 12.52 18.68
N ALA A 439 11.41 13.65 18.65
CA ALA A 439 12.29 14.09 19.72
C ALA A 439 11.55 15.02 20.70
N PHE A 440 11.92 14.91 21.97
CA PHE A 440 11.39 15.68 23.08
C PHE A 440 12.50 16.03 24.07
N GLU A 441 12.32 17.09 24.83
CA GLU A 441 13.15 17.39 25.98
C GLU A 441 12.63 16.62 27.22
N PRO A 442 13.48 15.88 27.95
CA PRO A 442 13.04 15.13 29.12
C PRO A 442 12.78 16.08 30.30
N GLN A 443 11.65 15.88 30.95
CA GLN A 443 11.37 16.41 32.29
C GLN A 443 11.38 15.25 33.29
N LEU A 444 12.16 15.37 34.35
CA LEU A 444 12.24 14.34 35.38
C LEU A 444 10.91 14.23 36.13
N ILE A 445 10.35 13.02 36.15
CA ILE A 445 9.11 12.72 36.88
C ILE A 445 9.30 11.54 37.84
N GLU A 446 8.44 11.49 38.85
CA GLU A 446 8.33 10.34 39.74
C GLU A 446 7.58 9.17 39.09
N GLY A 447 7.82 7.97 39.61
CA GLY A 447 7.17 6.75 39.13
C GLY A 447 7.99 5.98 38.09
N LYS A 448 7.28 5.21 37.24
CA LYS A 448 7.91 4.32 36.24
C LYS A 448 7.33 4.49 34.83
N ALA A 449 6.26 5.27 34.66
CA ALA A 449 5.58 5.45 33.39
C ALA A 449 6.08 6.71 32.68
N ILE A 450 6.13 6.68 31.34
CA ILE A 450 6.52 7.84 30.52
C ILE A 450 5.30 8.75 30.38
N GLN A 451 5.43 10.05 30.65
CA GLN A 451 4.37 11.00 30.36
C GLN A 451 4.50 11.54 28.94
N LEU A 452 3.40 11.45 28.19
CA LEU A 452 3.30 11.93 26.81
C LEU A 452 2.36 13.14 26.73
N HIS A 453 2.73 14.11 25.90
CA HIS A 453 1.91 15.28 25.62
C HIS A 453 0.62 14.90 24.85
N PRO A 454 -0.58 15.39 25.24
CA PRO A 454 -1.84 14.99 24.61
C PRO A 454 -1.95 15.27 23.10
N LEU A 455 -1.40 16.39 22.62
CA LEU A 455 -1.50 16.77 21.20
C LEU A 455 -0.68 15.87 20.26
N VAL A 456 0.35 15.18 20.77
CA VAL A 456 1.15 14.25 19.95
C VAL A 456 0.57 12.85 19.91
N CYS A 457 -0.41 12.53 20.77
CA CYS A 457 -1.07 11.21 20.77
C CYS A 457 -1.70 10.88 19.42
N ALA A 458 -2.27 11.88 18.73
CA ALA A 458 -2.82 11.70 17.38
C ALA A 458 -1.72 11.32 16.37
N ALA A 459 -0.55 11.94 16.48
CA ALA A 459 0.60 11.68 15.60
C ALA A 459 1.19 10.28 15.83
N PHE A 460 1.33 9.84 17.09
CA PHE A 460 1.77 8.48 17.43
C PHE A 460 0.67 7.42 17.25
N ASN A 461 -0.58 7.84 17.05
CA ASN A 461 -1.77 7.00 17.15
C ASN A 461 -1.81 6.22 18.47
N ALA A 462 -1.44 6.89 19.57
CA ALA A 462 -1.23 6.30 20.88
C ALA A 462 -2.49 6.41 21.75
N ASP A 463 -2.84 5.30 22.39
CA ASP A 463 -3.92 5.20 23.37
C ASP A 463 -3.34 4.95 24.77
N PHE A 464 -4.12 5.24 25.82
CA PHE A 464 -3.68 5.08 27.21
C PHE A 464 -4.28 3.83 27.88
N ASP A 465 -4.31 2.70 27.17
CA ASP A 465 -4.86 1.41 27.62
C ASP A 465 -3.79 0.39 28.07
N GLY A 466 -2.53 0.82 28.16
CA GLY A 466 -1.38 -0.03 28.48
C GLY A 466 -0.30 -0.05 27.40
N ASP A 467 -0.48 0.73 26.33
CA ASP A 467 0.52 0.99 25.31
C ASP A 467 1.88 1.39 25.91
N GLN A 468 2.94 1.00 25.21
CA GLN A 468 4.31 1.24 25.62
C GLN A 468 5.07 1.95 24.52
N MET A 469 5.90 2.92 24.92
CA MET A 469 6.82 3.60 24.02
C MET A 469 8.26 3.31 24.40
N ALA A 470 9.12 3.26 23.39
CA ALA A 470 10.56 3.16 23.56
C ALA A 470 11.19 4.56 23.57
N VAL A 471 12.23 4.72 24.38
CA VAL A 471 13.05 5.93 24.48
C VAL A 471 14.44 5.58 23.98
N HIS A 472 15.04 6.48 23.19
CA HIS A 472 16.41 6.39 22.71
C HIS A 472 17.14 7.69 22.99
N VAL A 473 18.38 7.59 23.50
CA VAL A 473 19.22 8.77 23.78
C VAL A 473 20.20 9.01 22.62
N PRO A 474 20.11 10.13 21.88
CA PRO A 474 21.13 10.52 20.91
C PRO A 474 22.41 10.89 21.66
N LEU A 475 23.54 10.26 21.29
CA LEU A 475 24.80 10.42 22.01
C LEU A 475 25.73 11.45 21.37
N SER A 476 25.91 11.42 20.04
CA SER A 476 26.80 12.35 19.36
C SER A 476 26.17 13.74 19.28
N LEU A 477 27.01 14.78 19.16
CA LEU A 477 26.54 16.15 19.06
C LEU A 477 25.71 16.36 17.79
N GLU A 478 26.12 15.74 16.68
CA GLU A 478 25.40 15.79 15.40
C GLU A 478 24.01 15.17 15.53
N ALA A 479 23.89 14.02 16.20
CA ALA A 479 22.59 13.36 16.42
C ALA A 479 21.67 14.19 17.34
N GLN A 480 22.23 14.87 18.34
CA GLN A 480 21.46 15.78 19.20
C GLN A 480 20.97 17.01 18.42
N MET A 481 21.84 17.61 17.60
CA MET A 481 21.48 18.74 16.73
C MET A 481 20.45 18.35 15.68
N GLU A 482 20.60 17.18 15.07
CA GLU A 482 19.63 16.61 14.12
C GLU A 482 18.27 16.37 14.79
N ALA A 483 18.26 15.74 15.96
CA ALA A 483 17.04 15.49 16.73
C ALA A 483 16.31 16.80 17.08
N ARG A 484 17.05 17.83 17.52
CA ARG A 484 16.48 19.14 17.87
C ARG A 484 15.97 19.90 16.64
N THR A 485 16.69 19.84 15.52
CA THR A 485 16.36 20.64 14.33
C THR A 485 15.27 19.97 13.49
N LEU A 486 15.33 18.65 13.30
CA LEU A 486 14.45 17.92 12.38
C LEU A 486 13.33 17.16 13.10
N MET A 487 13.61 16.53 14.24
CA MET A 487 12.71 15.54 14.86
C MET A 487 11.87 16.08 16.01
N LEU A 488 12.19 17.27 16.54
CA LEU A 488 11.48 17.86 17.65
C LEU A 488 9.98 17.98 17.34
N ALA A 489 9.12 17.63 18.29
CA ALA A 489 7.68 17.60 18.09
C ALA A 489 7.12 18.98 17.66
N SER A 490 7.69 20.08 18.16
CA SER A 490 7.32 21.43 17.77
C SER A 490 7.59 21.78 16.32
N ASN A 491 8.47 21.05 15.62
CA ASN A 491 8.80 21.30 14.21
C ASN A 491 7.92 20.46 13.28
N ASN A 492 7.28 19.41 13.80
CA ASN A 492 6.51 18.42 13.04
C ASN A 492 5.01 18.55 13.33
N VAL A 493 4.46 19.71 12.96
CA VAL A 493 3.09 20.14 13.27
C VAL A 493 2.07 19.72 12.20
N LEU A 494 2.53 19.49 10.97
CA LEU A 494 1.67 19.13 9.84
C LEU A 494 1.84 17.66 9.44
N SER A 495 0.79 17.12 8.84
CA SER A 495 0.79 15.81 8.22
C SER A 495 1.58 15.83 6.90
N PRO A 496 2.58 14.95 6.71
CA PRO A 496 3.29 14.81 5.44
C PRO A 496 2.41 14.36 4.26
N ALA A 497 1.25 13.76 4.53
CA ALA A 497 0.38 13.20 3.50
C ALA A 497 -0.45 14.28 2.77
N ASN A 498 -0.94 15.29 3.50
CA ASN A 498 -1.89 16.28 3.00
C ASN A 498 -1.60 17.73 3.43
N GLY A 499 -0.68 17.95 4.37
CA GLY A 499 -0.31 19.29 4.85
C GLY A 499 -1.28 19.93 5.85
N GLU A 500 -2.29 19.19 6.32
CA GLU A 500 -3.16 19.62 7.41
C GLU A 500 -2.45 19.48 8.77
N PRO A 501 -2.79 20.30 9.78
CA PRO A 501 -2.25 20.13 11.12
C PRO A 501 -2.58 18.75 11.70
N ILE A 502 -1.57 18.06 12.24
CA ILE A 502 -1.76 16.76 12.93
C ILE A 502 -1.93 16.93 14.44
N ILE A 503 -1.38 18.00 15.01
CA ILE A 503 -1.45 18.33 16.44
C ILE A 503 -2.81 18.90 16.87
N VAL A 504 -3.87 18.58 16.12
CA VAL A 504 -5.21 19.09 16.37
C VAL A 504 -5.69 18.55 17.73
N PRO A 505 -6.23 19.42 18.61
CA PRO A 505 -6.91 18.99 19.82
C PRO A 505 -7.87 17.84 19.57
N SER A 506 -7.87 16.87 20.46
CA SER A 506 -8.67 15.67 20.34
C SER A 506 -9.66 15.54 21.50
N GLN A 507 -10.76 14.83 21.25
CA GLN A 507 -11.73 14.39 22.27
C GLN A 507 -12.15 15.52 23.23
N ASP A 508 -11.81 15.40 24.50
CA ASP A 508 -12.25 16.27 25.59
C ASP A 508 -11.87 17.74 25.38
N ILE A 509 -10.70 18.01 24.80
CA ILE A 509 -10.22 19.37 24.53
C ILE A 509 -11.17 20.06 23.54
N VAL A 510 -11.56 19.34 22.47
CA VAL A 510 -12.51 19.83 21.47
C VAL A 510 -13.87 20.07 22.12
N LEU A 511 -14.32 19.14 22.96
CA LEU A 511 -15.62 19.25 23.63
C LEU A 511 -15.67 20.47 24.56
N GLY A 512 -14.60 20.75 25.30
CA GLY A 512 -14.49 21.94 26.15
C GLY A 512 -14.50 23.25 25.38
N LEU A 513 -13.73 23.33 24.28
CA LEU A 513 -13.71 24.50 23.40
C LEU A 513 -15.07 24.71 22.69
N TYR A 514 -15.69 23.62 22.23
CA TYR A 514 -17.02 23.65 21.62
C TYR A 514 -18.07 24.16 22.62
N TYR A 515 -18.08 23.62 23.85
CA TYR A 515 -19.00 24.06 24.89
C TYR A 515 -18.82 25.54 25.23
N ALA A 516 -17.58 26.02 25.37
CA ALA A 516 -17.29 27.42 25.67
C ALA A 516 -17.72 28.37 24.54
N THR A 517 -17.61 27.95 23.28
CA THR A 517 -17.92 28.79 22.12
C THR A 517 -19.36 28.68 21.63
N ARG A 518 -20.17 27.81 22.24
CA ARG A 518 -21.59 27.67 21.91
C ARG A 518 -22.42 28.75 22.60
N GLU A 519 -23.48 29.21 21.93
CA GLU A 519 -24.40 30.20 22.48
C GLU A 519 -25.65 29.53 23.06
N ARG A 520 -26.22 30.15 24.11
CA ARG A 520 -27.44 29.69 24.77
C ARG A 520 -28.44 30.83 24.84
N THR A 521 -29.70 30.52 24.48
CA THR A 521 -30.81 31.47 24.59
C THR A 521 -31.24 31.63 26.04
N ASN A 522 -31.54 32.86 26.46
CA ASN A 522 -31.97 33.21 27.82
C ASN A 522 -30.95 32.83 28.91
N ALA A 523 -29.66 33.03 28.62
CA ALA A 523 -28.57 32.81 29.56
C ALA A 523 -28.38 34.02 30.49
N THR A 524 -27.79 33.83 31.67
CA THR A 524 -27.58 34.94 32.62
C THR A 524 -26.61 35.96 32.04
N GLY A 525 -27.04 37.23 31.99
CA GLY A 525 -26.27 38.34 31.43
C GLY A 525 -26.35 38.50 29.91
N GLU A 526 -27.34 37.88 29.26
CA GLU A 526 -27.59 38.06 27.82
C GLU A 526 -27.92 39.52 27.44
N GLY A 527 -27.23 40.03 26.41
CA GLY A 527 -27.36 41.38 25.89
C GLY A 527 -26.57 42.45 26.65
N MET A 528 -25.79 42.07 27.68
CA MET A 528 -24.90 43.00 28.37
C MET A 528 -23.77 43.49 27.44
N SER A 529 -23.29 44.70 27.69
CA SER A 529 -22.18 45.31 26.96
C SER A 529 -20.99 45.53 27.89
N PHE A 530 -19.80 45.13 27.47
CA PHE A 530 -18.57 45.21 28.24
C PHE A 530 -17.52 46.06 27.52
N ALA A 531 -16.73 46.81 28.29
CA ALA A 531 -15.71 47.70 27.77
C ALA A 531 -14.44 46.95 27.33
N ASP A 532 -14.06 45.89 28.04
CA ASP A 532 -12.87 45.07 27.76
C ASP A 532 -13.05 43.61 28.23
N LEU A 533 -12.04 42.78 27.95
CA LEU A 533 -12.02 41.37 28.36
C LEU A 533 -11.88 41.17 29.88
N ALA A 534 -11.25 42.11 30.59
CA ALA A 534 -11.04 42.02 32.03
C ALA A 534 -12.36 42.17 32.79
N GLU A 535 -13.26 43.03 32.30
CA GLU A 535 -14.62 43.20 32.82
C GLU A 535 -15.46 41.94 32.59
N VAL A 536 -15.36 41.33 31.40
CA VAL A 536 -16.02 40.06 31.07
C VAL A 536 -15.56 38.94 32.01
N SER A 537 -14.24 38.81 32.22
CA SER A 537 -13.68 37.82 33.14
C SER A 537 -14.19 37.99 34.57
N ARG A 538 -14.19 39.24 35.09
CA ARG A 538 -14.71 39.55 36.42
C ARG A 538 -16.21 39.25 36.56
N ALA A 539 -17.01 39.56 35.55
CA ALA A 539 -18.44 39.28 35.53
C ALA A 539 -18.73 37.77 35.51
N TYR A 540 -17.91 37.01 34.78
CA TYR A 540 -18.00 35.55 34.74
C TYR A 540 -17.59 34.91 36.06
N GLU A 541 -16.46 35.33 36.66
CA GLU A 541 -15.98 34.80 37.95
C GLU A 541 -16.92 35.12 39.11
N SER A 542 -17.57 36.30 39.09
CA SER A 542 -18.60 36.68 40.06
C SER A 542 -19.96 36.00 39.83
N ARG A 543 -20.07 35.12 38.82
CA ARG A 543 -21.29 34.38 38.45
C ARG A 543 -22.48 35.26 38.05
N GLN A 544 -22.22 36.49 37.63
CA GLN A 544 -23.24 37.40 37.09
C GLN A 544 -23.51 37.13 35.60
N LEU A 545 -22.65 36.33 34.97
CA LEU A 545 -22.63 36.09 33.54
C LEU A 545 -22.38 34.60 33.26
N ASP A 546 -23.16 34.00 32.35
CA ASP A 546 -22.94 32.61 31.90
C ASP A 546 -21.91 32.54 30.76
N LEU A 547 -21.21 31.42 30.62
CA LEU A 547 -20.18 31.24 29.58
C LEU A 547 -20.78 31.29 28.17
N ASN A 548 -22.01 30.82 28.03
CA ASN A 548 -22.73 30.70 26.76
C ASN A 548 -23.62 31.92 26.47
N ALA A 549 -23.60 32.97 27.30
CA ALA A 549 -24.41 34.17 27.11
C ALA A 549 -23.91 35.01 25.92
N ARG A 550 -24.85 35.55 25.14
CA ARG A 550 -24.57 36.50 24.06
C ARG A 550 -24.34 37.90 24.64
N ILE A 551 -23.21 38.50 24.30
CA ILE A 551 -22.75 39.80 24.83
C ILE A 551 -22.16 40.67 23.73
N TRP A 552 -22.07 41.96 24.00
CA TRP A 552 -21.31 42.92 23.19
C TRP A 552 -20.00 43.26 23.90
N VAL A 553 -18.87 43.08 23.24
CA VAL A 553 -17.55 43.38 23.83
C VAL A 553 -16.65 44.05 22.80
N ARG A 554 -15.78 44.96 23.27
CA ARG A 554 -14.72 45.54 22.45
C ARG A 554 -13.49 44.65 22.54
N ILE A 555 -13.02 44.16 21.40
CA ILE A 555 -11.84 43.29 21.30
C ILE A 555 -10.75 44.05 20.57
N LYS A 556 -9.53 43.98 21.09
CA LYS A 556 -8.34 44.56 20.48
C LYS A 556 -7.71 43.50 19.56
N GLU A 557 -7.64 43.79 18.27
CA GLU A 557 -7.04 42.96 17.23
C GLU A 557 -5.75 43.61 16.73
N VAL A 558 -4.77 42.80 16.35
CA VAL A 558 -3.54 43.28 15.70
C VAL A 558 -3.58 42.80 14.26
N VAL A 559 -3.62 43.74 13.31
CA VAL A 559 -3.54 43.47 11.87
C VAL A 559 -2.11 43.71 11.42
N ILE A 560 -1.53 42.76 10.69
CA ILE A 560 -0.20 42.86 10.11
C ILE A 560 -0.40 43.19 8.63
N SER A 561 0.12 44.33 8.17
CA SER A 561 0.12 44.72 6.75
C SER A 561 1.15 43.90 5.95
N GLU A 562 1.06 43.86 4.61
CA GLU A 562 2.04 43.18 3.74
C GLU A 562 3.49 43.66 3.96
N ASP A 563 3.67 44.92 4.37
CA ASP A 563 4.98 45.51 4.72
C ASP A 563 5.50 45.10 6.12
N GLY A 564 4.74 44.28 6.87
CA GLY A 564 5.09 43.80 8.21
C GLY A 564 4.78 44.77 9.36
N GLU A 565 4.16 45.92 9.08
CA GLU A 565 3.73 46.88 10.11
C GLU A 565 2.54 46.36 10.91
N ARG A 566 2.58 46.55 12.25
CA ARG A 566 1.55 46.10 13.19
C ARG A 566 0.59 47.25 13.52
N ASN A 567 -0.66 47.13 13.10
CA ASN A 567 -1.71 48.11 13.38
C ASN A 567 -2.72 47.55 14.38
N ASP A 568 -2.95 48.29 15.47
CA ASP A 568 -3.96 47.96 16.48
C ASP A 568 -5.35 48.41 15.99
N LYS A 569 -6.29 47.46 15.87
CA LYS A 569 -7.68 47.70 15.50
C LYS A 569 -8.59 47.31 16.66
N ILE A 570 -9.39 48.25 17.17
CA ILE A 570 -10.39 47.95 18.20
C ILE A 570 -11.75 47.84 17.54
N THR A 571 -12.34 46.64 17.58
CA THR A 571 -13.62 46.34 16.95
C THR A 571 -14.62 45.89 18.02
N ARG A 572 -15.87 46.36 17.93
CA ARG A 572 -16.96 45.87 18.79
C ARG A 572 -17.63 44.68 18.11
N TYR A 573 -17.60 43.52 18.75
CA TYR A 573 -18.23 42.31 18.25
C TYR A 573 -19.43 41.91 19.11
N GLU A 574 -20.44 41.33 18.47
CA GLU A 574 -21.43 40.49 19.11
C GLU A 574 -20.87 39.07 19.18
N THR A 575 -20.74 38.52 20.39
CA THR A 575 -20.08 37.24 20.62
C THR A 575 -20.55 36.58 21.92
N THR A 576 -20.03 35.40 22.26
CA THR A 576 -20.27 34.77 23.56
C THR A 576 -19.14 35.05 24.52
N VAL A 577 -19.41 34.91 25.82
CA VAL A 577 -18.42 35.08 26.89
C VAL A 577 -17.23 34.14 26.71
N GLY A 578 -17.48 32.87 26.39
CA GLY A 578 -16.40 31.93 26.13
C GLY A 578 -15.56 32.28 24.89
N ARG A 579 -16.17 32.77 23.80
CA ARG A 579 -15.42 33.26 22.63
C ARG A 579 -14.59 34.50 22.96
N ALA A 580 -15.14 35.42 23.74
CA ALA A 580 -14.43 36.61 24.22
C ALA A 580 -13.21 36.22 25.07
N LEU A 581 -13.37 35.32 26.05
CA LEU A 581 -12.25 34.83 26.87
C LEU A 581 -11.18 34.11 26.03
N LEU A 582 -11.60 33.32 25.04
CA LEU A 582 -10.67 32.67 24.10
C LEU A 582 -10.01 33.65 23.11
N SER A 583 -10.41 34.92 23.03
CA SER A 583 -9.67 35.90 22.22
C SER A 583 -8.30 36.23 22.83
N GLU A 584 -8.12 36.08 24.14
CA GLU A 584 -6.85 36.36 24.83
C GLU A 584 -5.72 35.40 24.41
N ILE A 585 -6.08 34.18 24.00
CA ILE A 585 -5.10 33.17 23.57
C ILE A 585 -4.68 33.35 22.11
N LEU A 586 -5.39 34.15 21.30
CA LEU A 586 -5.13 34.30 19.87
C LEU A 586 -3.74 34.92 19.62
N PRO A 587 -2.97 34.42 18.64
CA PRO A 587 -1.71 35.03 18.25
C PRO A 587 -1.95 36.37 17.52
N PRO A 588 -1.02 37.33 17.63
CA PRO A 588 -1.13 38.59 16.91
C PRO A 588 -1.09 38.35 15.40
N GLY A 589 -2.03 38.93 14.65
CA GLY A 589 -2.17 38.74 13.20
C GLY A 589 -3.30 37.78 12.79
N LEU A 590 -3.90 37.04 13.72
CA LEU A 590 -5.07 36.19 13.42
C LEU A 590 -6.39 36.95 13.68
N PRO A 591 -7.32 37.01 12.70
CA PRO A 591 -8.58 37.73 12.88
C PRO A 591 -9.52 37.00 13.84
N PHE A 592 -10.24 37.75 14.70
CA PHE A 592 -11.20 37.19 15.66
C PHE A 592 -12.39 36.50 14.97
N GLU A 593 -12.70 36.87 13.73
CA GLU A 593 -13.77 36.25 12.94
C GLU A 593 -13.60 34.74 12.75
N LEU A 594 -12.35 34.24 12.72
CA LEU A 594 -12.08 32.81 12.65
C LEU A 594 -12.49 32.07 13.94
N LEU A 595 -12.46 32.77 15.08
CA LEU A 595 -12.83 32.24 16.38
C LEU A 595 -14.30 32.51 16.74
N ASN A 596 -14.96 33.49 16.12
CA ASN A 596 -16.35 33.86 16.43
C ASN A 596 -17.40 32.89 15.85
N LYS A 597 -17.18 31.58 16.01
CA LYS A 597 -18.01 30.47 15.54
C LYS A 597 -18.00 29.36 16.60
N PRO A 598 -18.99 28.45 16.62
CA PRO A 598 -18.89 27.27 17.46
C PRO A 598 -17.71 26.40 17.00
N LEU A 599 -16.70 26.26 17.86
CA LEU A 599 -15.44 25.58 17.54
C LEU A 599 -15.61 24.06 17.52
N LYS A 600 -16.10 23.55 16.39
CA LYS A 600 -16.07 22.10 16.07
C LYS A 600 -14.65 21.66 15.73
N LYS A 601 -14.36 20.36 15.77
CA LYS A 601 -13.03 19.79 15.44
C LYS A 601 -12.45 20.31 14.12
N LYS A 602 -13.27 20.41 13.07
CA LYS A 602 -12.85 20.91 11.75
C LYS A 602 -12.46 22.39 11.80
N GLU A 603 -13.22 23.21 12.51
CA GLU A 603 -12.94 24.65 12.64
C GLU A 603 -11.70 24.89 13.49
N ILE A 604 -11.48 24.10 14.55
CA ILE A 604 -10.23 24.16 15.35
C ILE A 604 -9.02 23.83 14.46
N SER A 605 -9.11 22.81 13.61
CA SER A 605 -8.05 22.50 12.64
C SER A 605 -7.78 23.66 11.69
N ARG A 606 -8.83 24.30 11.14
CA ARG A 606 -8.70 25.49 10.29
C ARG A 606 -8.09 26.67 11.04
N LEU A 607 -8.44 26.87 12.31
CA LEU A 607 -7.90 27.93 13.17
C LEU A 607 -6.40 27.75 13.38
N ILE A 608 -5.94 26.52 13.68
CA ILE A 608 -4.52 26.19 13.82
C ILE A 608 -3.79 26.34 12.48
N ASN A 609 -4.41 25.93 11.37
CA ASN A 609 -3.82 26.08 10.04
C ASN A 609 -3.67 27.57 9.66
N GLY A 610 -4.68 28.39 9.94
CA GLY A 610 -4.62 29.84 9.74
C GLY A 610 -3.53 30.50 10.57
N ALA A 611 -3.37 30.08 11.83
CA ALA A 611 -2.26 30.52 12.68
C ALA A 611 -0.90 30.10 12.08
N PHE A 612 -0.77 28.86 11.60
CA PHE A 612 0.48 28.37 11.03
C PHE A 612 0.92 29.15 9.78
N ARG A 613 -0.04 29.44 8.89
CA ARG A 613 0.24 30.12 7.62
C ARG A 613 0.51 31.61 7.80
N ARG A 614 -0.22 32.31 8.68
CA ARG A 614 -0.10 33.77 8.87
C ARG A 614 0.89 34.17 9.97
N CYS A 615 0.92 33.44 11.08
CA CYS A 615 1.70 33.80 12.27
C CYS A 615 3.02 33.01 12.39
N GLY A 616 3.20 31.98 11.56
CA GLY A 616 4.37 31.11 11.56
C GLY A 616 4.34 29.97 12.58
N LEU A 617 5.43 29.20 12.63
CA LEU A 617 5.53 27.97 13.43
C LEU A 617 5.48 28.24 14.94
N ARG A 618 6.30 29.17 15.44
CA ARG A 618 6.49 29.42 16.88
C ARG A 618 5.20 29.83 17.57
N GLU A 619 4.50 30.83 17.00
CA GLU A 619 3.25 31.33 17.57
C GLU A 619 2.15 30.26 17.53
N THR A 620 2.11 29.45 16.47
CA THR A 620 1.16 28.33 16.36
C THR A 620 1.37 27.27 17.43
N VAL A 621 2.61 26.92 17.75
CA VAL A 621 2.90 25.93 18.81
C VAL A 621 2.46 26.46 20.17
N ILE A 622 2.75 27.72 20.48
CA ILE A 622 2.31 28.38 21.73
C ILE A 622 0.78 28.42 21.79
N PHE A 623 0.14 28.76 20.67
CA PHE A 623 -1.30 28.83 20.55
C PHE A 623 -1.96 27.45 20.75
N ALA A 624 -1.40 26.38 20.17
CA ALA A 624 -1.90 25.02 20.35
C ALA A 624 -1.81 24.55 21.81
N ASP A 625 -0.71 24.85 22.51
CA ASP A 625 -0.56 24.53 23.94
C ASP A 625 -1.58 25.31 24.81
N LYS A 626 -1.79 26.60 24.53
CA LYS A 626 -2.81 27.41 25.22
C LYS A 626 -4.24 26.91 24.95
N LEU A 627 -4.54 26.54 23.71
CA LEU A 627 -5.82 25.93 23.33
C LEU A 627 -6.08 24.63 24.08
N MET A 628 -5.05 23.79 24.24
CA MET A 628 -5.15 22.56 25.02
C MET A 628 -5.51 22.84 26.48
N GLN A 629 -4.80 23.77 27.13
CA GLN A 629 -5.04 24.13 28.54
C GLN A 629 -6.44 24.74 28.74
N ALA A 630 -6.86 25.65 27.85
CA ALA A 630 -8.19 26.24 27.88
C ALA A 630 -9.28 25.17 27.67
N GLY A 631 -9.09 24.27 26.70
CA GLY A 631 -10.03 23.18 26.41
C GLY A 631 -10.23 22.25 27.61
N PHE A 632 -9.16 21.80 28.28
CA PHE A 632 -9.30 20.97 29.49
C PHE A 632 -9.99 21.70 30.64
N THR A 633 -9.65 22.98 30.85
CA THR A 633 -10.25 23.81 31.90
C THR A 633 -11.75 23.96 31.69
N HIS A 634 -12.16 24.30 30.47
CA HIS A 634 -13.58 24.45 30.12
C HIS A 634 -14.31 23.10 30.10
N ALA A 635 -13.67 22.01 29.65
CA ALA A 635 -14.28 20.68 29.68
C ALA A 635 -14.61 20.23 31.10
N THR A 636 -13.70 20.47 32.06
CA THR A 636 -13.92 20.13 33.47
C THR A 636 -15.05 20.98 34.07
N ARG A 637 -15.08 22.29 33.78
CA ARG A 637 -16.15 23.19 34.26
C ARG A 637 -17.51 22.88 33.63
N ALA A 638 -17.55 22.41 32.39
CA ALA A 638 -18.78 22.07 31.69
C ALA A 638 -19.53 20.90 32.35
N GLY A 639 -18.82 19.98 33.03
CA GLY A 639 -19.43 18.86 33.74
C GLY A 639 -20.26 17.93 32.85
N ILE A 640 -19.90 17.81 31.56
CA ILE A 640 -20.63 17.01 30.58
C ILE A 640 -20.54 15.53 31.00
N SER A 641 -21.71 14.89 31.11
CA SER A 641 -21.86 13.50 31.53
C SER A 641 -22.64 12.70 30.49
N PHE A 642 -22.59 11.38 30.60
CA PHE A 642 -23.30 10.46 29.71
C PHE A 642 -24.26 9.60 30.53
N GLY A 643 -25.57 9.86 30.40
CA GLY A 643 -26.62 9.16 31.12
C GLY A 643 -27.60 8.41 30.21
N VAL A 644 -28.38 7.50 30.80
CA VAL A 644 -29.42 6.74 30.09
C VAL A 644 -30.52 7.66 29.54
N HIS A 645 -30.81 8.78 30.23
CA HIS A 645 -31.82 9.75 29.81
C HIS A 645 -31.40 10.61 28.61
N ASP A 646 -30.09 10.71 28.35
CA ASP A 646 -29.57 11.46 27.20
C ASP A 646 -29.88 10.74 25.88
N MET A 647 -30.05 9.42 25.90
CA MET A 647 -30.35 8.59 24.73
C MET A 647 -31.83 8.64 24.34
N ARG A 648 -32.36 9.79 23.89
CA ARG A 648 -33.79 9.94 23.58
C ARG A 648 -34.21 9.11 22.34
N ILE A 649 -35.16 8.20 22.53
CA ILE A 649 -35.74 7.37 21.46
C ILE A 649 -36.86 8.17 20.80
N PRO A 650 -36.89 8.27 19.45
CA PRO A 650 -37.95 9.00 18.76
C PRO A 650 -39.27 8.23 18.79
N ALA A 651 -40.37 8.92 19.13
CA ALA A 651 -41.70 8.31 19.19
C ALA A 651 -42.16 7.75 17.84
N GLN A 652 -41.82 8.45 16.75
CA GLN A 652 -42.12 8.09 15.36
C GLN A 652 -41.42 6.81 14.87
N LYS A 653 -40.47 6.27 15.66
CA LYS A 653 -39.75 5.03 15.33
C LYS A 653 -40.72 3.87 15.07
N HIS A 654 -41.73 3.71 15.91
CA HIS A 654 -42.67 2.59 15.79
C HIS A 654 -43.48 2.67 14.49
N ASP A 655 -43.90 3.88 14.11
CA ASP A 655 -44.66 4.12 12.87
C ASP A 655 -43.81 3.81 11.63
N LEU A 656 -42.54 4.22 11.61
CA LEU A 656 -41.61 3.96 10.51
C LEU A 656 -41.31 2.46 10.36
N ILE A 657 -41.18 1.73 11.47
CA ILE A 657 -40.96 0.28 11.45
C ILE A 657 -42.21 -0.43 10.93
N GLN A 658 -43.40 -0.06 11.40
CA GLN A 658 -44.66 -0.64 10.93
C GLN A 658 -44.88 -0.38 9.43
N ALA A 659 -44.55 0.81 8.95
CA ALA A 659 -44.61 1.13 7.51
C ALA A 659 -43.66 0.23 6.69
N ALA A 660 -42.42 0.05 7.15
CA ALA A 660 -41.44 -0.82 6.49
C ALA A 660 -41.87 -2.30 6.52
N GLU A 661 -42.42 -2.78 7.64
CA GLU A 661 -42.96 -4.15 7.75
C GLU A 661 -44.15 -4.37 6.80
N ALA A 662 -45.01 -3.38 6.64
CA ALA A 662 -46.13 -3.43 5.68
C ALA A 662 -45.63 -3.52 4.23
N GLU A 663 -44.64 -2.70 3.85
CA GLU A 663 -44.01 -2.77 2.52
C GLU A 663 -43.34 -4.14 2.27
N VAL A 664 -42.61 -4.68 3.26
CA VAL A 664 -41.99 -6.01 3.14
C VAL A 664 -43.05 -7.09 2.92
N LYS A 665 -44.17 -7.01 3.64
CA LYS A 665 -45.29 -7.94 3.48
C LYS A 665 -45.95 -7.83 2.10
N GLU A 666 -46.02 -6.62 1.53
CA GLU A 666 -46.48 -6.43 0.15
C GLU A 666 -45.53 -7.08 -0.86
N ILE A 667 -44.22 -6.90 -0.70
CA ILE A 667 -43.21 -7.57 -1.56
C ILE A 667 -43.27 -9.10 -1.41
N GLU A 668 -43.52 -9.60 -0.21
CA GLU A 668 -43.71 -11.03 0.03
C GLU A 668 -44.98 -11.56 -0.65
N SER A 669 -46.07 -10.78 -0.63
CA SER A 669 -47.29 -11.08 -1.41
C SER A 669 -47.01 -11.06 -2.91
N GLN A 670 -46.23 -10.09 -3.41
CA GLN A 670 -45.83 -10.00 -4.82
C GLN A 670 -45.03 -11.23 -5.25
N TYR A 671 -44.08 -11.67 -4.41
CA TYR A 671 -43.34 -12.92 -4.60
C TYR A 671 -44.27 -14.14 -4.64
N THR A 672 -45.20 -14.23 -3.69
CA THR A 672 -46.18 -15.34 -3.63
C THR A 672 -47.10 -15.36 -4.85
N SER A 673 -47.42 -14.20 -5.42
CA SER A 673 -48.20 -14.05 -6.67
C SER A 673 -47.39 -14.19 -7.96
N GLY A 674 -46.06 -14.28 -7.86
CA GLY A 674 -45.14 -14.45 -8.98
C GLY A 674 -44.76 -13.22 -9.80
N LEU A 675 -44.94 -12.04 -9.24
CA LEU A 675 -44.52 -10.79 -9.86
C LEU A 675 -43.02 -10.51 -9.68
N VAL A 676 -42.37 -11.14 -8.70
CA VAL A 676 -40.99 -10.86 -8.28
C VAL A 676 -40.27 -12.19 -8.01
N THR A 677 -38.99 -12.28 -8.37
CA THR A 677 -38.15 -13.47 -8.10
C THR A 677 -37.59 -13.49 -6.67
N VAL A 678 -37.06 -14.63 -6.21
CA VAL A 678 -36.42 -14.76 -4.86
C VAL A 678 -35.29 -13.75 -4.66
N GLY A 679 -34.42 -13.58 -5.66
CA GLY A 679 -33.27 -12.67 -5.58
C GLY A 679 -33.70 -11.21 -5.50
N GLU A 680 -34.68 -10.81 -6.31
CA GLU A 680 -35.26 -9.47 -6.27
C GLU A 680 -35.99 -9.20 -4.96
N ARG A 681 -36.73 -10.19 -4.43
CA ARG A 681 -37.37 -10.10 -3.12
C ARG A 681 -36.33 -9.77 -2.05
N TYR A 682 -35.26 -10.55 -1.98
CA TYR A 682 -34.17 -10.34 -1.02
C TYR A 682 -33.57 -8.94 -1.13
N ASN A 683 -33.22 -8.49 -2.34
CA ASN A 683 -32.64 -7.16 -2.56
C ASN A 683 -33.60 -6.04 -2.15
N LYS A 684 -34.87 -6.12 -2.55
CA LYS A 684 -35.90 -5.13 -2.17
C LYS A 684 -36.10 -5.07 -0.67
N VAL A 685 -36.17 -6.21 0.02
CA VAL A 685 -36.33 -6.27 1.49
C VAL A 685 -35.13 -5.62 2.19
N VAL A 686 -33.91 -5.92 1.74
CA VAL A 686 -32.69 -5.29 2.27
C VAL A 686 -32.72 -3.77 2.05
N ASP A 687 -33.14 -3.29 0.88
CA ASP A 687 -33.20 -1.87 0.57
C ASP A 687 -34.27 -1.13 1.41
N ILE A 688 -35.46 -1.74 1.61
CA ILE A 688 -36.52 -1.20 2.48
C ILE A 688 -35.99 -1.01 3.91
N TRP A 689 -35.33 -2.03 4.46
CA TRP A 689 -34.78 -1.96 5.82
C TRP A 689 -33.60 -0.98 5.94
N SER A 690 -32.76 -0.86 4.92
CA SER A 690 -31.69 0.13 4.88
C SER A 690 -32.27 1.55 4.91
N ARG A 691 -33.28 1.81 4.07
CA ARG A 691 -34.00 3.10 4.00
C ARG A 691 -34.70 3.43 5.33
N CYS A 692 -35.40 2.47 5.92
CA CYS A 692 -36.03 2.63 7.23
C CYS A 692 -34.98 2.99 8.31
N GLY A 693 -33.84 2.29 8.32
CA GLY A 693 -32.73 2.60 9.23
C GLY A 693 -32.15 4.00 9.05
N GLU A 694 -32.09 4.54 7.83
CA GLU A 694 -31.67 5.93 7.58
C GLU A 694 -32.72 6.94 8.03
N GLN A 695 -34.00 6.70 7.73
CA GLN A 695 -35.10 7.57 8.16
C GLN A 695 -35.21 7.66 9.68
N VAL A 696 -35.15 6.53 10.39
CA VAL A 696 -35.12 6.50 11.87
C VAL A 696 -33.92 7.27 12.40
N GLY A 697 -32.75 7.13 11.75
CA GLY A 697 -31.55 7.88 12.11
C GLY A 697 -31.72 9.39 11.94
N LYS A 698 -32.32 9.84 10.82
CA LYS A 698 -32.58 11.25 10.53
C LYS A 698 -33.55 11.86 11.55
N VAL A 699 -34.69 11.22 11.77
CA VAL A 699 -35.70 11.65 12.75
C VAL A 699 -35.10 11.73 14.16
N MET A 700 -34.33 10.72 14.56
CA MET A 700 -33.64 10.72 15.85
C MET A 700 -32.68 11.91 15.98
N MET A 701 -31.87 12.20 14.96
CA MET A 701 -30.93 13.33 15.00
C MET A 701 -31.63 14.68 15.03
N GLU A 702 -32.74 14.85 14.30
CA GLU A 702 -33.53 16.09 14.33
C GLU A 702 -34.14 16.35 15.72
N GLN A 703 -34.70 15.31 16.35
CA GLN A 703 -35.27 15.40 17.71
C GLN A 703 -34.20 15.56 18.80
N LEU A 704 -33.04 14.93 18.63
CA LEU A 704 -31.95 15.02 19.59
C LEU A 704 -31.20 16.35 19.47
N GLY A 705 -31.17 16.93 18.26
CA GLY A 705 -30.41 18.14 17.95
C GLY A 705 -31.13 19.45 18.25
N THR A 706 -32.45 19.43 18.47
CA THR A 706 -33.24 20.64 18.76
C THR A 706 -33.96 20.55 20.11
N GLU A 707 -34.05 21.68 20.80
CA GLU A 707 -34.74 21.82 22.07
C GLU A 707 -35.59 23.10 22.07
N GLU A 708 -36.81 23.03 22.61
CA GLU A 708 -37.69 24.18 22.76
C GLU A 708 -37.38 24.92 24.06
N VAL A 709 -36.99 26.19 23.96
CA VAL A 709 -36.68 27.06 25.10
C VAL A 709 -37.50 28.33 25.08
N VAL A 710 -37.64 28.96 26.25
CA VAL A 710 -38.32 30.24 26.41
C VAL A 710 -37.28 31.34 26.32
N ASP A 711 -37.42 32.19 25.31
CA ASP A 711 -36.59 33.38 25.08
C ASP A 711 -36.92 34.49 26.09
N ARG A 712 -36.07 35.53 26.19
CA ARG A 712 -36.23 36.69 27.09
C ARG A 712 -37.58 37.40 26.96
N HIS A 713 -38.20 37.31 25.78
CA HIS A 713 -39.53 37.85 25.48
C HIS A 713 -40.69 36.87 25.74
N ALA A 714 -40.46 35.81 26.53
CA ALA A 714 -41.44 34.76 26.84
C ALA A 714 -42.00 34.01 25.62
N ARG A 715 -41.29 34.04 24.48
CA ARG A 715 -41.64 33.29 23.26
C ARG A 715 -40.94 31.94 23.24
N LYS A 716 -41.63 30.90 22.77
CA LYS A 716 -41.00 29.60 22.52
C LYS A 716 -40.14 29.69 21.26
N VAL A 717 -38.84 29.53 21.42
CA VAL A 717 -37.85 29.51 20.34
C VAL A 717 -37.18 28.15 20.33
N ARG A 718 -36.90 27.62 19.14
CA ARG A 718 -36.10 26.41 18.98
C ARG A 718 -34.63 26.78 18.99
N GLN A 719 -33.89 26.20 19.91
CA GLN A 719 -32.43 26.28 19.92
C GLN A 719 -31.84 24.89 19.65
N GLU A 720 -30.56 24.84 19.32
CA GLU A 720 -29.88 23.56 19.30
C GLU A 720 -29.76 22.97 20.71
N ALA A 721 -29.96 21.66 20.84
CA ALA A 721 -30.02 20.99 22.13
C ALA A 721 -28.66 20.94 22.83
N PHE A 722 -28.66 21.12 24.16
CA PHE A 722 -27.49 20.93 25.03
C PHE A 722 -27.38 19.48 25.57
N ASN A 723 -27.96 18.52 24.85
CA ASN A 723 -27.81 17.11 25.16
C ASN A 723 -26.35 16.67 24.98
N SER A 724 -25.80 15.97 25.97
CA SER A 724 -24.39 15.54 25.97
C SER A 724 -24.02 14.66 24.78
N ILE A 725 -24.88 13.70 24.41
CA ILE A 725 -24.61 12.75 23.31
C ILE A 725 -24.59 13.51 21.98
N TYR A 726 -25.53 14.43 21.79
CA TYR A 726 -25.56 15.29 20.62
C TYR A 726 -24.32 16.17 20.54
N MET A 727 -23.95 16.82 21.65
CA MET A 727 -22.75 17.66 21.72
C MET A 727 -21.46 16.90 21.41
N MET A 728 -21.31 15.67 21.92
CA MET A 728 -20.13 14.83 21.63
C MET A 728 -20.00 14.54 20.12
N ALA A 729 -21.11 14.27 19.43
CA ALA A 729 -21.11 14.00 18.00
C ALA A 729 -21.02 15.27 17.14
N ASP A 730 -21.76 16.33 17.46
CA ASP A 730 -21.76 17.59 16.69
C ASP A 730 -20.41 18.31 16.79
N SER A 731 -19.78 18.32 17.98
CA SER A 731 -18.43 18.86 18.15
C SER A 731 -17.38 18.08 17.36
N GLY A 732 -17.66 16.81 17.02
CA GLY A 732 -16.69 15.89 16.43
C GLY A 732 -15.64 15.40 17.42
N ALA A 733 -15.87 15.57 18.72
CA ALA A 733 -14.98 15.07 19.78
C ALA A 733 -14.95 13.54 19.79
N ARG A 734 -16.13 12.92 19.87
CA ARG A 734 -16.31 11.46 19.80
C ARG A 734 -17.76 11.13 19.49
N GLY A 735 -17.99 10.11 18.66
CA GLY A 735 -19.34 9.72 18.26
C GLY A 735 -19.63 10.09 16.82
N SER A 736 -20.37 9.22 16.13
CA SER A 736 -20.92 9.47 14.79
C SER A 736 -22.43 9.30 14.82
N ALA A 737 -23.12 9.89 13.85
CA ALA A 737 -24.57 9.70 13.68
C ALA A 737 -24.95 8.21 13.62
N ALA A 738 -24.11 7.37 13.00
CA ALA A 738 -24.30 5.92 12.94
C ALA A 738 -24.24 5.26 14.33
N GLN A 739 -23.32 5.70 15.21
CA GLN A 739 -23.22 5.19 16.58
C GLN A 739 -24.40 5.65 17.44
N ILE A 740 -24.80 6.93 17.33
CA ILE A 740 -25.99 7.43 18.03
C ILE A 740 -27.24 6.68 17.58
N ARG A 741 -27.36 6.40 16.28
CA ARG A 741 -28.46 5.60 15.72
C ARG A 741 -28.56 4.23 16.40
N GLN A 742 -27.43 3.56 16.66
CA GLN A 742 -27.44 2.27 17.37
C GLN A 742 -27.82 2.41 18.86
N LEU A 743 -27.54 3.55 19.48
CA LEU A 743 -27.87 3.81 20.89
C LEU A 743 -29.36 4.09 21.09
N ALA A 744 -29.95 4.97 20.28
CA ALA A 744 -31.30 5.50 20.51
C ALA A 744 -32.30 5.29 19.34
N GLY A 745 -31.83 4.98 18.13
CA GLY A 745 -32.66 4.71 16.97
C GLY A 745 -32.95 3.22 16.81
N MET A 746 -32.23 2.57 15.90
CA MET A 746 -32.22 1.12 15.69
C MET A 746 -30.83 0.68 15.24
N ARG A 747 -30.46 -0.58 15.51
CA ARG A 747 -29.14 -1.07 15.11
C ARG A 747 -29.04 -1.40 13.62
N GLY A 748 -30.12 -1.85 12.99
CA GLY A 748 -30.21 -2.07 11.54
C GLY A 748 -29.73 -3.44 11.07
N LEU A 749 -29.31 -3.51 9.80
CA LEU A 749 -28.92 -4.74 9.11
C LEU A 749 -27.48 -5.16 9.41
N MET A 750 -27.25 -6.46 9.64
CA MET A 750 -25.94 -7.02 9.97
C MET A 750 -25.42 -7.89 8.81
N ALA A 751 -24.10 -7.97 8.66
CA ALA A 751 -23.45 -8.83 7.68
C ALA A 751 -23.13 -10.22 8.25
N LYS A 752 -23.30 -11.26 7.43
CA LYS A 752 -22.82 -12.61 7.69
C LYS A 752 -21.30 -12.70 7.47
N PRO A 753 -20.64 -13.77 7.95
CA PRO A 753 -19.21 -13.98 7.72
C PRO A 753 -18.82 -14.07 6.24
N ASP A 754 -19.74 -14.52 5.37
CA ASP A 754 -19.55 -14.56 3.92
C ASP A 754 -19.61 -13.16 3.25
N GLY A 755 -20.07 -12.13 3.97
CA GLY A 755 -20.25 -10.76 3.46
C GLY A 755 -21.67 -10.45 2.95
N SER A 756 -22.56 -11.44 2.87
CA SER A 756 -23.97 -11.21 2.54
C SER A 756 -24.71 -10.55 3.71
N ILE A 757 -25.76 -9.79 3.42
CA ILE A 757 -26.56 -9.10 4.43
C ILE A 757 -27.63 -10.06 4.97
N ILE A 758 -27.91 -10.00 6.27
CA ILE A 758 -29.00 -10.76 6.87
C ILE A 758 -30.30 -9.97 6.64
N GLU A 759 -31.31 -10.60 6.01
CA GLU A 759 -32.59 -9.94 5.68
C GLU A 759 -33.39 -9.55 6.93
N THR A 760 -33.15 -10.20 8.08
CA THR A 760 -33.77 -9.86 9.36
C THR A 760 -32.98 -8.76 10.10
N PRO A 761 -33.52 -7.54 10.21
CA PRO A 761 -32.83 -6.43 10.87
C PRO A 761 -32.92 -6.51 12.39
N ILE A 762 -32.05 -5.77 13.06
CA ILE A 762 -32.17 -5.47 14.49
C ILE A 762 -32.89 -4.13 14.64
N THR A 763 -34.21 -4.20 14.88
CA THR A 763 -35.09 -3.04 15.12
C THR A 763 -34.88 -2.40 16.50
N ALA A 764 -34.36 -3.16 17.46
CA ALA A 764 -34.02 -2.68 18.78
C ALA A 764 -32.74 -1.80 18.77
N ASN A 765 -32.60 -0.96 19.80
CA ASN A 765 -31.39 -0.19 20.08
C ASN A 765 -30.75 -0.62 21.41
N PHE A 766 -29.57 -0.07 21.74
CA PHE A 766 -28.88 -0.43 22.99
C PHE A 766 -29.61 0.03 24.26
N ARG A 767 -30.40 1.11 24.20
CA ARG A 767 -31.21 1.56 25.33
C ARG A 767 -32.37 0.62 25.63
N GLU A 768 -33.03 0.09 24.61
CA GLU A 768 -34.12 -0.89 24.72
C GLU A 768 -33.61 -2.28 25.11
N GLY A 769 -32.38 -2.61 24.71
CA GLY A 769 -31.77 -3.93 24.89
C GLY A 769 -31.98 -4.84 23.69
N LEU A 770 -31.12 -5.85 23.56
CA LEU A 770 -31.16 -6.82 22.46
C LEU A 770 -31.64 -8.16 22.97
N ASN A 771 -32.54 -8.81 22.23
CA ASN A 771 -32.91 -10.20 22.52
C ASN A 771 -31.77 -11.17 22.13
N VAL A 772 -31.86 -12.42 22.56
CA VAL A 772 -30.81 -13.43 22.35
C VAL A 772 -30.48 -13.62 20.86
N LEU A 773 -31.50 -13.64 19.99
CA LEU A 773 -31.32 -13.84 18.55
C LEU A 773 -30.64 -12.63 17.91
N GLN A 774 -31.09 -11.42 18.19
CA GLN A 774 -30.49 -10.18 17.68
C GLN A 774 -29.05 -10.01 18.16
N TYR A 775 -28.77 -10.34 19.42
CA TYR A 775 -27.40 -10.34 19.94
C TYR A 775 -26.55 -11.37 19.20
N PHE A 776 -27.03 -12.60 19.03
CA PHE A 776 -26.32 -13.66 18.30
C PHE A 776 -26.02 -13.27 16.85
N ILE A 777 -26.99 -12.71 16.12
CA ILE A 777 -26.82 -12.18 14.76
C ILE A 777 -25.71 -11.12 14.75
N SER A 778 -25.72 -10.19 15.70
CA SER A 778 -24.69 -9.16 15.81
C SER A 778 -23.28 -9.71 16.08
N THR A 779 -23.14 -10.88 16.71
CA THR A 779 -21.81 -11.44 17.00
C THR A 779 -21.04 -11.86 15.74
N HIS A 780 -21.74 -12.22 14.66
CA HIS A 780 -21.13 -12.71 13.43
C HIS A 780 -20.32 -11.61 12.75
N GLY A 781 -20.94 -10.44 12.56
CA GLY A 781 -20.26 -9.25 12.05
C GLY A 781 -19.11 -8.83 12.94
N ALA A 782 -19.35 -8.68 14.26
CA ALA A 782 -18.33 -8.24 15.20
C ALA A 782 -17.08 -9.15 15.21
N ARG A 783 -17.28 -10.48 15.20
CA ARG A 783 -16.16 -11.44 15.15
C ARG A 783 -15.41 -11.38 13.83
N LYS A 784 -16.11 -11.23 12.70
CA LYS A 784 -15.46 -11.05 11.39
C LYS A 784 -14.65 -9.77 11.35
N GLY A 785 -15.18 -8.64 11.81
CA GLY A 785 -14.45 -7.37 11.88
C GLY A 785 -13.17 -7.47 12.71
N LEU A 786 -13.22 -8.15 13.86
CA LEU A 786 -12.05 -8.45 14.69
C LEU A 786 -11.01 -9.32 13.96
N ALA A 787 -11.45 -10.41 13.34
CA ALA A 787 -10.57 -11.33 12.62
C ALA A 787 -9.91 -10.66 11.40
N ASP A 788 -10.68 -9.88 10.64
CA ASP A 788 -10.19 -9.13 9.49
C ASP A 788 -9.17 -8.06 9.91
N THR A 789 -9.43 -7.34 11.01
CA THR A 789 -8.47 -6.36 11.54
C THR A 789 -7.14 -7.02 11.89
N ALA A 790 -7.18 -8.17 12.59
CA ALA A 790 -5.98 -8.90 12.99
C ALA A 790 -5.18 -9.45 11.80
N LEU A 791 -5.85 -9.95 10.75
CA LEU A 791 -5.20 -10.54 9.58
C LEU A 791 -4.74 -9.50 8.55
N LYS A 792 -5.57 -8.49 8.25
CA LYS A 792 -5.33 -7.52 7.17
C LYS A 792 -4.27 -6.48 7.53
N THR A 793 -4.06 -6.20 8.82
CA THR A 793 -2.95 -5.34 9.30
C THR A 793 -1.59 -5.83 8.78
N ALA A 794 -1.36 -7.13 8.73
CA ALA A 794 -0.11 -7.70 8.24
C ALA A 794 0.12 -7.45 6.73
N ASN A 795 -0.96 -7.43 5.94
CA ASN A 795 -0.89 -7.17 4.50
C ASN A 795 -0.54 -5.71 4.22
N SER A 796 -1.10 -4.77 4.98
CA SER A 796 -0.78 -3.35 4.85
C SER A 796 0.67 -3.02 5.22
N GLY A 797 1.16 -3.57 6.34
CA GLY A 797 2.58 -3.44 6.70
C GLY A 797 3.52 -4.05 5.66
N TYR A 798 3.09 -5.13 5.01
CA TYR A 798 3.86 -5.74 3.92
C TYR A 798 3.87 -4.89 2.64
N LEU A 799 2.73 -4.29 2.27
CA LEU A 799 2.64 -3.37 1.15
C LEU A 799 3.53 -2.14 1.37
N THR A 800 3.42 -1.51 2.54
CA THR A 800 4.25 -0.34 2.93
C THR A 800 5.73 -0.65 2.78
N ARG A 801 6.17 -1.79 3.28
CA ARG A 801 7.55 -2.25 3.17
C ARG A 801 7.99 -2.44 1.71
N ARG A 802 7.13 -3.01 0.85
CA ARG A 802 7.43 -3.13 -0.59
C ARG A 802 7.52 -1.78 -1.29
N LEU A 803 6.64 -0.84 -0.95
CA LEU A 803 6.70 0.52 -1.49
C LEU A 803 8.01 1.20 -1.11
N VAL A 804 8.45 1.09 0.15
CA VAL A 804 9.75 1.60 0.60
C VAL A 804 10.91 0.90 -0.13
N ASP A 805 10.87 -0.43 -0.25
CA ASP A 805 11.91 -1.21 -0.96
C ASP A 805 12.09 -0.73 -2.44
N VAL A 806 11.05 -0.19 -3.07
CA VAL A 806 11.09 0.34 -4.46
C VAL A 806 11.45 1.83 -4.53
N THR A 807 11.10 2.62 -3.51
CA THR A 807 11.17 4.10 -3.57
C THR A 807 12.30 4.71 -2.76
N GLN A 808 12.96 3.94 -1.89
CA GLN A 808 14.00 4.44 -0.99
C GLN A 808 15.14 5.21 -1.68
N ASP A 809 15.43 4.92 -2.96
CA ASP A 809 16.49 5.57 -3.74
C ASP A 809 16.09 6.97 -4.23
N LEU A 810 14.81 7.36 -4.10
CA LEU A 810 14.29 8.61 -4.63
C LEU A 810 14.41 9.75 -3.61
N VAL A 811 15.38 10.62 -3.86
CA VAL A 811 15.73 11.79 -3.06
C VAL A 811 15.65 13.05 -3.93
N VAL A 812 15.40 14.21 -3.32
CA VAL A 812 15.54 15.50 -4.00
C VAL A 812 17.02 15.82 -4.16
N THR A 813 17.52 15.90 -5.39
CA THR A 813 18.97 16.03 -5.66
C THR A 813 19.37 17.39 -6.23
N GLU A 814 18.47 18.09 -6.90
CA GLU A 814 18.70 19.41 -7.49
C GLU A 814 17.48 20.31 -7.29
N GLU A 815 17.64 21.62 -7.48
CA GLU A 815 16.51 22.56 -7.30
C GLU A 815 15.56 22.56 -8.50
N ASP A 816 16.10 22.59 -9.72
CA ASP A 816 15.30 22.68 -10.95
C ASP A 816 15.92 21.87 -12.10
N CYS A 817 15.12 20.98 -12.71
CA CYS A 817 15.50 20.23 -13.91
C CYS A 817 15.20 20.96 -15.23
N ALA A 818 14.72 22.20 -15.18
CA ALA A 818 14.37 23.06 -16.31
C ALA A 818 13.33 22.49 -17.30
N THR A 819 12.56 21.48 -16.89
CA THR A 819 11.48 20.91 -17.72
C THR A 819 10.30 21.88 -17.83
N GLN A 820 9.82 22.09 -19.06
CA GLN A 820 8.57 22.80 -19.36
C GLN A 820 7.37 21.83 -19.48
N ASN A 821 7.64 20.52 -19.43
CA ASN A 821 6.60 19.52 -19.45
C ASN A 821 5.89 19.48 -18.09
N GLY A 822 4.56 19.35 -18.13
CA GLY A 822 3.71 19.35 -16.96
C GLY A 822 2.38 18.68 -17.28
N VAL A 823 1.64 18.33 -16.23
CA VAL A 823 0.34 17.68 -16.33
C VAL A 823 -0.74 18.73 -16.12
N SER A 824 -1.73 18.74 -17.02
CA SER A 824 -2.96 19.52 -16.82
C SER A 824 -3.81 18.93 -15.69
N MET A 825 -4.02 19.71 -14.64
CA MET A 825 -4.88 19.37 -13.51
C MET A 825 -6.23 20.07 -13.64
N LYS A 826 -7.31 19.33 -13.34
CA LYS A 826 -8.70 19.81 -13.34
C LYS A 826 -9.37 19.43 -12.03
N ALA A 827 -10.43 20.14 -11.66
CA ALA A 827 -11.33 19.69 -10.59
C ALA A 827 -11.90 18.31 -10.95
N LEU A 828 -12.00 17.43 -9.95
CA LEU A 828 -12.60 16.12 -10.14
C LEU A 828 -14.10 16.23 -9.92
N VAL A 829 -14.86 16.07 -11.00
CA VAL A 829 -16.32 16.15 -11.00
C VAL A 829 -16.88 14.77 -11.30
N GLU A 830 -17.62 14.19 -10.35
CA GLU A 830 -18.31 12.91 -10.53
C GLU A 830 -19.82 13.12 -10.32
N GLY A 831 -20.63 12.81 -11.33
CA GLY A 831 -22.10 12.91 -11.21
C GLY A 831 -22.59 14.30 -10.78
N GLY A 832 -21.93 15.36 -11.27
CA GLY A 832 -22.24 16.76 -10.94
C GLY A 832 -21.85 17.20 -9.53
N GLU A 833 -21.22 16.35 -8.71
CA GLU A 833 -20.60 16.75 -7.45
C GLU A 833 -19.10 16.97 -7.66
N VAL A 834 -18.60 18.13 -7.21
CA VAL A 834 -17.15 18.38 -7.14
C VAL A 834 -16.60 17.58 -5.96
N VAL A 835 -16.05 16.41 -6.26
CA VAL A 835 -15.45 15.52 -5.25
C VAL A 835 -14.18 16.15 -4.70
N GLU A 836 -13.37 16.75 -5.58
CA GLU A 836 -12.16 17.47 -5.20
C GLU A 836 -12.02 18.73 -6.03
N ALA A 837 -11.97 19.87 -5.33
CA ALA A 837 -11.83 21.18 -5.96
C ALA A 837 -10.42 21.34 -6.55
N LEU A 838 -10.32 22.11 -7.64
CA LEU A 838 -9.03 22.40 -8.29
C LEU A 838 -8.01 22.95 -7.29
N LYS A 839 -8.45 23.84 -6.39
CA LYS A 839 -7.60 24.43 -5.36
C LYS A 839 -6.87 23.43 -4.48
N GLU A 840 -7.52 22.33 -4.09
CA GLU A 840 -6.89 21.32 -3.23
C GLU A 840 -5.81 20.55 -4.00
N ARG A 841 -6.01 20.33 -5.31
CA ARG A 841 -5.08 19.56 -6.17
C ARG A 841 -3.82 20.33 -6.56
N ILE A 842 -3.96 21.64 -6.81
CA ILE A 842 -2.86 22.50 -7.27
C ILE A 842 -2.04 23.09 -6.13
N LEU A 843 -2.57 23.09 -4.89
CA LEU A 843 -1.90 23.67 -3.73
C LEU A 843 -0.49 23.11 -3.52
N GLY A 844 0.49 24.00 -3.43
CA GLY A 844 1.89 23.65 -3.21
C GLY A 844 2.55 22.95 -4.41
N ARG A 845 1.98 23.04 -5.61
CA ARG A 845 2.62 22.66 -6.87
C ARG A 845 3.18 23.88 -7.58
N VAL A 846 4.05 23.63 -8.57
CA VAL A 846 4.72 24.67 -9.34
C VAL A 846 4.13 24.73 -10.75
N LEU A 847 3.85 25.93 -11.26
CA LEU A 847 3.35 26.13 -12.61
C LEU A 847 4.39 25.71 -13.66
N ALA A 848 3.95 25.00 -14.70
CA ALA A 848 4.81 24.64 -15.83
C ALA A 848 4.83 25.73 -16.91
N VAL A 849 3.73 26.46 -17.07
CA VAL A 849 3.51 27.51 -18.08
C VAL A 849 2.84 28.71 -17.39
N ASP A 850 2.99 29.90 -17.97
CA ASP A 850 2.33 31.13 -17.51
C ASP A 850 0.82 30.93 -17.43
N LEU A 851 0.21 31.38 -16.33
CA LEU A 851 -1.23 31.34 -16.13
C LEU A 851 -1.85 32.68 -16.54
N LEU A 852 -2.78 32.63 -17.50
CA LEU A 852 -3.41 33.81 -18.07
C LEU A 852 -4.80 34.03 -17.49
N HIS A 853 -5.20 35.30 -17.33
CA HIS A 853 -6.56 35.66 -16.97
C HIS A 853 -7.52 35.38 -18.14
N PRO A 854 -8.65 34.70 -17.93
CA PRO A 854 -9.56 34.30 -19.01
C PRO A 854 -10.14 35.50 -19.78
N GLU A 855 -10.50 36.58 -19.08
CA GLU A 855 -11.10 37.78 -19.69
C GLU A 855 -10.07 38.79 -20.22
N THR A 856 -9.01 39.12 -19.47
CA THR A 856 -8.07 40.18 -19.85
C THR A 856 -6.84 39.68 -20.63
N GLN A 857 -6.59 38.36 -20.64
CA GLN A 857 -5.38 37.73 -21.20
C GLN A 857 -4.06 38.17 -20.54
N ASP A 858 -4.11 38.88 -19.41
CA ASP A 858 -2.90 39.25 -18.65
C ASP A 858 -2.33 38.04 -17.90
N VAL A 859 -1.01 38.05 -17.66
CA VAL A 859 -0.34 37.02 -16.86
C VAL A 859 -0.68 37.22 -15.38
N LEU A 860 -1.45 36.30 -14.81
CA LEU A 860 -1.74 36.25 -13.37
C LEU A 860 -0.51 35.79 -12.58
N HIS A 861 0.07 34.67 -13.00
CA HIS A 861 1.25 34.08 -12.39
C HIS A 861 2.19 33.55 -13.47
N ALA A 862 3.47 33.92 -13.37
CA ALA A 862 4.50 33.43 -14.28
C ALA A 862 4.79 31.92 -14.08
N ALA A 863 5.37 31.29 -15.09
CA ALA A 863 5.85 29.93 -15.02
C ALA A 863 6.87 29.75 -13.90
N SER A 864 6.95 28.54 -13.34
CA SER A 864 7.81 28.20 -12.21
C SER A 864 7.50 28.91 -10.88
N THR A 865 6.35 29.57 -10.76
CA THR A 865 5.85 30.06 -9.47
C THR A 865 5.27 28.90 -8.65
N LEU A 866 5.54 28.91 -7.34
CA LEU A 866 4.93 27.98 -6.39
C LEU A 866 3.55 28.50 -6.01
N LEU A 867 2.52 27.66 -6.16
CA LEU A 867 1.15 28.01 -5.82
C LEU A 867 0.93 27.92 -4.30
N ASP A 868 0.76 29.06 -3.66
CA ASP A 868 0.35 29.21 -2.26
C ASP A 868 -1.17 29.37 -2.14
N GLU A 869 -1.66 29.49 -0.90
CA GLU A 869 -3.10 29.61 -0.63
C GLU A 869 -3.73 30.85 -1.28
N GLU A 870 -3.02 31.99 -1.28
CA GLU A 870 -3.52 33.25 -1.85
C GLU A 870 -3.58 33.19 -3.38
N ALA A 871 -2.54 32.67 -4.03
CA ALA A 871 -2.55 32.41 -5.47
C ALA A 871 -3.69 31.46 -5.86
N VAL A 872 -3.91 30.42 -5.06
CA VAL A 872 -4.95 29.43 -5.34
C VAL A 872 -6.36 29.99 -5.12
N ASP A 873 -6.58 30.77 -4.07
CA ASP A 873 -7.86 31.46 -3.84
C ASP A 873 -8.14 32.50 -4.94
N LEU A 874 -7.10 33.18 -5.44
CA LEU A 874 -7.21 34.07 -6.61
C LEU A 874 -7.61 33.28 -7.87
N ILE A 875 -6.96 32.15 -8.15
CA ILE A 875 -7.29 31.25 -9.28
C ILE A 875 -8.74 30.76 -9.20
N ASP A 876 -9.21 30.39 -8.01
CA ASP A 876 -10.60 29.96 -7.74
C ASP A 876 -11.58 31.13 -7.98
N SER A 877 -11.23 32.35 -7.53
CA SER A 877 -12.07 33.55 -7.68
C SER A 877 -12.21 34.02 -9.14
N VAL A 878 -11.15 33.87 -9.93
CA VAL A 878 -11.14 34.16 -11.37
C VAL A 878 -11.91 33.08 -12.16
N GLY A 879 -12.05 31.89 -11.58
CA GLY A 879 -12.79 30.77 -12.17
C GLY A 879 -12.00 30.08 -13.30
N ILE A 880 -10.73 29.78 -13.06
CA ILE A 880 -9.89 29.00 -13.96
C ILE A 880 -10.11 27.50 -13.70
N ASP A 881 -10.43 26.73 -14.75
CA ASP A 881 -10.81 25.32 -14.63
C ASP A 881 -9.63 24.34 -14.81
N GLU A 882 -8.57 24.77 -15.50
CA GLU A 882 -7.43 23.93 -15.86
C GLU A 882 -6.11 24.66 -15.60
N VAL A 883 -5.20 24.00 -14.88
CA VAL A 883 -3.86 24.53 -14.59
C VAL A 883 -2.80 23.49 -14.91
N LYS A 884 -1.80 23.87 -15.70
CA LYS A 884 -0.68 22.99 -16.06
C LYS A 884 0.45 23.10 -15.04
N VAL A 885 0.65 22.03 -14.28
CA VAL A 885 1.61 21.97 -13.16
C VAL A 885 2.75 21.00 -13.43
N ARG A 886 3.92 21.27 -12.86
CA ARG A 886 5.05 20.34 -12.85
C ARG A 886 4.75 19.17 -11.90
N THR A 887 5.23 18.00 -12.26
CA THR A 887 5.02 16.76 -11.49
C THR A 887 6.31 15.96 -11.37
N PRO A 888 6.45 15.08 -10.35
CA PRO A 888 7.55 14.13 -10.28
C PRO A 888 7.62 13.23 -11.51
N LEU A 889 6.50 12.93 -12.17
CA LEU A 889 6.46 12.11 -13.38
C LEU A 889 7.18 12.75 -14.57
N THR A 890 7.01 14.06 -14.76
CA THR A 890 7.57 14.83 -15.89
C THR A 890 9.00 15.35 -15.63
N CYS A 891 9.59 14.99 -14.49
CA CYS A 891 10.89 15.48 -14.06
C CYS A 891 12.06 14.83 -14.82
N SER A 892 12.91 15.66 -15.45
CA SER A 892 14.04 15.25 -16.29
C SER A 892 15.29 14.81 -15.51
N THR A 893 15.32 14.98 -14.19
CA THR A 893 16.43 14.56 -13.32
C THR A 893 16.68 13.05 -13.43
N ARG A 894 17.93 12.64 -13.68
CA ARG A 894 18.29 11.23 -13.89
C ARG A 894 18.27 10.40 -12.60
N TRP A 895 18.92 10.89 -11.55
CA TRP A 895 19.06 10.21 -10.26
C TRP A 895 18.38 11.05 -9.17
N GLY A 896 17.06 10.86 -9.01
CA GLY A 896 16.24 11.62 -8.07
C GLY A 896 15.17 12.46 -8.76
N VAL A 897 14.74 13.53 -8.08
CA VAL A 897 13.73 14.50 -8.52
C VAL A 897 14.22 15.89 -8.15
N CYS A 898 13.89 16.91 -8.94
CA CYS A 898 14.18 18.30 -8.57
C CYS A 898 13.14 18.88 -7.60
N SER A 899 13.54 19.86 -6.79
CA SER A 899 12.65 20.52 -5.82
C SER A 899 11.39 21.10 -6.48
N LYS A 900 11.52 21.81 -7.62
CA LYS A 900 10.38 22.42 -8.32
C LYS A 900 9.36 21.41 -8.87
N CYS A 901 9.78 20.23 -9.31
CA CYS A 901 8.85 19.20 -9.80
C CYS A 901 8.04 18.53 -8.68
N TYR A 902 8.57 18.52 -7.45
CA TYR A 902 7.83 18.04 -6.27
C TYR A 902 7.00 19.15 -5.62
N GLY A 903 7.51 20.39 -5.66
CA GLY A 903 6.92 21.59 -5.11
C GLY A 903 7.15 21.71 -3.60
N ARG A 904 6.06 21.91 -2.85
CA ARG A 904 6.07 22.13 -1.40
C ARG A 904 6.21 20.82 -0.62
N ASP A 905 7.04 20.81 0.42
CA ASP A 905 6.97 19.80 1.48
C ASP A 905 5.72 20.06 2.33
N LEU A 906 4.83 19.08 2.35
CA LEU A 906 3.57 19.15 3.09
C LEU A 906 3.80 19.08 4.61
N GLY A 907 4.91 18.49 5.07
CA GLY A 907 5.19 18.37 6.49
C GLY A 907 5.69 19.65 7.15
N ARG A 908 6.42 20.50 6.44
CA ARG A 908 6.93 21.79 6.93
C ARG A 908 6.22 23.00 6.36
N GLY A 909 5.56 22.86 5.22
CA GLY A 909 4.91 23.98 4.54
C GLY A 909 5.87 24.91 3.79
N SER A 910 7.15 24.55 3.62
CA SER A 910 8.12 25.26 2.78
C SER A 910 8.33 24.52 1.44
N PRO A 911 9.02 25.10 0.45
CA PRO A 911 9.58 24.32 -0.67
C PRO A 911 10.38 23.13 -0.14
N VAL A 912 10.36 22.01 -0.87
CA VAL A 912 11.09 20.81 -0.44
C VAL A 912 12.61 21.05 -0.48
N ASN A 913 13.31 20.61 0.55
CA ASN A 913 14.76 20.80 0.66
C ASN A 913 15.52 19.77 -0.17
N VAL A 914 16.68 20.16 -0.69
CA VAL A 914 17.62 19.23 -1.31
C VAL A 914 18.12 18.25 -0.25
N GLY A 915 18.13 16.96 -0.57
CA GLY A 915 18.46 15.86 0.33
C GLY A 915 17.25 15.18 0.99
N GLU A 916 16.03 15.70 0.80
CA GLU A 916 14.83 15.10 1.40
C GLU A 916 14.42 13.80 0.69
N ALA A 917 14.25 12.72 1.46
CA ALA A 917 13.94 11.39 0.97
C ALA A 917 12.43 11.22 0.65
N ILE A 918 11.96 11.95 -0.35
CA ILE A 918 10.55 11.99 -0.78
C ILE A 918 9.98 10.61 -1.16
N GLY A 919 10.81 9.66 -1.61
CA GLY A 919 10.37 8.30 -1.90
C GLY A 919 9.86 7.56 -0.67
N VAL A 920 10.59 7.64 0.44
CA VAL A 920 10.20 7.02 1.72
C VAL A 920 8.96 7.72 2.30
N ILE A 921 8.89 9.05 2.20
CA ILE A 921 7.73 9.84 2.66
C ILE A 921 6.47 9.46 1.88
N ALA A 922 6.57 9.30 0.56
CA ALA A 922 5.45 8.88 -0.28
C ALA A 922 4.96 7.47 0.09
N ALA A 923 5.88 6.51 0.26
CA ALA A 923 5.54 5.15 0.66
C ALA A 923 4.85 5.10 2.03
N GLN A 924 5.32 5.90 3.00
CA GLN A 924 4.70 6.01 4.33
C GLN A 924 3.33 6.67 4.27
N SER A 925 3.18 7.74 3.48
CA SER A 925 1.93 8.50 3.35
C SER A 925 0.81 7.68 2.70
N ILE A 926 1.14 6.63 1.94
CA ILE A 926 0.18 5.68 1.38
C ILE A 926 -0.03 4.49 2.35
N GLY A 927 1.05 3.97 2.94
CA GLY A 927 1.03 2.76 3.75
C GLY A 927 0.40 2.92 5.15
N GLU A 928 0.67 4.04 5.82
CA GLU A 928 0.12 4.31 7.15
C GLU A 928 -1.41 4.41 7.13
N PRO A 929 -2.03 5.23 6.25
CA PRO A 929 -3.48 5.29 6.19
C PRO A 929 -4.06 3.97 5.71
N GLY A 930 -3.41 3.26 4.79
CA GLY A 930 -3.82 1.92 4.33
C GLY A 930 -3.94 0.92 5.48
N THR A 931 -3.14 1.08 6.53
CA THR A 931 -3.19 0.25 7.74
C THR A 931 -4.35 0.71 8.64
N GLN A 932 -4.54 2.02 8.79
CA GLN A 932 -5.71 2.58 9.49
C GLN A 932 -7.04 2.18 8.86
N LEU A 933 -7.13 2.07 7.53
CA LEU A 933 -8.34 1.63 6.83
C LEU A 933 -8.81 0.26 7.34
N THR A 934 -7.88 -0.66 7.53
CA THR A 934 -8.18 -2.01 8.04
C THR A 934 -8.58 -2.02 9.52
N MET A 935 -8.09 -1.05 10.30
CA MET A 935 -8.46 -0.91 11.72
C MET A 935 -9.81 -0.22 11.91
N ARG A 936 -10.16 0.79 11.09
CA ARG A 936 -11.46 1.49 11.17
C ARG A 936 -12.65 0.57 10.88
N THR A 937 -12.44 -0.52 10.13
CA THR A 937 -13.45 -1.55 9.91
C THR A 937 -13.95 -2.16 11.23
N PHE A 938 -13.15 -2.16 12.31
CA PHE A 938 -13.57 -2.62 13.63
C PHE A 938 -14.81 -1.90 14.17
N HIS A 939 -14.91 -0.58 13.94
CA HIS A 939 -16.03 0.23 14.42
C HIS A 939 -17.30 0.09 13.57
N ILE A 940 -17.15 -0.35 12.33
CA ILE A 940 -18.25 -0.50 11.36
C ILE A 940 -18.70 -1.97 11.25
N GLY A 941 -17.83 -2.92 11.60
CA GLY A 941 -17.92 -4.35 11.31
C GLY A 941 -19.14 -5.11 11.84
N GLY A 942 -20.10 -4.45 12.49
CA GLY A 942 -21.41 -5.01 12.80
C GLY A 942 -22.51 -4.54 11.85
N ALA A 943 -22.51 -3.27 11.43
CA ALA A 943 -23.63 -2.64 10.73
C ALA A 943 -23.32 -2.41 9.25
N ALA A 944 -24.13 -3.00 8.38
CA ALA A 944 -24.07 -2.72 6.95
C ALA A 944 -24.89 -1.45 6.67
N SER A 945 -24.25 -0.45 6.06
CA SER A 945 -24.96 0.69 5.44
C SER A 945 -24.69 0.60 3.95
N ARG A 946 -25.73 0.38 3.16
CA ARG A 946 -25.66 0.41 1.71
C ARG A 946 -25.98 1.83 1.27
N THR A 947 -25.14 2.45 0.44
CA THR A 947 -25.55 3.66 -0.28
C THR A 947 -26.65 3.26 -1.26
N ALA A 948 -27.81 3.93 -1.20
CA ALA A 948 -28.93 3.64 -2.09
C ALA A 948 -28.47 3.69 -3.56
N VAL A 949 -28.84 2.69 -4.36
CA VAL A 949 -28.51 2.67 -5.79
C VAL A 949 -29.33 3.74 -6.49
N GLN A 950 -28.66 4.70 -7.12
CA GLN A 950 -29.32 5.79 -7.85
C GLN A 950 -30.07 5.24 -9.07
N SER A 951 -31.38 5.48 -9.12
CA SER A 951 -32.24 5.16 -10.26
C SER A 951 -32.38 6.31 -11.26
N HIS A 952 -31.95 7.52 -10.89
CA HIS A 952 -32.09 8.71 -11.70
C HIS A 952 -30.93 9.68 -11.46
N VAL A 953 -30.68 10.54 -12.44
CA VAL A 953 -29.76 11.68 -12.36
C VAL A 953 -30.57 12.95 -12.23
N GLU A 954 -30.21 13.80 -11.27
CA GLU A 954 -30.74 15.14 -11.08
C GLU A 954 -29.64 16.20 -11.28
N GLY A 955 -29.98 17.33 -11.91
CA GLY A 955 -29.08 18.46 -12.05
C GLY A 955 -29.02 19.24 -10.74
N LYS A 956 -27.83 19.51 -10.21
CA LYS A 956 -27.66 20.19 -8.92
C LYS A 956 -27.57 21.71 -9.07
N SER A 957 -27.24 22.16 -10.27
CA SER A 957 -27.00 23.54 -10.65
C SER A 957 -28.02 24.00 -11.68
N ALA A 958 -28.34 25.30 -11.63
CA ALA A 958 -29.06 25.95 -12.71
C ALA A 958 -28.12 26.18 -13.90
N GLY A 959 -28.64 25.96 -15.11
CA GLY A 959 -27.90 26.17 -16.36
C GLY A 959 -28.65 25.60 -17.55
N THR A 960 -27.97 25.52 -18.70
CA THR A 960 -28.52 24.94 -19.93
C THR A 960 -27.97 23.53 -20.11
N ALA A 961 -28.83 22.52 -20.25
CA ALA A 961 -28.39 21.17 -20.58
C ALA A 961 -27.95 21.09 -22.04
N ARG A 962 -26.72 20.64 -22.28
CA ARG A 962 -26.11 20.35 -23.58
C ARG A 962 -25.78 18.87 -23.66
N PHE A 963 -26.03 18.25 -24.81
CA PHE A 963 -25.61 16.87 -25.05
C PHE A 963 -24.23 16.83 -25.71
N THR A 964 -23.38 15.87 -25.30
CA THR A 964 -22.11 15.66 -26.00
C THR A 964 -22.33 15.16 -27.43
N PRO A 965 -21.38 15.36 -28.37
CA PRO A 965 -21.50 14.84 -29.73
C PRO A 965 -21.64 13.31 -29.79
N THR A 966 -21.20 12.61 -28.75
CA THR A 966 -21.31 11.16 -28.60
C THR A 966 -22.71 10.70 -28.18
N MET A 967 -23.58 11.61 -27.73
CA MET A 967 -24.93 11.33 -27.24
C MET A 967 -25.86 11.00 -28.41
N ARG A 968 -26.32 9.74 -28.45
CA ARG A 968 -27.31 9.27 -29.42
C ARG A 968 -28.55 8.80 -28.67
N PHE A 969 -29.73 9.23 -29.13
CA PHE A 969 -31.01 8.86 -28.54
C PHE A 969 -32.05 8.62 -29.64
N VAL A 970 -33.01 7.75 -29.33
CA VAL A 970 -34.18 7.46 -30.17
C VAL A 970 -35.45 7.81 -29.43
N THR A 971 -36.52 8.17 -30.14
CA THR A 971 -37.80 8.52 -29.52
C THR A 971 -38.73 7.32 -29.63
N ASN A 972 -39.21 6.83 -28.48
CA ASN A 972 -40.14 5.70 -28.43
C ASN A 972 -41.56 6.15 -28.84
N ALA A 973 -42.45 5.20 -29.17
CA ALA A 973 -43.85 5.45 -29.50
C ALA A 973 -44.64 6.21 -28.40
N LYS A 974 -44.16 6.15 -27.15
CA LYS A 974 -44.71 6.89 -26.00
C LYS A 974 -44.25 8.36 -25.92
N GLY A 975 -43.34 8.78 -26.80
CA GLY A 975 -42.75 10.13 -26.80
C GLY A 975 -41.50 10.29 -25.93
N ASP A 976 -41.09 9.25 -25.19
CA ASP A 976 -39.90 9.27 -24.36
C ASP A 976 -38.61 9.13 -25.19
N LYS A 977 -37.58 9.92 -24.84
CA LYS A 977 -36.26 9.83 -25.48
C LYS A 977 -35.39 8.79 -24.76
N VAL A 978 -35.07 7.71 -25.45
CA VAL A 978 -34.26 6.60 -24.94
C VAL A 978 -32.83 6.72 -25.44
N VAL A 979 -31.85 6.66 -24.53
CA VAL A 979 -30.43 6.76 -24.89
C VAL A 979 -29.93 5.46 -25.52
N ILE A 980 -29.29 5.56 -26.67
CA ILE A 980 -28.66 4.44 -27.40
C ILE A 980 -27.13 4.53 -27.43
N SER A 981 -26.54 5.66 -27.05
CA SER A 981 -25.10 5.80 -26.85
C SER A 981 -24.65 5.25 -25.50
N ARG A 982 -23.51 4.53 -25.47
CA ARG A 982 -22.89 4.03 -24.22
C ARG A 982 -21.96 5.05 -23.55
N SER A 983 -21.48 6.02 -24.31
CA SER A 983 -20.62 7.15 -23.89
C SER A 983 -21.36 8.49 -23.98
N GLY A 984 -22.69 8.43 -23.87
CA GLY A 984 -23.54 9.62 -23.88
C GLY A 984 -23.45 10.38 -22.58
N GLU A 985 -23.22 11.70 -22.66
CA GLU A 985 -23.12 12.57 -21.50
C GLU A 985 -24.04 13.78 -21.66
N VAL A 986 -24.61 14.19 -20.53
CA VAL A 986 -25.39 15.42 -20.40
C VAL A 986 -24.52 16.39 -19.61
N VAL A 987 -24.16 17.50 -20.24
CA VAL A 987 -23.36 18.57 -19.65
C VAL A 987 -24.28 19.74 -19.33
N ILE A 988 -24.23 20.27 -18.11
CA ILE A 988 -24.93 21.51 -17.78
C ILE A 988 -23.92 22.65 -17.96
N VAL A 989 -24.21 23.57 -18.87
CA VAL A 989 -23.40 24.77 -19.10
C VAL A 989 -24.05 26.00 -18.51
N ASP A 990 -23.26 26.97 -18.07
CA ASP A 990 -23.76 28.29 -17.68
C ASP A 990 -24.02 29.20 -18.90
N ASP A 991 -24.42 30.44 -18.62
CA ASP A 991 -24.71 31.45 -19.65
C ASP A 991 -23.46 31.85 -20.46
N ASN A 992 -22.26 31.58 -19.94
CA ASN A 992 -20.95 31.81 -20.59
C ASN A 992 -20.39 30.56 -21.27
N HIS A 993 -21.22 29.52 -21.48
CA HIS A 993 -20.82 28.21 -22.02
C HIS A 993 -19.77 27.45 -21.19
N ARG A 994 -19.57 27.80 -19.91
CA ARG A 994 -18.71 27.05 -19.00
C ARG A 994 -19.43 25.81 -18.50
N GLU A 995 -18.74 24.67 -18.51
CA GLU A 995 -19.30 23.41 -18.03
C GLU A 995 -19.37 23.42 -16.49
N ARG A 996 -20.58 23.34 -15.93
CA ARG A 996 -20.80 23.24 -14.48
C ARG A 996 -20.94 21.80 -14.00
N GLU A 997 -21.64 20.98 -14.77
CA GLU A 997 -21.87 19.58 -14.43
C GLU A 997 -21.70 18.70 -15.65
N ARG A 998 -21.18 17.50 -15.44
CA ARG A 998 -21.09 16.46 -16.45
C ARG A 998 -21.65 15.17 -15.87
N HIS A 999 -22.71 14.67 -16.49
CA HIS A 999 -23.41 13.46 -16.07
C HIS A 999 -23.36 12.42 -17.16
N LYS A 1000 -22.77 11.27 -16.84
CA LYS A 1000 -22.79 10.11 -17.76
C LYS A 1000 -24.16 9.44 -17.69
N VAL A 1001 -24.77 9.21 -18.85
CA VAL A 1001 -26.10 8.60 -18.93
C VAL A 1001 -25.97 7.18 -19.47
N PRO A 1002 -26.50 6.17 -18.76
CA PRO A 1002 -26.36 4.78 -19.18
C PRO A 1002 -27.22 4.46 -20.41
N TYR A 1003 -26.80 3.44 -21.15
CA TYR A 1003 -27.56 2.89 -22.28
C TYR A 1003 -28.96 2.46 -21.83
N GLY A 1004 -29.99 2.91 -22.55
CA GLY A 1004 -31.39 2.62 -22.27
C GLY A 1004 -32.03 3.49 -21.20
N ALA A 1005 -31.33 4.50 -20.68
CA ALA A 1005 -31.95 5.50 -19.82
C ALA A 1005 -32.98 6.35 -20.58
N LEU A 1006 -34.00 6.78 -19.86
CA LEU A 1006 -35.03 7.70 -20.33
C LEU A 1006 -34.60 9.13 -20.01
N LEU A 1007 -34.38 9.96 -21.03
CA LEU A 1007 -34.07 11.37 -20.88
C LEU A 1007 -35.32 12.18 -20.57
N SER A 1008 -35.28 12.96 -19.49
CA SER A 1008 -36.33 13.90 -19.10
C SER A 1008 -36.08 15.33 -19.60
N VAL A 1009 -34.88 15.59 -20.15
CA VAL A 1009 -34.47 16.90 -20.70
C VAL A 1009 -34.14 16.82 -22.18
N THR A 1010 -34.18 17.97 -22.86
CA THR A 1010 -33.81 18.13 -24.27
C THR A 1010 -32.56 19.00 -24.39
N ASP A 1011 -31.79 18.82 -25.46
CA ASP A 1011 -30.63 19.65 -25.75
C ASP A 1011 -31.03 21.13 -25.84
N GLY A 1012 -30.28 22.01 -25.16
CA GLY A 1012 -30.55 23.44 -25.06
C GLY A 1012 -31.63 23.83 -24.03
N LYS A 1013 -32.18 22.90 -23.24
CA LYS A 1013 -33.21 23.22 -22.22
C LYS A 1013 -32.59 23.86 -20.99
N LEU A 1014 -33.22 24.91 -20.48
CA LEU A 1014 -32.91 25.49 -19.17
C LEU A 1014 -33.33 24.53 -18.05
N VAL A 1015 -32.36 24.18 -17.21
CA VAL A 1015 -32.48 23.26 -16.08
C VAL A 1015 -32.40 24.07 -14.79
N LYS A 1016 -33.27 23.75 -13.83
CA LYS A 1016 -33.21 24.24 -12.45
C LYS A 1016 -32.57 23.20 -11.55
N ALA A 1017 -31.93 23.64 -10.47
CA ALA A 1017 -31.42 22.74 -9.43
C ALA A 1017 -32.54 21.81 -8.91
N GLY A 1018 -32.25 20.51 -8.83
CA GLY A 1018 -33.17 19.44 -8.45
C GLY A 1018 -34.03 18.87 -9.60
N MET A 1019 -33.82 19.30 -10.84
CA MET A 1019 -34.55 18.75 -11.98
C MET A 1019 -33.93 17.43 -12.46
N VAL A 1020 -34.76 16.40 -12.60
CA VAL A 1020 -34.34 15.09 -13.12
C VAL A 1020 -33.92 15.23 -14.60
N LEU A 1021 -32.69 14.79 -14.90
CA LEU A 1021 -32.11 14.76 -16.25
C LEU A 1021 -32.41 13.44 -16.96
N ALA A 1022 -32.25 12.31 -16.26
CA ALA A 1022 -32.46 10.97 -16.81
C ALA A 1022 -32.89 9.96 -15.72
N ASN A 1023 -33.63 8.91 -16.10
CA ASN A 1023 -34.13 7.85 -15.22
C ASN A 1023 -33.93 6.46 -15.86
N TRP A 1024 -33.64 5.42 -15.06
CA TRP A 1024 -33.46 4.04 -15.52
C TRP A 1024 -33.73 3.01 -14.42
N ASP A 1025 -33.85 1.73 -14.81
CA ASP A 1025 -33.88 0.61 -13.86
C ASP A 1025 -32.44 0.19 -13.51
N PRO A 1026 -32.00 0.31 -12.24
CA PRO A 1026 -30.64 -0.04 -11.85
C PRO A 1026 -30.35 -1.55 -11.79
N HIS A 1027 -31.38 -2.42 -11.83
CA HIS A 1027 -31.20 -3.86 -11.70
C HIS A 1027 -31.19 -4.58 -13.05
N HIS A 1028 -31.60 -3.89 -14.12
CA HIS A 1028 -31.74 -4.47 -15.44
C HIS A 1028 -31.13 -3.56 -16.49
N ARG A 1029 -30.24 -4.12 -17.31
CA ARG A 1029 -29.80 -3.44 -18.53
C ARG A 1029 -30.72 -3.85 -19.69
N PRO A 1030 -31.50 -2.93 -20.27
CA PRO A 1030 -32.36 -3.27 -21.39
C PRO A 1030 -31.55 -3.40 -22.69
N ILE A 1031 -31.93 -4.33 -23.55
CA ILE A 1031 -31.53 -4.42 -24.95
C ILE A 1031 -32.66 -3.79 -25.76
N ILE A 1032 -32.36 -2.74 -26.50
CA ILE A 1032 -33.34 -1.88 -27.18
C ILE A 1032 -33.12 -1.96 -28.69
N THR A 1033 -34.22 -1.89 -29.46
CA THR A 1033 -34.15 -1.78 -30.91
C THR A 1033 -34.08 -0.31 -31.38
N GLU A 1034 -33.21 -0.03 -32.34
CA GLU A 1034 -33.11 1.28 -33.02
C GLU A 1034 -34.12 1.42 -34.17
N TYR A 1035 -34.61 0.31 -34.70
CA TYR A 1035 -35.48 0.27 -35.88
C TYR A 1035 -36.81 -0.39 -35.57
N PRO A 1036 -37.92 0.06 -36.20
CA PRO A 1036 -39.20 -0.61 -36.10
C PRO A 1036 -39.22 -1.84 -37.02
N GLY A 1037 -39.99 -2.86 -36.65
CA GLY A 1037 -40.17 -4.03 -37.50
C GLY A 1037 -40.83 -5.20 -36.78
N THR A 1038 -41.08 -6.27 -37.52
CA THR A 1038 -41.58 -7.53 -36.96
C THR A 1038 -40.39 -8.37 -36.51
N VAL A 1039 -40.38 -8.79 -35.24
CA VAL A 1039 -39.35 -9.64 -34.63
C VAL A 1039 -39.40 -11.03 -35.26
N LYS A 1040 -38.27 -11.50 -35.78
CA LYS A 1040 -38.07 -12.90 -36.17
C LYS A 1040 -36.89 -13.48 -35.42
N PHE A 1041 -37.14 -14.58 -34.71
CA PHE A 1041 -36.09 -15.30 -33.98
C PHE A 1041 -35.22 -16.12 -34.93
N GLU A 1042 -33.90 -16.00 -34.75
CA GLU A 1042 -32.89 -16.79 -35.42
C GLU A 1042 -32.09 -17.52 -34.33
N HIS A 1043 -32.03 -18.84 -34.40
CA HIS A 1043 -31.32 -19.69 -33.44
C HIS A 1043 -31.78 -19.60 -31.97
N VAL A 1044 -33.07 -19.34 -31.72
CA VAL A 1044 -33.71 -19.39 -30.39
C VAL A 1044 -34.38 -20.76 -30.23
N GLU A 1045 -33.62 -21.76 -29.79
CA GLU A 1045 -34.09 -23.15 -29.60
C GLU A 1045 -34.10 -23.52 -28.12
N GLU A 1046 -35.26 -23.95 -27.65
CA GLU A 1046 -35.48 -24.35 -26.25
C GLU A 1046 -34.64 -25.58 -25.88
N GLY A 1047 -33.88 -25.48 -24.79
CA GLY A 1047 -32.95 -26.51 -24.31
C GLY A 1047 -31.56 -26.49 -24.95
N VAL A 1048 -31.36 -25.73 -26.04
CA VAL A 1048 -30.07 -25.60 -26.75
C VAL A 1048 -29.45 -24.21 -26.56
N THR A 1049 -30.18 -23.15 -26.95
CA THR A 1049 -29.71 -21.76 -26.83
C THR A 1049 -30.49 -20.95 -25.80
N VAL A 1050 -31.73 -21.35 -25.49
CA VAL A 1050 -32.55 -20.74 -24.42
C VAL A 1050 -33.08 -21.81 -23.49
N ALA A 1051 -33.08 -21.55 -22.19
CA ALA A 1051 -33.73 -22.37 -21.18
C ALA A 1051 -34.99 -21.69 -20.69
N LYS A 1052 -36.08 -22.44 -20.62
CA LYS A 1052 -37.29 -22.01 -19.97
C LYS A 1052 -37.10 -22.15 -18.46
N GLN A 1053 -36.89 -21.03 -17.78
CA GLN A 1053 -36.81 -20.99 -16.34
C GLN A 1053 -38.23 -20.87 -15.80
N ILE A 1054 -38.70 -21.96 -15.18
CA ILE A 1054 -39.98 -22.02 -14.49
C ILE A 1054 -39.68 -21.72 -13.04
N ASP A 1055 -40.37 -20.76 -12.47
CA ASP A 1055 -40.31 -20.49 -11.05
C ASP A 1055 -41.20 -21.51 -10.30
N ASP A 1056 -40.59 -22.29 -9.40
CA ASP A 1056 -41.20 -23.43 -8.70
C ASP A 1056 -42.43 -23.02 -7.86
N VAL A 1057 -42.56 -21.74 -7.49
CA VAL A 1057 -43.68 -21.23 -6.68
C VAL A 1057 -44.80 -20.67 -7.54
N THR A 1058 -44.47 -20.08 -8.69
CA THR A 1058 -45.40 -19.20 -9.44
C THR A 1058 -45.86 -19.81 -10.75
N GLY A 1059 -45.14 -20.80 -11.27
CA GLY A 1059 -45.45 -21.50 -12.52
C GLY A 1059 -45.27 -20.65 -13.79
N LEU A 1060 -44.84 -19.39 -13.67
CA LEU A 1060 -44.52 -18.53 -14.81
C LEU A 1060 -43.20 -18.96 -15.44
N SER A 1061 -43.19 -18.98 -16.78
CA SER A 1061 -42.03 -19.41 -17.55
C SER A 1061 -41.39 -18.23 -18.29
N THR A 1062 -40.12 -17.97 -18.01
CA THR A 1062 -39.31 -16.96 -18.72
C THR A 1062 -38.25 -17.65 -19.57
N LEU A 1063 -37.95 -17.10 -20.76
CA LEU A 1063 -36.90 -17.61 -21.62
C LEU A 1063 -35.58 -16.92 -21.28
N VAL A 1064 -34.65 -17.68 -20.73
CA VAL A 1064 -33.31 -17.21 -20.35
C VAL A 1064 -32.29 -17.78 -21.33
N VAL A 1065 -31.47 -16.92 -21.92
CA VAL A 1065 -30.42 -17.35 -22.84
C VAL A 1065 -29.35 -18.15 -22.09
N ILE A 1066 -29.02 -19.36 -22.57
CA ILE A 1066 -28.02 -20.26 -21.98
C ILE A 1066 -26.85 -20.50 -22.92
N ASP A 1067 -25.68 -20.79 -22.36
CA ASP A 1067 -24.54 -21.26 -23.15
C ASP A 1067 -24.77 -22.73 -23.58
N PRO A 1068 -24.69 -23.08 -24.88
CA PRO A 1068 -24.91 -24.44 -25.38
C PRO A 1068 -23.92 -25.49 -24.85
N LYS A 1069 -22.93 -25.11 -24.03
CA LYS A 1069 -21.89 -25.99 -23.46
C LYS A 1069 -22.39 -27.16 -22.60
N ARG A 1070 -23.65 -27.21 -22.17
CA ARG A 1070 -24.10 -28.25 -21.19
C ARG A 1070 -24.76 -29.49 -21.77
N ARG A 1071 -25.38 -29.51 -22.98
CA ARG A 1071 -26.13 -30.71 -23.45
C ARG A 1071 -26.18 -30.99 -24.97
N ALA A 1072 -25.70 -30.14 -25.87
CA ALA A 1072 -25.87 -30.34 -27.32
C ALA A 1072 -24.59 -30.81 -28.05
N GLY A 1073 -24.78 -31.63 -29.10
CA GLY A 1073 -23.72 -32.22 -29.92
C GLY A 1073 -22.83 -31.21 -30.68
N ALA A 1074 -21.77 -31.70 -31.31
CA ALA A 1074 -20.69 -30.90 -31.91
C ALA A 1074 -21.14 -29.85 -32.96
N ALA A 1075 -22.34 -29.96 -33.53
CA ALA A 1075 -22.91 -29.04 -34.52
C ALA A 1075 -23.54 -27.76 -33.92
N ALA A 1076 -23.92 -27.77 -32.63
CA ALA A 1076 -24.54 -26.60 -31.95
C ALA A 1076 -23.52 -25.71 -31.22
N LYS A 1077 -22.22 -26.02 -31.32
CA LYS A 1077 -21.15 -25.25 -30.66
C LYS A 1077 -20.86 -23.95 -31.41
N GLY A 1078 -21.49 -22.86 -30.99
CA GLY A 1078 -21.15 -21.50 -31.41
C GLY A 1078 -22.30 -20.68 -31.98
N VAL A 1079 -23.52 -21.22 -31.97
CA VAL A 1079 -24.71 -20.50 -32.43
C VAL A 1079 -25.24 -19.62 -31.29
N ARG A 1080 -25.43 -18.32 -31.54
CA ARG A 1080 -26.02 -17.38 -30.58
C ARG A 1080 -27.46 -17.07 -30.98
N PRO A 1081 -28.42 -17.03 -30.03
CA PRO A 1081 -29.77 -16.61 -30.33
C PRO A 1081 -29.76 -15.13 -30.72
N SER A 1082 -30.41 -14.80 -31.84
CA SER A 1082 -30.49 -13.45 -32.36
C SER A 1082 -31.87 -13.10 -32.90
N VAL A 1083 -32.14 -11.81 -33.01
CA VAL A 1083 -33.36 -11.25 -33.56
C VAL A 1083 -33.04 -10.49 -34.82
N LYS A 1084 -33.75 -10.83 -35.88
CA LYS A 1084 -33.85 -10.03 -37.09
C LYS A 1084 -35.14 -9.22 -37.08
N LEU A 1085 -35.08 -8.04 -37.67
CA LEU A 1085 -36.25 -7.18 -37.87
C LEU A 1085 -36.67 -7.26 -39.34
N ILE A 1086 -37.94 -7.52 -39.56
CA ILE A 1086 -38.54 -7.60 -40.90
C ILE A 1086 -39.46 -6.38 -41.10
N ASN A 1087 -39.34 -5.73 -42.25
CA ASN A 1087 -40.23 -4.62 -42.62
C ASN A 1087 -41.61 -5.11 -43.09
N GLU A 1088 -42.56 -4.22 -43.34
CA GLU A 1088 -43.92 -4.58 -43.79
C GLU A 1088 -43.94 -5.28 -45.17
N GLN A 1089 -42.84 -5.22 -45.92
CA GLN A 1089 -42.66 -5.83 -47.24
C GLN A 1089 -42.03 -7.24 -47.17
N GLY A 1090 -41.73 -7.75 -45.98
CA GLY A 1090 -41.12 -9.07 -45.78
C GLY A 1090 -39.61 -9.11 -45.97
N GLU A 1091 -38.95 -7.96 -46.16
CA GLU A 1091 -37.50 -7.84 -46.33
C GLU A 1091 -36.82 -7.48 -45.00
N GLU A 1092 -35.55 -7.89 -44.86
CA GLU A 1092 -34.75 -7.59 -43.67
C GLU A 1092 -34.45 -6.08 -43.59
N VAL A 1093 -34.68 -5.48 -42.43
CA VAL A 1093 -34.36 -4.07 -42.17
C VAL A 1093 -32.85 -3.90 -42.23
N ARG A 1094 -32.36 -3.01 -43.11
CA ARG A 1094 -30.93 -2.71 -43.29
C ARG A 1094 -30.52 -1.43 -42.58
N ILE A 1095 -29.27 -1.37 -42.11
CA ILE A 1095 -28.70 -0.17 -41.48
C ILE A 1095 -28.47 0.89 -42.57
N PRO A 1096 -28.97 2.13 -42.42
CA PRO A 1096 -28.81 3.20 -43.40
C PRO A 1096 -27.33 3.45 -43.74
N GLY A 1097 -26.97 3.35 -45.03
CA GLY A 1097 -25.61 3.57 -45.52
C GLY A 1097 -24.70 2.33 -45.55
N THR A 1098 -25.21 1.14 -45.19
CA THR A 1098 -24.47 -0.13 -45.30
C THR A 1098 -25.35 -1.25 -45.87
N ASP A 1099 -24.74 -2.27 -46.47
CA ASP A 1099 -25.46 -3.46 -46.96
C ASP A 1099 -25.78 -4.47 -45.84
N HIS A 1100 -25.49 -4.15 -44.59
CA HIS A 1100 -25.68 -5.04 -43.44
C HIS A 1100 -27.14 -4.99 -42.93
N ALA A 1101 -27.74 -6.18 -42.77
CA ALA A 1101 -29.03 -6.35 -42.12
C ALA A 1101 -28.93 -6.16 -40.60
N VAL A 1102 -29.96 -5.56 -39.98
CA VAL A 1102 -30.05 -5.36 -38.54
C VAL A 1102 -30.25 -6.70 -37.85
N ASN A 1103 -29.17 -7.24 -37.26
CA ASN A 1103 -29.19 -8.47 -36.50
C ASN A 1103 -28.74 -8.22 -35.05
N ILE A 1104 -29.63 -8.43 -34.09
CA ILE A 1104 -29.39 -8.17 -32.67
C ILE A 1104 -29.24 -9.51 -31.94
N SER A 1105 -28.02 -9.87 -31.57
CA SER A 1105 -27.75 -11.09 -30.79
C SER A 1105 -28.04 -10.90 -29.30
N PHE A 1106 -28.67 -11.87 -28.66
CA PHE A 1106 -28.85 -11.89 -27.22
C PHE A 1106 -27.65 -12.51 -26.50
N PRO A 1107 -27.10 -11.85 -25.46
CA PRO A 1107 -26.03 -12.40 -24.65
C PRO A 1107 -26.56 -13.48 -23.69
N VAL A 1108 -25.66 -14.36 -23.23
CA VAL A 1108 -25.96 -15.39 -22.23
C VAL A 1108 -26.43 -14.72 -20.93
N GLY A 1109 -27.50 -15.27 -20.33
CA GLY A 1109 -28.13 -14.73 -19.13
C GLY A 1109 -29.19 -13.65 -19.40
N ALA A 1110 -29.36 -13.19 -20.64
CA ALA A 1110 -30.44 -12.28 -20.99
C ALA A 1110 -31.80 -12.98 -20.87
N VAL A 1111 -32.76 -12.28 -20.28
CA VAL A 1111 -34.18 -12.68 -20.23
C VAL A 1111 -34.87 -12.05 -21.43
N ILE A 1112 -35.35 -12.88 -22.35
CA ILE A 1112 -36.03 -12.42 -23.56
C ILE A 1112 -37.43 -11.91 -23.18
N ALA A 1113 -37.72 -10.66 -23.53
CA ALA A 1113 -38.98 -9.99 -23.17
C ALA A 1113 -40.02 -10.05 -24.30
N VAL A 1114 -39.57 -10.19 -25.55
CA VAL A 1114 -40.42 -10.23 -26.75
C VAL A 1114 -40.74 -11.66 -27.21
N ARG A 1115 -41.78 -11.81 -28.04
CA ARG A 1115 -42.15 -13.08 -28.67
C ARG A 1115 -41.84 -13.06 -30.16
N ASP A 1116 -41.66 -14.25 -30.74
CA ASP A 1116 -41.49 -14.39 -32.20
C ASP A 1116 -42.76 -13.89 -32.92
N GLY A 1117 -42.59 -13.09 -33.97
CA GLY A 1117 -43.67 -12.43 -34.71
C GLY A 1117 -44.26 -11.17 -34.04
N GLN A 1118 -43.73 -10.73 -32.90
CA GLN A 1118 -44.17 -9.49 -32.25
C GLN A 1118 -43.72 -8.27 -33.05
N GLN A 1119 -44.63 -7.32 -33.29
CA GLN A 1119 -44.30 -6.04 -33.90
C GLN A 1119 -43.67 -5.12 -32.82
N VAL A 1120 -42.47 -4.61 -33.08
CA VAL A 1120 -41.74 -3.74 -32.15
C VAL A 1120 -41.54 -2.35 -32.74
N ALA A 1121 -41.71 -1.34 -31.90
CA ALA A 1121 -41.45 0.06 -32.23
C ALA A 1121 -40.01 0.45 -31.90
N VAL A 1122 -39.56 1.58 -32.46
CA VAL A 1122 -38.25 2.17 -32.13
C VAL A 1122 -38.18 2.44 -30.63
N GLY A 1123 -37.06 2.08 -29.98
CA GLY A 1123 -36.86 2.31 -28.55
C GLY A 1123 -37.52 1.26 -27.63
N GLU A 1124 -38.11 0.19 -28.18
CA GLU A 1124 -38.72 -0.89 -27.41
C GLU A 1124 -37.69 -1.93 -26.92
N VAL A 1125 -37.94 -2.52 -25.74
CA VAL A 1125 -37.00 -3.44 -25.06
C VAL A 1125 -37.22 -4.87 -25.55
N LEU A 1126 -36.22 -5.43 -26.22
CA LEU A 1126 -36.21 -6.81 -26.74
C LEU A 1126 -35.88 -7.84 -25.65
N ALA A 1127 -34.93 -7.52 -24.77
CA ALA A 1127 -34.51 -8.40 -23.68
C ALA A 1127 -33.96 -7.58 -22.51
N ARG A 1128 -33.91 -8.18 -21.32
CA ARG A 1128 -33.34 -7.59 -20.12
C ARG A 1128 -32.18 -8.43 -19.63
N ILE A 1129 -31.05 -7.80 -19.39
CA ILE A 1129 -29.92 -8.46 -18.74
C ILE A 1129 -30.00 -8.12 -17.25
N PRO A 1130 -30.29 -9.09 -16.37
CA PRO A 1130 -30.22 -8.87 -14.94
C PRO A 1130 -28.77 -8.52 -14.59
N GLN A 1131 -28.56 -7.33 -14.03
CA GLN A 1131 -27.27 -6.97 -13.48
C GLN A 1131 -27.21 -7.55 -12.06
N GLU A 1132 -26.26 -8.47 -11.83
CA GLU A 1132 -25.86 -8.74 -10.47
C GLU A 1132 -25.32 -7.43 -9.90
N THR A 1133 -26.12 -6.79 -9.04
CA THR A 1133 -25.68 -5.59 -8.33
C THR A 1133 -24.35 -5.92 -7.70
N SER A 1134 -23.33 -5.12 -8.04
CA SER A 1134 -21.96 -5.27 -7.60
C SER A 1134 -21.96 -5.74 -6.15
N LYS A 1135 -21.41 -6.95 -5.90
CA LYS A 1135 -21.09 -7.39 -4.54
C LYS A 1135 -20.54 -6.17 -3.82
N THR A 1136 -21.13 -5.84 -2.67
CA THR A 1136 -20.74 -4.69 -1.85
C THR A 1136 -19.24 -4.53 -1.96
N ARG A 1137 -18.77 -3.40 -2.52
CA ARG A 1137 -17.34 -3.07 -2.57
C ARG A 1137 -16.93 -3.00 -1.11
N ASP A 1138 -16.51 -4.14 -0.60
CA ASP A 1138 -16.22 -4.35 0.80
C ASP A 1138 -15.11 -3.35 1.14
N ILE A 1139 -15.35 -2.55 2.17
CA ILE A 1139 -14.38 -1.60 2.73
C ILE A 1139 -13.01 -2.28 2.90
N THR A 1140 -13.02 -3.59 3.14
CA THR A 1140 -11.83 -4.40 3.33
C THR A 1140 -11.20 -4.99 2.04
N GLY A 1141 -11.87 -4.86 0.88
CA GLY A 1141 -11.39 -5.26 -0.44
C GLY A 1141 -10.55 -4.19 -1.15
N GLY A 1142 -10.54 -2.95 -0.64
CA GLY A 1142 -9.82 -1.82 -1.25
C GLY A 1142 -8.30 -1.98 -1.23
N LEU A 1143 -7.70 -2.47 -0.15
CA LEU A 1143 -6.23 -2.59 -0.04
C LEU A 1143 -5.63 -3.65 -0.99
N PRO A 1144 -6.21 -4.87 -1.13
CA PRO A 1144 -5.79 -5.80 -2.18
C PRO A 1144 -5.83 -5.20 -3.57
N ARG A 1145 -6.87 -4.39 -3.88
CA ARG A 1145 -6.98 -3.68 -5.16
C ARG A 1145 -5.86 -2.67 -5.36
N VAL A 1146 -5.52 -1.87 -4.35
CA VAL A 1146 -4.37 -0.95 -4.39
C VAL A 1146 -3.06 -1.72 -4.63
N ALA A 1147 -2.88 -2.87 -3.97
CA ALA A 1147 -1.71 -3.72 -4.20
C ALA A 1147 -1.67 -4.29 -5.63
N GLU A 1148 -2.81 -4.69 -6.19
CA GLU A 1148 -2.90 -5.16 -7.58
C GLU A 1148 -2.54 -4.07 -8.60
N LEU A 1149 -2.99 -2.83 -8.36
CA LEU A 1149 -2.67 -1.66 -9.19
C LEU A 1149 -1.17 -1.35 -9.16
N PHE A 1150 -0.54 -1.31 -7.98
CA PHE A 1150 0.90 -1.07 -7.88
C PHE A 1150 1.77 -2.24 -8.36
N GLU A 1151 1.27 -3.48 -8.29
CA GLU A 1151 1.92 -4.61 -8.93
C GLU A 1151 1.73 -4.65 -10.45
N ALA A 1152 0.91 -3.75 -11.02
CA ALA A 1152 0.54 -3.69 -12.43
C ALA A 1152 0.15 -5.07 -12.98
N ARG A 1153 -0.60 -5.87 -12.21
CA ARG A 1153 -1.04 -7.18 -12.69
C ARG A 1153 -2.17 -7.00 -13.69
N SER A 1154 -2.04 -7.62 -14.86
CA SER A 1154 -3.17 -7.78 -15.78
C SER A 1154 -4.32 -8.45 -15.04
N PRO A 1155 -5.52 -7.83 -15.02
CA PRO A 1155 -6.70 -8.45 -14.44
C PRO A 1155 -6.98 -9.81 -15.08
N LYS A 1156 -7.43 -10.79 -14.29
CA LYS A 1156 -7.75 -12.14 -14.82
C LYS A 1156 -8.82 -12.08 -15.91
N ASP A 1157 -9.76 -11.16 -15.76
CA ASP A 1157 -10.81 -10.88 -16.74
C ASP A 1157 -10.65 -9.46 -17.31
N ALA A 1158 -9.50 -9.17 -17.91
CA ALA A 1158 -9.22 -7.84 -18.46
C ALA A 1158 -10.16 -7.48 -19.62
N GLY A 1159 -10.66 -6.25 -19.63
CA GLY A 1159 -11.30 -5.66 -20.79
C GLY A 1159 -10.28 -5.46 -21.92
N ILE A 1160 -10.75 -5.43 -23.16
CA ILE A 1160 -9.91 -5.20 -24.35
C ILE A 1160 -10.21 -3.80 -24.88
N LEU A 1161 -9.16 -3.01 -25.10
CA LEU A 1161 -9.25 -1.69 -25.72
C LEU A 1161 -8.99 -1.77 -27.23
N ALA A 1162 -9.57 -0.85 -27.99
CA ALA A 1162 -9.30 -0.69 -29.42
C ALA A 1162 -7.87 -0.17 -29.63
N GLU A 1163 -7.04 -0.87 -30.41
CA GLU A 1163 -5.67 -0.40 -30.64
C GLU A 1163 -5.57 0.66 -31.72
N VAL A 1164 -6.52 0.65 -32.66
CA VAL A 1164 -6.62 1.56 -33.80
C VAL A 1164 -8.03 2.15 -33.84
N THR A 1165 -8.14 3.35 -34.41
CA THR A 1165 -9.43 3.97 -34.71
C THR A 1165 -9.95 3.38 -36.01
N GLY A 1166 -11.22 2.97 -36.07
CA GLY A 1166 -11.74 2.37 -37.30
C GLY A 1166 -13.09 1.70 -37.15
N THR A 1167 -13.55 1.09 -38.24
CA THR A 1167 -14.83 0.38 -38.29
C THR A 1167 -14.65 -1.07 -37.86
N VAL A 1168 -15.45 -1.50 -36.88
CA VAL A 1168 -15.43 -2.85 -36.33
C VAL A 1168 -16.25 -3.79 -37.21
N SER A 1169 -15.68 -4.95 -37.51
CA SER A 1169 -16.37 -6.08 -38.13
C SER A 1169 -16.01 -7.41 -37.46
N PHE A 1170 -16.87 -8.42 -37.57
CA PHE A 1170 -16.58 -9.76 -37.05
C PHE A 1170 -16.18 -10.75 -38.16
N GLY A 1171 -15.01 -11.36 -38.02
CA GLY A 1171 -14.49 -12.36 -38.95
C GLY A 1171 -14.93 -13.79 -38.60
N LYS A 1172 -14.42 -14.77 -39.38
CA LYS A 1172 -14.72 -16.19 -39.16
C LYS A 1172 -14.18 -16.69 -37.81
N ASP A 1173 -15.06 -17.32 -37.04
CA ASP A 1173 -14.76 -17.85 -35.72
C ASP A 1173 -13.68 -18.95 -35.72
N THR A 1174 -12.79 -18.90 -34.72
CA THR A 1174 -11.81 -19.96 -34.44
C THR A 1174 -12.26 -20.81 -33.25
N LYS A 1175 -11.71 -22.01 -33.06
CA LYS A 1175 -12.04 -22.89 -31.90
C LYS A 1175 -11.84 -22.15 -30.57
N GLY A 1176 -12.95 -21.71 -29.96
CA GLY A 1176 -12.99 -21.06 -28.65
C GLY A 1176 -12.78 -19.54 -28.62
N LYS A 1177 -12.46 -18.89 -29.75
CA LYS A 1177 -12.25 -17.44 -29.83
C LYS A 1177 -13.01 -16.84 -31.02
N GLN A 1178 -13.61 -15.68 -30.81
CA GLN A 1178 -14.26 -14.84 -31.81
C GLN A 1178 -13.21 -13.90 -32.42
N ARG A 1179 -13.22 -13.75 -33.75
CA ARG A 1179 -12.29 -12.87 -34.47
C ARG A 1179 -12.96 -11.52 -34.68
N LEU A 1180 -12.38 -10.47 -34.12
CA LEU A 1180 -12.76 -9.08 -34.34
C LEU A 1180 -11.76 -8.46 -35.32
N VAL A 1181 -12.24 -7.71 -36.31
CA VAL A 1181 -11.41 -7.02 -37.29
C VAL A 1181 -11.75 -5.54 -37.22
N ILE A 1182 -10.76 -4.69 -36.96
CA ILE A 1182 -10.91 -3.23 -37.01
C ILE A 1182 -10.25 -2.76 -38.29
N THR A 1183 -11.02 -2.08 -39.15
CA THR A 1183 -10.50 -1.52 -40.41
C THR A 1183 -10.24 -0.03 -40.20
N ASP A 1184 -8.98 0.39 -40.28
CA ASP A 1184 -8.57 1.80 -40.13
C ASP A 1184 -9.03 2.64 -41.34
N LEU A 1185 -8.90 3.96 -41.24
CA LEU A 1185 -9.18 4.93 -42.30
C LEU A 1185 -8.35 4.68 -43.57
N ASP A 1186 -7.15 4.10 -43.42
CA ASP A 1186 -6.27 3.68 -44.51
C ASP A 1186 -6.62 2.31 -45.10
N ASN A 1187 -7.78 1.74 -44.76
CA ASN A 1187 -8.25 0.41 -45.16
C ASN A 1187 -7.34 -0.77 -44.74
N GLN A 1188 -6.45 -0.56 -43.75
CA GLN A 1188 -5.68 -1.65 -43.15
C GLN A 1188 -6.52 -2.40 -42.11
N GLN A 1189 -6.53 -3.73 -42.19
CA GLN A 1189 -7.29 -4.60 -41.30
C GLN A 1189 -6.43 -5.09 -40.14
N HIS A 1190 -6.84 -4.74 -38.92
CA HIS A 1190 -6.22 -5.20 -37.67
C HIS A 1190 -7.09 -6.26 -37.01
N GLU A 1191 -6.52 -7.42 -36.70
CA GLU A 1191 -7.30 -8.58 -36.23
C GLU A 1191 -7.02 -8.94 -34.78
N TYR A 1192 -8.10 -9.21 -34.04
CA TYR A 1192 -8.08 -9.52 -32.61
C TYR A 1192 -8.86 -10.79 -32.31
N LEU A 1193 -8.33 -11.63 -31.41
CA LEU A 1193 -8.96 -12.87 -31.00
C LEU A 1193 -9.53 -12.75 -29.58
N ILE A 1194 -10.85 -12.59 -29.49
CA ILE A 1194 -11.58 -12.41 -28.23
C ILE A 1194 -12.11 -13.77 -27.75
N PRO A 1195 -11.90 -14.18 -26.49
CA PRO A 1195 -12.52 -15.38 -25.95
C PRO A 1195 -14.06 -15.31 -26.03
N LYS A 1196 -14.72 -16.39 -26.47
CA LYS A 1196 -16.18 -16.38 -26.72
C LYS A 1196 -17.04 -16.20 -25.45
N ASP A 1197 -16.46 -16.44 -24.28
CA ASP A 1197 -17.03 -16.25 -22.94
C ASP A 1197 -17.10 -14.79 -22.51
N LYS A 1198 -16.32 -13.89 -23.14
CA LYS A 1198 -16.32 -12.46 -22.80
C LYS A 1198 -17.46 -11.71 -23.49
N HIS A 1199 -18.00 -10.72 -22.79
CA HIS A 1199 -19.05 -9.86 -23.32
C HIS A 1199 -18.46 -8.72 -24.16
N VAL A 1200 -18.72 -8.77 -25.47
CA VAL A 1200 -18.31 -7.71 -26.40
C VAL A 1200 -19.32 -6.55 -26.33
N LEU A 1201 -18.82 -5.34 -26.12
CA LEU A 1201 -19.61 -4.12 -26.00
C LEU A 1201 -19.94 -3.47 -27.34
N VAL A 1202 -19.21 -3.79 -28.41
CA VAL A 1202 -19.35 -3.16 -29.73
C VAL A 1202 -20.16 -4.03 -30.69
N HIS A 1203 -20.86 -3.39 -31.63
CA HIS A 1203 -21.67 -4.06 -32.65
C HIS A 1203 -20.97 -4.01 -34.03
N ASP A 1204 -21.42 -4.87 -34.94
CA ASP A 1204 -20.93 -4.93 -36.31
C ASP A 1204 -21.21 -3.61 -37.04
N GLY A 1205 -20.22 -3.04 -37.73
CA GLY A 1205 -20.32 -1.75 -38.41
C GLY A 1205 -20.14 -0.50 -37.52
N GLN A 1206 -19.87 -0.68 -36.22
CA GLN A 1206 -19.62 0.45 -35.31
C GLN A 1206 -18.21 1.02 -35.50
N VAL A 1207 -18.10 2.35 -35.56
CA VAL A 1207 -16.80 3.05 -35.50
C VAL A 1207 -16.35 3.17 -34.06
N VAL A 1208 -15.11 2.77 -33.77
CA VAL A 1208 -14.48 2.86 -32.45
C VAL A 1208 -13.23 3.73 -32.54
N ASN A 1209 -12.94 4.47 -31.47
CA ASN A 1209 -11.71 5.24 -31.35
C ASN A 1209 -10.62 4.42 -30.66
N LYS A 1210 -9.35 4.70 -31.00
CA LYS A 1210 -8.20 4.14 -30.28
C LYS A 1210 -8.32 4.39 -28.78
N GLY A 1211 -8.17 3.33 -27.99
CA GLY A 1211 -8.31 3.33 -26.53
C GLY A 1211 -9.73 3.15 -26.02
N GLU A 1212 -10.74 3.04 -26.90
CA GLU A 1212 -12.13 2.77 -26.49
C GLU A 1212 -12.31 1.31 -26.05
N MET A 1213 -13.17 1.07 -25.06
CA MET A 1213 -13.39 -0.26 -24.50
C MET A 1213 -14.30 -1.10 -25.42
N ILE A 1214 -13.74 -2.17 -25.99
CA ILE A 1214 -14.41 -3.11 -26.89
C ILE A 1214 -15.07 -4.24 -26.09
N VAL A 1215 -14.39 -4.75 -25.09
CA VAL A 1215 -14.83 -5.88 -24.27
C VAL A 1215 -14.96 -5.43 -22.83
N ASP A 1216 -16.07 -5.80 -22.20
CA ASP A 1216 -16.33 -5.45 -20.81
C ASP A 1216 -15.28 -6.06 -19.88
N GLY A 1217 -14.94 -5.33 -18.83
CA GLY A 1217 -13.97 -5.74 -17.83
C GLY A 1217 -13.03 -4.61 -17.38
N PRO A 1218 -12.31 -4.81 -16.26
CA PRO A 1218 -11.29 -3.88 -15.79
C PRO A 1218 -10.21 -3.65 -16.85
N VAL A 1219 -9.82 -2.39 -17.04
CA VAL A 1219 -8.77 -1.98 -17.98
C VAL A 1219 -7.42 -2.57 -17.55
N ASP A 1220 -6.66 -3.11 -18.51
CA ASP A 1220 -5.27 -3.51 -18.30
C ASP A 1220 -4.34 -2.27 -18.32
N PRO A 1221 -3.59 -2.00 -17.24
CA PRO A 1221 -2.61 -0.91 -17.21
C PRO A 1221 -1.56 -0.98 -18.33
N HIS A 1222 -1.20 -2.19 -18.79
CA HIS A 1222 -0.21 -2.34 -19.86
C HIS A 1222 -0.72 -1.86 -21.22
N ASP A 1223 -1.99 -2.16 -21.53
CA ASP A 1223 -2.63 -1.68 -22.76
C ASP A 1223 -2.85 -0.17 -22.70
N LEU A 1224 -3.21 0.35 -21.53
CA LEU A 1224 -3.38 1.79 -21.33
C LEU A 1224 -2.08 2.57 -21.62
N LEU A 1225 -0.95 2.07 -21.11
CA LEU A 1225 0.37 2.67 -21.38
C LEU A 1225 0.72 2.65 -22.87
N ARG A 1226 0.48 1.52 -23.53
CA ARG A 1226 0.83 1.32 -24.95
C ARG A 1226 -0.04 2.16 -25.88
N LEU A 1227 -1.32 2.34 -25.55
CA LEU A 1227 -2.30 2.97 -26.44
C LEU A 1227 -2.47 4.47 -26.17
N LEU A 1228 -2.58 4.89 -24.90
CA LEU A 1228 -2.88 6.27 -24.50
C LEU A 1228 -1.68 6.99 -23.87
N GLY A 1229 -0.57 6.27 -23.62
CA GLY A 1229 0.67 6.85 -23.11
C GLY A 1229 0.75 7.00 -21.58
N VAL A 1230 1.84 7.63 -21.13
CA VAL A 1230 2.21 7.72 -19.71
C VAL A 1230 1.22 8.56 -18.90
N GLU A 1231 0.73 9.68 -19.45
CA GLU A 1231 -0.17 10.58 -18.72
C GLU A 1231 -1.51 9.93 -18.42
N ALA A 1232 -2.10 9.22 -19.40
CA ALA A 1232 -3.36 8.52 -19.23
C ALA A 1232 -3.24 7.38 -18.20
N LEU A 1233 -2.14 6.62 -18.26
CA LEU A 1233 -1.84 5.60 -17.24
C LEU A 1233 -1.72 6.20 -15.84
N ALA A 1234 -0.94 7.28 -15.72
CA ALA A 1234 -0.71 7.92 -14.43
C ALA A 1234 -2.01 8.44 -13.82
N ARG A 1235 -2.85 9.14 -14.60
CA ARG A 1235 -4.17 9.59 -14.14
C ARG A 1235 -5.03 8.42 -13.68
N TYR A 1236 -5.13 7.35 -14.49
CA TYR A 1236 -5.92 6.17 -14.14
C TYR A 1236 -5.46 5.52 -12.82
N ILE A 1237 -4.15 5.34 -12.61
CA ILE A 1237 -3.63 4.75 -11.37
C ILE A 1237 -3.87 5.69 -10.18
N ILE A 1238 -3.65 7.01 -10.35
CA ILE A 1238 -3.88 8.00 -9.30
C ILE A 1238 -5.34 8.00 -8.89
N ASP A 1239 -6.27 8.10 -9.85
CA ASP A 1239 -7.70 8.17 -9.60
C ASP A 1239 -8.20 6.87 -8.94
N GLU A 1240 -7.89 5.69 -9.49
CA GLU A 1240 -8.33 4.41 -8.90
C GLU A 1240 -7.78 4.17 -7.48
N VAL A 1241 -6.53 4.57 -7.21
CA VAL A 1241 -5.96 4.46 -5.87
C VAL A 1241 -6.60 5.49 -4.94
N GLN A 1242 -6.75 6.74 -5.37
CA GLN A 1242 -7.36 7.80 -4.59
C GLN A 1242 -8.80 7.48 -4.24
N ASP A 1243 -9.59 6.92 -5.16
CA ASP A 1243 -10.98 6.57 -4.92
C ASP A 1243 -11.14 5.58 -3.77
N VAL A 1244 -10.20 4.63 -3.64
CA VAL A 1244 -10.16 3.70 -2.50
C VAL A 1244 -9.93 4.44 -1.17
N TYR A 1245 -9.04 5.43 -1.14
CA TYR A 1245 -8.76 6.22 0.07
C TYR A 1245 -9.88 7.24 0.37
N ARG A 1246 -10.43 7.89 -0.66
CA ARG A 1246 -11.53 8.86 -0.59
C ARG A 1246 -12.83 8.21 -0.12
N LEU A 1247 -13.15 7.00 -0.60
CA LEU A 1247 -14.27 6.19 -0.10
C LEU A 1247 -14.23 6.00 1.43
N GLN A 1248 -13.05 6.12 2.04
CA GLN A 1248 -12.82 5.98 3.47
C GLN A 1248 -12.59 7.31 4.20
N GLY A 1249 -12.73 8.44 3.48
CA GLY A 1249 -12.52 9.79 4.00
C GLY A 1249 -11.06 10.08 4.36
N VAL A 1250 -10.10 9.39 3.74
CA VAL A 1250 -8.67 9.65 3.90
C VAL A 1250 -8.21 10.51 2.72
N LYS A 1251 -7.66 11.70 3.01
CA LYS A 1251 -7.06 12.57 2.01
C LYS A 1251 -5.57 12.29 1.88
N ILE A 1252 -5.10 12.01 0.67
CA ILE A 1252 -3.68 11.87 0.32
C ILE A 1252 -3.42 12.80 -0.86
N ASN A 1253 -2.29 13.52 -0.87
CA ASN A 1253 -1.93 14.33 -2.03
C ASN A 1253 -1.43 13.46 -3.20
N ASP A 1254 -1.89 13.77 -4.42
CA ASP A 1254 -1.53 13.08 -5.67
C ASP A 1254 -0.01 12.92 -5.87
N LYS A 1255 0.81 13.87 -5.38
CA LYS A 1255 2.27 13.85 -5.53
C LYS A 1255 2.93 12.57 -5.00
N HIS A 1256 2.35 11.96 -3.96
CA HIS A 1256 2.90 10.74 -3.36
C HIS A 1256 2.67 9.53 -4.27
N ILE A 1257 1.51 9.44 -4.92
CA ILE A 1257 1.20 8.36 -5.86
C ILE A 1257 1.98 8.55 -7.15
N GLU A 1258 2.15 9.78 -7.62
CA GLU A 1258 2.99 10.14 -8.78
C GLU A 1258 4.44 9.65 -8.60
N VAL A 1259 4.99 9.75 -7.38
CA VAL A 1259 6.32 9.22 -7.05
C VAL A 1259 6.39 7.70 -7.22
N ILE A 1260 5.35 6.96 -6.81
CA ILE A 1260 5.30 5.50 -6.99
C ILE A 1260 5.22 5.16 -8.48
N VAL A 1261 4.34 5.83 -9.22
CA VAL A 1261 4.15 5.60 -10.67
C VAL A 1261 5.42 5.90 -11.45
N ARG A 1262 6.19 6.94 -11.07
CA ARG A 1262 7.53 7.21 -11.65
C ARG A 1262 8.46 6.01 -11.50
N GLN A 1263 8.46 5.33 -10.34
CA GLN A 1263 9.29 4.14 -10.12
C GLN A 1263 8.78 2.91 -10.88
N MET A 1264 7.47 2.80 -11.10
CA MET A 1264 6.88 1.75 -11.95
C MET A 1264 7.37 1.90 -13.41
N LEU A 1265 7.51 3.14 -13.90
CA LEU A 1265 7.94 3.48 -15.26
C LEU A 1265 9.46 3.63 -15.43
N ARG A 1266 10.27 3.14 -14.47
CA ARG A 1266 11.74 3.27 -14.51
C ARG A 1266 12.39 2.51 -15.68
N ARG A 1267 11.70 1.55 -16.31
CA ARG A 1267 12.23 0.74 -17.41
C ARG A 1267 11.65 1.18 -18.75
N VAL A 1268 12.50 1.24 -19.76
CA VAL A 1268 12.13 1.53 -21.14
C VAL A 1268 12.46 0.34 -22.04
N GLN A 1269 11.66 0.13 -23.08
CA GLN A 1269 11.92 -0.83 -24.14
C GLN A 1269 12.53 -0.07 -25.32
N ILE A 1270 13.66 -0.55 -25.82
CA ILE A 1270 14.34 0.02 -26.99
C ILE A 1270 13.83 -0.75 -28.21
N GLU A 1271 13.24 -0.07 -29.18
CA GLU A 1271 12.76 -0.66 -30.43
C GLU A 1271 13.88 -0.68 -31.49
N GLU A 1272 14.63 0.42 -31.58
CA GLU A 1272 15.77 0.56 -32.47
C GLU A 1272 17.05 0.85 -31.67
N PRO A 1273 18.09 -0.01 -31.74
CA PRO A 1273 19.28 0.14 -30.91
C PRO A 1273 20.25 1.23 -31.39
N GLY A 1274 20.21 1.65 -32.66
CA GLY A 1274 21.15 2.62 -33.23
C GLY A 1274 22.60 2.20 -33.00
N ASP A 1275 23.42 3.10 -32.43
CA ASP A 1275 24.83 2.86 -32.10
C ASP A 1275 25.03 2.13 -30.74
N THR A 1276 23.94 1.81 -30.03
CA THR A 1276 24.02 1.16 -28.72
C THR A 1276 24.09 -0.37 -28.85
N PRO A 1277 24.75 -1.09 -27.92
CA PRO A 1277 24.93 -2.54 -28.01
C PRO A 1277 23.68 -3.35 -27.58
N PHE A 1278 22.47 -2.78 -27.69
CA PHE A 1278 21.22 -3.33 -27.14
C PHE A 1278 20.47 -4.25 -28.09
#